data_AF-Q14997-F1
#
_entry.id   AF-Q14997-F1
#
_cell.length_a   1.000
_cell.length_b   1.000
_cell.length_c   1.000
_cell.angle_alpha   90.00
_cell.angle_beta   90.00
_cell.angle_gamma   90.00
#
_symmetry.space_group_name_H-M   'P 1'
#
loop_
_entity.id
_entity.type
_entity.pdbx_description
1 polymer ?
#
loop_
_entity_poly.entity_id
_entity_poly.type
_entity_poly.pdbx_seq_one_letter_code
_entity_poly.pdbx_strand_id
1 'polypeptide(L)'
;MEPAERAGVGEPPEPGGRPEPGPRGFVPQKEIVYNKLLPYAERLDAESDLQLAQIKCNLGRAVQLQELWPGGLFWTRKLSTYIRLYGRKFSKEDHVLFIKLLYELVSIPKLEISMMQGFARLLINLLKKKELLSRADLELPWRPLYDMVERILYSKTEHLGLNWFPNSVENILKTLVKSCRPYFPADATAEMLEEWRPLMCPFDVTMQKAITYFEIFLPTSLPPELHHKGFKLWFDELIGLWVSVQNLPQWEGQLVNLFARLATDNIGYIDWDPYVPKIFTRILRSLNLPVGSSQVLVPRFLTNAYDIGHAVIWITAMMGGPSKLVQKHLAGLFNSITSFYHPSNNGRWLNKLMKLLQRLPNSVVRRLHRERYKKPSWLTPVPDSHKLTDQDVTDFVQCIIQPVLLAMFSKTGSLEAAQALQNLALMRPELVIPPVLERTYPALETLTEPHQLTATLSCVIGVARSLVSGGRWFPEGPTHMLPLLMRALPGVDPNDFSKCMITFQFIATFSTLVPLVDCSSVLQERNDLTEVERELCSATAEFEDFVLQFMDRCFGLIESSTLEQTREETETEKMTHLESLVELGLSSTFSTILTQCSKEIFMVALQKVFNFSTSHIFETRVAGRMVADMCRAAVKCCPEESLKLFVPHCCSVITQLTMNDDVLNDEELDKELLWNLQLLSEITRVDGRKLLLYREQLVKILQRTLHLTCKQGYTLSCNLLHHLLRSTTLIYPTEYCSVPGGFDKPPSEYFPIKDWGKPGDLWNLGIQWHVPSSEEVSFAFYLLDSFLQPELVKLQHCGDGKLEMSRDDILQSLTIVHNCLIGSGNLLPPLKGEPVTNLVPSMVSLEETKLYTGLEYDLSRENHREVIATVIRKLLNHILDNSEDDTKSLFLIIKIIGDLLQFQGSHKHEFDSRWKSFNLVKKSMENRLHGKKQHIRALLIDRVMLQHELRTLTVEGCEYKKIHQDMIRDLLRLSTSSYSQVRNKAQQTFFAALGAYNFCCRDIIPLVLEFLRPDRQGVTQQQFKGALYCLLGNHSGVCLANLHDWDCIVQTWPAIVSSGLSQAMSLEKPSIVRLFDDLAEKIHRQYETIGLDFTIPKSCVEIAELLQQSKNPSINQILLSPEKIKEGIKRQQEKNADALRNYENLVDTLLDGVEQRNLPWKFEHIGIGLLSLLLRDDRVLPLRAIRFFVENLNHDAIVVRKMAISAVAGILKQLKRTHKKLTINPCEISGCPKPTQIIAGDRPDNHWLHYDSKTIPRTKKEWESSCFVEKTHWGYYTWPKNMVVYAGVEEQPKLGRSREDMTEAEQIIFDHFSDPKFVEQLITFLSLEDRKGKDKFNPRRFCLFKGIFRNFDDAFLPVLKPHLEHLVADSHESTQRCVAEIIAGLIRGSKHWTFEKVEKLWELLCPLLRTALSNITVETYNDWGACIATSCESRDPRKLHWLFELLLESPLSGEGGSFVDACRLYVLQGGLAQQEWRVPELLHRLLKYLEPKLTQVYKNVRERIGSVLTYIFMIDVSLPNTTPTISPHVPEFTARILEKLKPLMDVDEEIQNHVMEENGIGEEDERTQGIKLLKTILKWLMASAGRSFSTAVTEQLQLLPLFFKIAPVENDNSYDELKRDAKLCLSLMSQGLLYPHQVPLVLQVLKQTARSSSWHARYTVLTYLQTMVFYNLFIFLNNEDAVKDIRWLVISLLEDEQLEVREMAATTLSGLLQCNFLTMDSPMQIHFEQLCKTKLPKKRKRDPGSVGDTIPSAELVKRHAGVLGLGACVLSSPYDVPTWMPQLLMNLSAHLNDPQPIEMTVKKTLSNFRRTHHDNWQEHKQQFTDDQLLVLTDLLVSPCYYA
;
A
#
# COMPACT_ATOMS: atom_id res chain seq x y z
N MET A 1 37.52 -67.68 -4.81
CA MET A 1 37.30 -69.10 -4.50
C MET A 1 35.82 -69.39 -4.66
N GLU A 2 35.55 -70.46 -5.39
CA GLU A 2 34.28 -71.17 -5.63
C GLU A 2 33.14 -70.48 -6.43
N PRO A 3 32.92 -70.95 -7.68
CA PRO A 3 31.80 -70.63 -8.56
C PRO A 3 30.80 -71.82 -8.71
N ALA A 4 29.56 -71.56 -9.16
CA ALA A 4 28.76 -72.50 -9.98
C ALA A 4 27.46 -71.86 -10.53
N GLU A 5 27.45 -71.61 -11.85
CA GLU A 5 26.51 -72.15 -12.88
C GLU A 5 25.22 -72.85 -12.37
N ARG A 6 23.99 -72.72 -12.94
CA ARG A 6 23.56 -72.64 -14.35
C ARG A 6 22.03 -72.44 -14.46
N ALA A 7 21.63 -71.69 -15.50
CA ALA A 7 20.46 -71.79 -16.39
C ALA A 7 19.05 -72.21 -15.89
N GLY A 8 18.08 -71.32 -16.14
CA GLY A 8 16.66 -71.63 -16.31
C GLY A 8 15.95 -70.50 -17.05
N VAL A 9 15.54 -70.76 -18.29
CA VAL A 9 14.80 -69.85 -19.19
C VAL A 9 13.37 -69.70 -18.67
N GLY A 10 12.93 -68.45 -18.43
CA GLY A 10 11.56 -68.09 -18.06
C GLY A 10 11.26 -66.66 -18.51
N GLU A 11 10.13 -66.47 -19.17
CA GLU A 11 9.63 -65.26 -19.83
C GLU A 11 9.72 -63.98 -18.97
N PRO A 12 9.94 -62.79 -19.57
CA PRO A 12 9.99 -61.53 -18.81
C PRO A 12 8.58 -61.15 -18.31
N PRO A 13 8.38 -60.99 -16.99
CA PRO A 13 7.13 -60.52 -16.42
C PRO A 13 6.92 -59.03 -16.75
N GLU A 14 5.67 -58.68 -17.04
CA GLU A 14 5.21 -57.30 -17.23
C GLU A 14 5.66 -56.37 -16.08
N PRO A 15 6.12 -55.13 -16.34
CA PRO A 15 6.41 -54.15 -15.30
C PRO A 15 5.10 -53.49 -14.82
N GLY A 16 4.27 -54.26 -14.12
CA GLY A 16 3.04 -53.81 -13.47
C GLY A 16 3.17 -53.83 -11.95
N GLY A 17 3.20 -52.64 -11.31
CA GLY A 17 3.03 -52.48 -9.87
C GLY A 17 4.15 -51.69 -9.17
N ARG A 18 3.99 -50.37 -9.02
CA ARG A 18 4.79 -49.59 -8.07
C ARG A 18 4.43 -50.04 -6.64
N PRO A 19 5.40 -50.38 -5.77
CA PRO A 19 5.10 -50.67 -4.37
C PRO A 19 4.52 -49.40 -3.72
N GLU A 20 3.37 -49.50 -3.08
CA GLU A 20 2.86 -48.40 -2.26
C GLU A 20 3.90 -48.06 -1.17
N PRO A 21 4.32 -46.79 -1.03
CA PRO A 21 5.19 -46.42 0.07
C PRO A 21 4.43 -46.63 1.37
N GLY A 22 4.96 -47.47 2.26
CA GLY A 22 4.36 -47.75 3.58
C GLY A 22 3.97 -46.46 4.32
N PRO A 23 2.97 -46.53 5.23
CA PRO A 23 2.42 -45.35 5.88
C PRO A 23 3.51 -44.58 6.61
N ARG A 24 3.76 -43.35 6.18
CA ARG A 24 4.73 -42.44 6.82
C ARG A 24 4.30 -42.13 8.25
N GLY A 25 5.27 -41.79 9.11
CA GLY A 25 5.01 -41.55 10.55
C GLY A 25 4.04 -40.40 10.86
N PHE A 26 3.68 -39.54 9.89
CA PHE A 26 2.69 -38.48 10.06
C PHE A 26 2.01 -38.08 8.75
N VAL A 27 0.90 -37.35 8.85
CA VAL A 27 0.15 -36.82 7.70
C VAL A 27 0.54 -35.36 7.42
N PRO A 28 1.11 -35.03 6.25
CA PRO A 28 1.38 -33.65 5.84
C PRO A 28 0.11 -32.81 5.70
N GLN A 29 0.19 -31.51 5.99
CA GLN A 29 -0.98 -30.62 6.02
C GLN A 29 -0.92 -29.51 4.96
N LYS A 30 -1.12 -29.84 3.68
CA LYS A 30 -1.03 -28.93 2.51
C LYS A 30 0.42 -28.54 2.16
N GLU A 31 1.14 -29.51 1.62
CA GLU A 31 2.48 -29.34 1.05
C GLU A 31 2.49 -28.49 -0.24
N ILE A 32 3.69 -28.09 -0.66
CA ILE A 32 3.90 -27.46 -1.96
C ILE A 32 3.89 -28.55 -3.05
N VAL A 33 2.81 -28.59 -3.85
CA VAL A 33 2.60 -29.58 -4.93
C VAL A 33 3.77 -29.66 -5.92
N TYR A 34 4.44 -28.54 -6.20
CA TYR A 34 5.53 -28.46 -7.17
C TYR A 34 6.76 -29.30 -6.78
N ASN A 35 6.94 -29.62 -5.49
CA ASN A 35 8.03 -30.48 -5.05
C ASN A 35 7.90 -31.91 -5.55
N LYS A 36 6.65 -32.40 -5.74
CA LYS A 36 6.38 -33.75 -6.25
C LYS A 36 6.65 -33.91 -7.75
N LEU A 37 6.87 -32.79 -8.45
CA LEU A 37 7.10 -32.73 -9.90
C LEU A 37 8.57 -32.51 -10.27
N LEU A 38 9.45 -32.44 -9.26
CA LEU A 38 10.90 -32.36 -9.44
C LEU A 38 11.46 -33.75 -9.79
N PRO A 39 12.54 -33.84 -10.57
CA PRO A 39 13.11 -35.12 -10.99
C PRO A 39 13.65 -35.97 -9.82
N TYR A 40 13.85 -35.35 -8.66
CA TYR A 40 14.37 -35.97 -7.43
C TYR A 40 13.36 -35.95 -6.27
N ALA A 41 12.06 -35.91 -6.56
CA ALA A 41 10.99 -35.81 -5.56
C ALA A 41 11.06 -36.90 -4.46
N GLU A 42 11.53 -38.10 -4.80
CA GLU A 42 11.66 -39.24 -3.88
C GLU A 42 12.60 -38.96 -2.68
N ARG A 43 13.63 -38.12 -2.88
CA ARG A 43 14.60 -37.78 -1.81
C ARG A 43 14.06 -36.74 -0.84
N LEU A 44 13.07 -35.95 -1.28
CA LEU A 44 12.59 -34.78 -0.54
C LEU A 44 11.85 -35.16 0.75
N ASP A 45 11.25 -36.35 0.78
CA ASP A 45 10.49 -36.78 1.93
C ASP A 45 11.41 -37.06 3.13
N ALA A 46 12.44 -37.90 2.94
CA ALA A 46 13.46 -38.16 3.97
C ALA A 46 14.20 -36.88 4.42
N GLU A 47 14.56 -36.02 3.47
CA GLU A 47 15.21 -34.73 3.73
C GLU A 47 14.32 -33.80 4.59
N SER A 48 13.05 -33.66 4.20
CA SER A 48 12.13 -32.75 4.90
C SER A 48 11.74 -33.25 6.28
N ASP A 49 11.69 -34.57 6.49
CA ASP A 49 11.38 -35.18 7.78
C ASP A 49 12.54 -34.98 8.77
N LEU A 50 13.78 -35.15 8.30
CA LEU A 50 14.99 -34.87 9.08
C LEU A 50 15.08 -33.39 9.47
N GLN A 51 14.88 -32.49 8.51
CA GLN A 51 14.95 -31.05 8.77
C GLN A 51 13.86 -30.61 9.76
N LEU A 52 12.65 -31.15 9.65
CA LEU A 52 11.58 -30.87 10.61
C LEU A 52 11.93 -31.38 12.01
N ALA A 53 12.47 -32.59 12.11
CA ALA A 53 12.91 -33.15 13.39
C ALA A 53 14.00 -32.28 14.05
N GLN A 54 14.96 -31.77 13.27
CA GLN A 54 15.98 -30.81 13.75
C GLN A 54 15.35 -29.51 14.25
N ILE A 55 14.39 -28.96 13.51
CA ILE A 55 13.67 -27.75 13.92
C ILE A 55 12.95 -27.96 15.25
N LYS A 56 12.18 -29.05 15.38
CA LYS A 56 11.42 -29.36 16.61
C LYS A 56 12.36 -29.54 17.80
N CYS A 57 13.42 -30.31 17.61
CA CYS A 57 14.49 -30.55 18.57
C CYS A 57 15.09 -29.22 19.08
N ASN A 58 15.73 -28.47 18.18
CA ASN A 58 16.56 -27.36 18.60
C ASN A 58 15.75 -26.10 18.93
N LEU A 59 14.55 -25.92 18.36
CA LEU A 59 13.64 -24.85 18.78
C LEU A 59 13.11 -25.11 20.19
N GLY A 60 12.68 -26.34 20.48
CA GLY A 60 12.24 -26.72 21.82
C GLY A 60 13.37 -26.58 22.86
N ARG A 61 14.57 -27.06 22.52
CA ARG A 61 15.78 -26.87 23.34
C ARG A 61 16.14 -25.41 23.57
N ALA A 62 16.13 -24.58 22.53
CA ALA A 62 16.53 -23.18 22.63
C ALA A 62 15.61 -22.42 23.58
N VAL A 63 14.30 -22.66 23.52
CA VAL A 63 13.34 -22.05 24.45
C VAL A 63 13.51 -22.59 25.87
N GLN A 64 13.73 -23.90 26.04
CA GLN A 64 14.00 -24.51 27.35
C GLN A 64 15.25 -23.94 28.03
N LEU A 65 16.30 -23.74 27.23
CA LEU A 65 17.59 -23.20 27.67
C LEU A 65 17.60 -21.68 27.78
N GLN A 66 16.48 -21.02 27.46
CA GLN A 66 16.30 -19.57 27.40
C GLN A 66 17.23 -18.86 26.40
N GLU A 67 17.75 -19.59 25.42
CA GLU A 67 18.66 -19.08 24.39
C GLU A 67 17.89 -18.48 23.21
N LEU A 68 17.22 -17.33 23.42
CA LEU A 68 16.48 -16.61 22.36
C LEU A 68 17.40 -16.19 21.20
N TRP A 69 18.56 -15.65 21.55
CA TRP A 69 19.66 -15.37 20.64
C TRP A 69 20.90 -16.12 21.14
N PRO A 70 21.66 -16.83 20.28
CA PRO A 70 21.41 -17.04 18.85
C PRO A 70 20.34 -18.10 18.51
N GLY A 71 20.18 -19.14 19.34
CA GLY A 71 19.43 -20.36 19.01
C GLY A 71 17.97 -20.18 18.60
N GLY A 72 17.14 -19.55 19.43
CA GLY A 72 15.69 -19.46 19.22
C GLY A 72 15.32 -18.76 17.92
N LEU A 73 15.97 -17.64 17.62
CA LEU A 73 15.76 -16.88 16.39
C LEU A 73 16.30 -17.62 15.15
N PHE A 74 17.42 -18.34 15.29
CA PHE A 74 17.99 -19.17 14.23
C PHE A 74 17.00 -20.25 13.77
N TRP A 75 16.46 -21.04 14.70
CA TRP A 75 15.55 -22.13 14.36
C TRP A 75 14.16 -21.64 13.94
N THR A 76 13.72 -20.47 14.43
CA THR A 76 12.55 -19.74 13.90
C THR A 76 12.76 -19.36 12.42
N ARG A 77 13.95 -18.86 12.06
CA ARG A 77 14.28 -18.53 10.66
C ARG A 77 14.34 -19.79 9.80
N LYS A 78 14.96 -20.87 10.28
CA LYS A 78 14.97 -22.18 9.58
C LYS A 78 13.56 -22.73 9.37
N LEU A 79 12.65 -22.62 10.34
CA LEU A 79 11.25 -23.03 10.19
C LEU A 79 10.51 -22.18 9.13
N SER A 80 10.82 -20.88 9.05
CA SER A 80 10.29 -20.02 7.98
C SER A 80 10.75 -20.47 6.59
N THR A 81 12.03 -20.81 6.45
CA THR A 81 12.61 -21.35 5.21
C THR A 81 12.05 -22.74 4.87
N TYR A 82 11.88 -23.61 5.87
CA TYR A 82 11.22 -24.91 5.71
C TYR A 82 9.83 -24.75 5.10
N ILE A 83 9.04 -23.81 5.62
CA ILE A 83 7.73 -23.48 5.09
C ILE A 83 7.78 -22.96 3.65
N ARG A 84 8.79 -22.14 3.33
CA ARG A 84 8.99 -21.57 2.00
C ARG A 84 9.31 -22.65 0.96
N LEU A 85 10.07 -23.68 1.35
CA LEU A 85 10.52 -24.77 0.49
C LEU A 85 9.52 -25.93 0.39
N TYR A 86 8.97 -26.40 1.51
CA TYR A 86 8.16 -27.63 1.56
C TYR A 86 6.66 -27.37 1.76
N GLY A 87 6.27 -26.17 2.19
CA GLY A 87 4.91 -25.89 2.63
C GLY A 87 4.70 -26.30 4.08
N ARG A 88 3.62 -27.02 4.38
CA ARG A 88 3.32 -27.50 5.74
C ARG A 88 3.46 -29.03 5.78
N LYS A 89 4.70 -29.53 5.67
CA LYS A 89 5.01 -30.95 5.80
C LYS A 89 5.22 -31.36 7.27
N PHE A 90 4.28 -30.97 8.13
CA PHE A 90 4.19 -31.41 9.52
C PHE A 90 2.75 -31.79 9.84
N SER A 91 2.56 -32.51 10.94
CA SER A 91 1.24 -32.96 11.38
C SER A 91 0.36 -31.79 11.83
N LYS A 92 -0.95 -32.04 11.95
CA LYS A 92 -1.89 -31.09 12.55
C LYS A 92 -1.54 -30.79 14.01
N GLU A 93 -1.10 -31.81 14.76
CA GLU A 93 -0.65 -31.70 16.15
C GLU A 93 0.58 -30.80 16.28
N ASP A 94 1.63 -31.06 15.49
CA ASP A 94 2.83 -30.23 15.46
C ASP A 94 2.53 -28.79 15.02
N HIS A 95 1.59 -28.61 14.08
CA HIS A 95 1.17 -27.28 13.67
C HIS A 95 0.62 -26.47 14.85
N VAL A 96 -0.22 -27.08 15.69
CA VAL A 96 -0.74 -26.45 16.90
C VAL A 96 0.39 -26.14 17.88
N LEU A 97 1.33 -27.08 18.09
CA LEU A 97 2.48 -26.86 18.98
C LEU A 97 3.36 -25.69 18.53
N PHE A 98 3.69 -25.59 17.24
CA PHE A 98 4.42 -24.43 16.71
C PHE A 98 3.65 -23.12 16.93
N ILE A 99 2.34 -23.11 16.66
CA ILE A 99 1.52 -21.91 16.86
C ILE A 99 1.50 -21.50 18.32
N LYS A 100 1.24 -22.43 19.24
CA LYS A 100 1.17 -22.18 20.69
C LYS A 100 2.50 -21.65 21.22
N LEU A 101 3.60 -22.30 20.85
CA LEU A 101 4.94 -21.88 21.27
C LEU A 101 5.25 -20.45 20.81
N LEU A 102 5.06 -20.17 19.51
CA LEU A 102 5.39 -18.86 18.95
C LEU A 102 4.42 -17.77 19.43
N TYR A 103 3.17 -18.13 19.73
CA TYR A 103 2.19 -17.20 20.29
C TYR A 103 2.58 -16.75 21.70
N GLU A 104 2.99 -17.69 22.56
CA GLU A 104 3.45 -17.36 23.92
C GLU A 104 4.77 -16.57 23.87
N LEU A 105 5.70 -16.97 23.00
CA LEU A 105 6.97 -16.25 22.82
C LEU A 105 6.76 -14.81 22.32
N VAL A 106 5.95 -14.60 21.28
CA VAL A 106 5.77 -13.27 20.66
C VAL A 106 5.06 -12.28 21.60
N SER A 107 4.24 -12.80 22.53
CA SER A 107 3.43 -12.01 23.45
C SER A 107 4.07 -11.77 24.82
N ILE A 108 5.36 -12.09 24.98
CA ILE A 108 6.13 -11.76 26.19
C ILE A 108 6.06 -10.22 26.42
N PRO A 109 5.60 -9.74 27.60
CA PRO A 109 5.27 -8.33 27.83
C PRO A 109 6.41 -7.33 27.61
N LYS A 110 7.67 -7.77 27.78
CA LYS A 110 8.88 -6.95 27.58
C LYS A 110 9.79 -7.49 26.48
N LEU A 111 9.26 -8.33 25.59
CA LEU A 111 10.05 -8.83 24.47
C LEU A 111 10.55 -7.69 23.61
N GLU A 112 11.81 -7.77 23.23
CA GLU A 112 12.41 -6.93 22.22
C GLU A 112 11.63 -7.00 20.89
N ILE A 113 11.44 -5.83 20.28
CA ILE A 113 10.53 -5.65 19.15
C ILE A 113 11.11 -6.23 17.86
N SER A 114 12.43 -6.19 17.67
CA SER A 114 13.13 -6.85 16.55
C SER A 114 12.86 -8.36 16.53
N MET A 115 13.11 -9.05 17.66
CA MET A 115 12.85 -10.50 17.78
C MET A 115 11.36 -10.81 17.62
N MET A 116 10.50 -9.98 18.21
CA MET A 116 9.06 -10.06 18.08
C MET A 116 8.63 -10.06 16.60
N GLN A 117 9.20 -9.22 15.74
CA GLN A 117 8.88 -9.21 14.31
C GLN A 117 9.20 -10.55 13.63
N GLY A 118 10.30 -11.19 14.00
CA GLY A 118 10.67 -12.52 13.52
C GLY A 118 9.63 -13.57 13.89
N PHE A 119 9.25 -13.63 15.18
CA PHE A 119 8.22 -14.54 15.68
C PHE A 119 6.84 -14.23 15.08
N ALA A 120 6.46 -12.96 14.99
CA ALA A 120 5.20 -12.51 14.42
C ALA A 120 5.06 -12.89 12.94
N ARG A 121 6.10 -12.68 12.12
CA ARG A 121 6.08 -13.04 10.69
C ARG A 121 5.88 -14.54 10.49
N LEU A 122 6.55 -15.37 11.29
CA LEU A 122 6.38 -16.82 11.22
C LEU A 122 5.00 -17.24 11.73
N LEU A 123 4.52 -16.68 12.84
CA LEU A 123 3.18 -16.97 13.36
C LEU A 123 2.07 -16.56 12.39
N ILE A 124 2.18 -15.40 11.74
CA ILE A 124 1.32 -15.00 10.63
C ILE A 124 1.36 -16.06 9.53
N ASN A 125 2.55 -16.53 9.14
CA ASN A 125 2.68 -17.55 8.11
C ASN A 125 1.97 -18.84 8.51
N LEU A 126 2.20 -19.36 9.72
CA LEU A 126 1.54 -20.55 10.26
C LEU A 126 0.00 -20.44 10.20
N LEU A 127 -0.56 -19.32 10.64
CA LEU A 127 -2.01 -19.06 10.68
C LEU A 127 -2.61 -18.57 9.35
N LYS A 128 -1.79 -18.21 8.34
CA LYS A 128 -2.25 -17.60 7.08
C LYS A 128 -3.28 -18.46 6.33
N LYS A 129 -3.16 -19.78 6.42
CA LYS A 129 -4.05 -20.73 5.75
C LYS A 129 -5.10 -21.22 6.74
N LYS A 130 -6.07 -20.34 7.04
CA LYS A 130 -7.11 -20.54 8.05
C LYS A 130 -7.81 -21.89 7.93
N GLU A 131 -8.03 -22.40 6.71
CA GLU A 131 -8.72 -23.68 6.45
C GLU A 131 -8.07 -24.92 7.10
N LEU A 132 -6.80 -24.83 7.51
CA LEU A 132 -6.04 -25.97 8.02
C LEU A 132 -6.37 -26.34 9.46
N LEU A 133 -6.71 -25.37 10.31
CA LEU A 133 -7.00 -25.58 11.73
C LEU A 133 -8.40 -25.09 12.04
N SER A 134 -9.18 -25.92 12.72
CA SER A 134 -10.47 -25.56 13.28
C SER A 134 -10.30 -24.92 14.67
N ARG A 135 -11.37 -24.28 15.17
CA ARG A 135 -11.40 -23.78 16.55
C ARG A 135 -11.33 -24.90 17.60
N ALA A 136 -11.70 -26.13 17.24
CA ALA A 136 -11.55 -27.28 18.13
C ALA A 136 -10.08 -27.71 18.27
N ASP A 137 -9.24 -27.42 17.27
CA ASP A 137 -7.80 -27.70 17.32
C ASP A 137 -7.03 -26.60 18.07
N LEU A 138 -7.51 -25.36 18.00
CA LEU A 138 -6.76 -24.18 18.45
C LEU A 138 -7.67 -23.11 19.08
N GLU A 139 -7.38 -22.79 20.33
CA GLU A 139 -7.89 -21.61 21.04
C GLU A 139 -6.70 -20.74 21.50
N LEU A 140 -6.61 -19.50 21.01
CA LEU A 140 -5.56 -18.54 21.37
C LEU A 140 -6.17 -17.40 22.19
N PRO A 141 -5.63 -17.03 23.36
CA PRO A 141 -6.17 -15.91 24.12
C PRO A 141 -6.00 -14.60 23.34
N TRP A 142 -6.83 -13.60 23.65
CA TRP A 142 -6.77 -12.30 22.94
C TRP A 142 -6.03 -11.22 23.74
N ARG A 143 -6.05 -11.31 25.08
CA ARG A 143 -5.50 -10.28 25.98
C ARG A 143 -3.99 -10.02 25.79
N PRO A 144 -3.11 -11.03 25.67
CA PRO A 144 -1.68 -10.77 25.44
C PRO A 144 -1.42 -9.98 24.15
N LEU A 145 -2.22 -10.20 23.11
CA LEU A 145 -2.15 -9.41 21.88
C LEU A 145 -2.65 -7.97 22.08
N TYR A 146 -3.70 -7.75 22.88
CA TYR A 146 -4.18 -6.41 23.21
C TYR A 146 -3.11 -5.61 23.95
N ASP A 147 -2.51 -6.19 25.00
CA ASP A 147 -1.45 -5.54 25.78
C ASP A 147 -0.23 -5.21 24.91
N MET A 148 0.12 -6.12 24.01
CA MET A 148 1.20 -5.93 23.03
C MET A 148 0.90 -4.78 22.06
N VAL A 149 -0.33 -4.68 21.56
CA VAL A 149 -0.75 -3.58 20.66
C VAL A 149 -0.81 -2.26 21.42
N GLU A 150 -1.30 -2.23 22.66
CA GLU A 150 -1.32 -1.02 23.51
C GLU A 150 0.10 -0.51 23.79
N ARG A 151 1.06 -1.42 24.03
CA ARG A 151 2.48 -1.11 24.22
C ARG A 151 3.10 -0.44 23.00
N ILE A 152 2.73 -0.86 21.79
CA ILE A 152 3.34 -0.42 20.53
C ILE A 152 2.54 0.71 19.88
N LEU A 153 1.32 0.45 19.41
CA LEU A 153 0.52 1.43 18.63
C LEU A 153 0.09 2.65 19.46
N TYR A 154 -0.11 2.47 20.76
CA TYR A 154 -0.52 3.54 21.67
C TYR A 154 0.54 3.82 22.74
N SER A 155 1.82 3.63 22.39
CA SER A 155 2.98 3.82 23.26
C SER A 155 2.96 5.17 23.96
N LYS A 156 3.25 5.17 25.28
CA LYS A 156 3.29 6.39 26.10
C LYS A 156 4.68 7.04 26.16
N THR A 157 5.65 6.47 25.44
CA THR A 157 7.07 6.81 25.54
C THR A 157 7.77 6.95 24.18
N GLU A 158 7.24 6.34 23.10
CA GLU A 158 7.78 6.51 21.73
C GLU A 158 7.82 7.98 21.30
N HIS A 159 6.73 8.73 21.50
CA HIS A 159 6.69 10.15 21.14
C HIS A 159 7.70 11.01 21.94
N LEU A 160 8.27 10.49 23.03
CA LEU A 160 9.32 11.13 23.83
C LEU A 160 10.72 10.68 23.42
N GLY A 161 10.85 9.71 22.51
CA GLY A 161 12.13 9.16 22.07
C GLY A 161 12.78 8.27 23.11
N LEU A 162 12.02 7.39 23.78
CA LEU A 162 12.58 6.31 24.63
C LEU A 162 12.41 4.92 23.99
N ASN A 163 11.52 4.83 23.00
CA ASN A 163 11.24 3.62 22.25
C ASN A 163 11.35 3.96 20.77
N TRP A 164 12.08 3.13 20.03
CA TRP A 164 12.21 3.23 18.58
C TRP A 164 11.73 1.93 17.97
N PHE A 165 10.59 2.01 17.27
CA PHE A 165 9.94 0.85 16.68
C PHE A 165 10.25 0.74 15.18
N PRO A 166 10.30 -0.48 14.61
CA PRO A 166 10.43 -0.66 13.17
C PRO A 166 9.26 -0.04 12.42
N ASN A 167 9.52 0.66 11.30
CA ASN A 167 8.48 1.33 10.50
C ASN A 167 7.35 0.41 10.00
N SER A 168 7.60 -0.90 9.89
CA SER A 168 6.62 -1.90 9.42
C SER A 168 5.82 -2.59 10.54
N VAL A 169 6.11 -2.27 11.81
CA VAL A 169 5.60 -2.98 12.99
C VAL A 169 4.08 -2.96 13.05
N GLU A 170 3.43 -1.81 12.85
CA GLU A 170 1.98 -1.71 12.98
C GLU A 170 1.24 -2.62 11.99
N ASN A 171 1.69 -2.65 10.73
CA ASN A 171 1.04 -3.44 9.70
C ASN A 171 1.23 -4.95 9.95
N ILE A 172 2.40 -5.33 10.45
CA ILE A 172 2.69 -6.72 10.83
C ILE A 172 1.84 -7.12 12.04
N LEU A 173 1.75 -6.31 13.10
CA LEU A 173 0.90 -6.61 14.25
C LEU A 173 -0.58 -6.66 13.90
N LYS A 174 -1.10 -5.69 13.14
CA LYS A 174 -2.50 -5.71 12.66
C LYS A 174 -2.79 -7.01 11.91
N THR A 175 -1.85 -7.47 11.08
CA THR A 175 -1.95 -8.75 10.37
C THR A 175 -1.83 -9.95 11.31
N LEU A 176 -0.95 -9.90 12.32
CA LEU A 176 -0.78 -10.94 13.33
C LEU A 176 -2.08 -11.16 14.10
N VAL A 177 -2.67 -10.09 14.65
CA VAL A 177 -3.93 -10.18 15.38
C VAL A 177 -5.05 -10.66 14.46
N LYS A 178 -5.11 -10.17 13.22
CA LYS A 178 -6.06 -10.65 12.20
C LYS A 178 -5.93 -12.17 11.93
N SER A 179 -4.72 -12.71 11.94
CA SER A 179 -4.44 -14.14 11.78
C SER A 179 -4.85 -14.96 13.01
N CYS A 180 -4.68 -14.43 14.22
CA CYS A 180 -5.06 -15.11 15.48
C CYS A 180 -6.56 -15.03 15.80
N ARG A 181 -7.22 -13.92 15.42
CA ARG A 181 -8.63 -13.60 15.74
C ARG A 181 -9.66 -14.72 15.51
N PRO A 182 -9.59 -15.51 14.41
CA PRO A 182 -10.52 -16.63 14.19
C PRO A 182 -10.48 -17.71 15.28
N TYR A 183 -9.43 -17.71 16.11
CA TYR A 183 -9.14 -18.69 17.16
C TYR A 183 -9.29 -18.12 18.57
N PHE A 184 -9.81 -16.90 18.74
CA PHE A 184 -10.10 -16.35 20.07
C PHE A 184 -11.21 -17.12 20.80
N PRO A 185 -11.22 -17.17 22.14
CA PRO A 185 -12.30 -17.80 22.91
C PRO A 185 -13.68 -17.25 22.52
N ALA A 186 -14.73 -18.05 22.70
CA ALA A 186 -16.09 -17.64 22.35
C ALA A 186 -16.56 -16.39 23.12
N ASP A 187 -16.11 -16.25 24.37
CA ASP A 187 -16.50 -15.14 25.25
C ASP A 187 -15.65 -13.87 25.05
N ALA A 188 -14.61 -13.94 24.21
CA ALA A 188 -13.70 -12.83 23.96
C ALA A 188 -14.42 -11.57 23.47
N THR A 189 -15.46 -11.72 22.65
CA THR A 189 -16.26 -10.58 22.18
C THR A 189 -16.87 -9.79 23.33
N ALA A 190 -17.45 -10.47 24.32
CA ALA A 190 -18.08 -9.80 25.46
C ALA A 190 -17.05 -9.04 26.29
N GLU A 191 -15.90 -9.67 26.56
CA GLU A 191 -14.79 -9.02 27.28
C GLU A 191 -14.20 -7.83 26.53
N MET A 192 -14.05 -7.92 25.20
CA MET A 192 -13.57 -6.82 24.36
C MET A 192 -14.53 -5.64 24.37
N LEU A 193 -15.84 -5.90 24.35
CA LEU A 193 -16.85 -4.85 24.47
C LEU A 193 -16.79 -4.21 25.86
N GLU A 194 -16.68 -4.98 26.94
CA GLU A 194 -16.51 -4.42 28.30
C GLU A 194 -15.26 -3.52 28.43
N GLU A 195 -14.18 -3.85 27.72
CA GLU A 195 -12.90 -3.13 27.77
C GLU A 195 -12.88 -1.86 26.90
N TRP A 196 -13.41 -1.92 25.67
CA TRP A 196 -13.27 -0.83 24.68
C TRP A 196 -14.53 0.02 24.48
N ARG A 197 -15.72 -0.50 24.77
CA ARG A 197 -16.96 0.30 24.77
C ARG A 197 -16.87 1.53 25.69
N PRO A 198 -16.21 1.48 26.86
CA PRO A 198 -15.96 2.68 27.68
C PRO A 198 -15.18 3.82 26.98
N LEU A 199 -14.46 3.52 25.90
CA LEU A 199 -13.69 4.49 25.11
C LEU A 199 -14.51 5.15 23.99
N MET A 200 -15.76 4.76 23.78
CA MET A 200 -16.61 5.22 22.68
C MET A 200 -17.23 6.62 22.95
N CYS A 201 -16.41 7.60 23.33
CA CYS A 201 -16.79 9.02 23.32
C CYS A 201 -16.53 9.60 21.92
N PRO A 202 -17.56 9.93 21.12
CA PRO A 202 -17.39 10.31 19.71
C PRO A 202 -16.63 11.63 19.53
N PHE A 203 -16.54 12.44 20.59
CA PHE A 203 -15.97 13.78 20.57
C PHE A 203 -14.44 13.81 20.66
N ASP A 204 -13.82 12.75 21.20
CA ASP A 204 -12.37 12.69 21.41
C ASP A 204 -11.64 11.65 20.54
N VAL A 205 -10.32 11.69 20.60
CA VAL A 205 -9.44 10.78 19.85
C VAL A 205 -9.53 9.32 20.33
N THR A 206 -10.19 9.04 21.46
CA THR A 206 -10.30 7.68 21.99
C THR A 206 -11.39 6.86 21.33
N MET A 207 -12.37 7.49 20.68
CA MET A 207 -13.26 6.79 19.74
C MET A 207 -12.45 6.13 18.62
N GLN A 208 -11.47 6.84 18.04
CA GLN A 208 -10.57 6.27 17.04
C GLN A 208 -9.85 5.05 17.58
N LYS A 209 -9.40 5.10 18.83
CA LYS A 209 -8.75 3.98 19.50
C LYS A 209 -9.69 2.78 19.67
N ALA A 210 -10.92 3.01 20.13
CA ALA A 210 -11.96 1.99 20.28
C ALA A 210 -12.26 1.28 18.95
N ILE A 211 -12.59 2.06 17.90
CA ILE A 211 -12.95 1.50 16.59
C ILE A 211 -11.76 0.78 15.93
N THR A 212 -10.54 1.29 16.11
CA THR A 212 -9.34 0.59 15.63
C THR A 212 -9.17 -0.77 16.31
N TYR A 213 -9.42 -0.85 17.62
CA TYR A 213 -9.42 -2.14 18.31
C TYR A 213 -10.54 -3.07 17.83
N PHE A 214 -11.77 -2.56 17.63
CA PHE A 214 -12.84 -3.38 17.08
C PHE A 214 -12.53 -3.90 15.68
N GLU A 215 -11.98 -3.06 14.80
CA GLU A 215 -11.51 -3.49 13.48
C GLU A 215 -10.49 -4.61 13.61
N ILE A 216 -9.45 -4.46 14.44
CA ILE A 216 -8.35 -5.42 14.51
C ILE A 216 -8.76 -6.71 15.24
N PHE A 217 -9.48 -6.63 16.35
CA PHE A 217 -9.67 -7.76 17.28
C PHE A 217 -11.04 -8.43 17.22
N LEU A 218 -12.12 -7.69 16.93
CA LEU A 218 -13.48 -8.19 17.16
C LEU A 218 -13.81 -9.38 16.23
N PRO A 219 -14.06 -10.59 16.76
CA PRO A 219 -14.23 -11.78 15.94
C PRO A 219 -15.47 -11.70 15.03
N THR A 220 -15.28 -12.03 13.74
CA THR A 220 -16.35 -12.06 12.74
C THR A 220 -16.60 -13.44 12.13
N SER A 221 -15.62 -14.36 12.19
CA SER A 221 -15.72 -15.69 11.55
C SER A 221 -15.98 -16.81 12.56
N LEU A 222 -16.93 -16.59 13.48
CA LEU A 222 -17.42 -17.64 14.37
C LEU A 222 -18.43 -18.53 13.62
N PRO A 223 -18.64 -19.77 14.06
CA PRO A 223 -19.66 -20.62 13.49
C PRO A 223 -21.06 -20.15 13.96
N PRO A 224 -22.14 -20.47 13.20
CA PRO A 224 -23.48 -19.94 13.44
C PRO A 224 -24.07 -20.24 14.82
N GLU A 225 -23.68 -21.35 15.43
CA GLU A 225 -24.11 -21.73 16.79
C GLU A 225 -23.68 -20.70 17.84
N LEU A 226 -22.60 -19.95 17.56
CA LEU A 226 -22.01 -18.97 18.48
C LEU A 226 -22.22 -17.52 18.04
N HIS A 227 -23.04 -17.23 17.03
CA HIS A 227 -23.26 -15.86 16.56
C HIS A 227 -23.81 -14.93 17.67
N HIS A 228 -24.57 -15.46 18.62
CA HIS A 228 -25.07 -14.74 19.80
C HIS A 228 -23.96 -14.26 20.75
N LYS A 229 -22.78 -14.92 20.73
CA LYS A 229 -21.55 -14.51 21.43
C LYS A 229 -20.57 -13.75 20.52
N GLY A 230 -20.89 -13.65 19.23
CA GLY A 230 -20.11 -12.95 18.23
C GLY A 230 -20.75 -11.62 17.87
N PHE A 231 -21.04 -11.44 16.58
CA PHE A 231 -21.48 -10.15 16.06
C PHE A 231 -22.85 -9.70 16.52
N LYS A 232 -23.77 -10.60 16.89
CA LYS A 232 -25.09 -10.20 17.38
C LYS A 232 -25.04 -9.42 18.70
N LEU A 233 -23.91 -9.46 19.40
CA LEU A 233 -23.70 -8.73 20.66
C LEU A 233 -23.38 -7.23 20.45
N TRP A 234 -23.01 -6.82 19.23
CA TRP A 234 -22.49 -5.48 18.96
C TRP A 234 -22.88 -4.89 17.61
N PHE A 235 -23.36 -5.70 16.65
CA PHE A 235 -23.64 -5.27 15.29
C PHE A 235 -24.63 -4.09 15.25
N ASP A 236 -25.78 -4.22 15.91
CA ASP A 236 -26.84 -3.19 15.89
C ASP A 236 -26.37 -1.88 16.53
N GLU A 237 -25.59 -1.98 17.61
CA GLU A 237 -24.96 -0.84 18.30
C GLU A 237 -24.00 -0.08 17.35
N LEU A 238 -23.05 -0.81 16.74
CA LEU A 238 -22.02 -0.21 15.90
C LEU A 238 -22.57 0.28 14.55
N ILE A 239 -23.53 -0.44 13.94
CA ILE A 239 -24.13 0.00 12.68
C ILE A 239 -25.09 1.17 12.90
N GLY A 240 -25.79 1.20 14.04
CA GLY A 240 -26.56 2.37 14.47
C GLY A 240 -25.69 3.60 14.61
N LEU A 241 -24.54 3.48 15.28
CA LEU A 241 -23.54 4.55 15.39
C LEU A 241 -23.07 5.01 13.99
N TRP A 242 -22.71 4.08 13.11
CA TRP A 242 -22.28 4.39 11.73
C TRP A 242 -23.33 5.14 10.93
N VAL A 243 -24.60 4.70 10.98
CA VAL A 243 -25.71 5.36 10.27
C VAL A 243 -25.95 6.76 10.81
N SER A 244 -25.85 6.95 12.12
CA SER A 244 -26.13 8.24 12.78
C SER A 244 -25.13 9.34 12.43
N VAL A 245 -23.89 9.01 12.05
CA VAL A 245 -22.84 10.01 11.86
C VAL A 245 -22.73 10.48 10.40
N GLN A 246 -22.91 11.77 10.14
CA GLN A 246 -22.94 12.35 8.79
C GLN A 246 -21.62 13.05 8.36
N ASN A 247 -20.67 13.29 9.27
CA ASN A 247 -19.46 14.11 9.09
C ASN A 247 -18.14 13.33 8.75
N LEU A 248 -18.21 12.12 8.17
CA LEU A 248 -17.04 11.32 7.73
C LEU A 248 -15.81 11.34 8.67
N PRO A 249 -15.97 11.01 9.96
CA PRO A 249 -14.83 10.97 10.87
C PRO A 249 -13.85 9.87 10.46
N GLN A 250 -12.58 10.04 10.82
CA GLN A 250 -11.51 9.11 10.45
C GLN A 250 -11.78 7.65 10.90
N TRP A 251 -12.50 7.48 12.00
CA TRP A 251 -12.84 6.17 12.56
C TRP A 251 -13.94 5.46 11.76
N GLU A 252 -14.78 6.18 11.00
CA GLU A 252 -15.84 5.59 10.18
C GLU A 252 -15.26 4.66 9.11
N GLY A 253 -14.10 5.02 8.55
CA GLY A 253 -13.39 4.16 7.59
C GLY A 253 -12.95 2.82 8.20
N GLN A 254 -12.51 2.82 9.47
CA GLN A 254 -12.18 1.58 10.19
C GLN A 254 -13.43 0.74 10.48
N LEU A 255 -14.56 1.40 10.72
CA LEU A 255 -15.84 0.75 10.95
C LEU A 255 -16.37 0.06 9.68
N VAL A 256 -16.21 0.69 8.50
CA VAL A 256 -16.50 0.05 7.21
C VAL A 256 -15.61 -1.15 6.95
N ASN A 257 -14.32 -1.08 7.30
CA ASN A 257 -13.43 -2.23 7.18
C ASN A 257 -13.91 -3.42 8.03
N LEU A 258 -14.41 -3.15 9.24
CA LEU A 258 -15.02 -4.15 10.12
C LEU A 258 -16.29 -4.75 9.50
N PHE A 259 -17.21 -3.95 8.99
CA PHE A 259 -18.46 -4.44 8.37
C PHE A 259 -18.23 -5.20 7.07
N ALA A 260 -17.29 -4.76 6.22
CA ALA A 260 -16.91 -5.48 5.02
C ALA A 260 -16.41 -6.90 5.34
N ARG A 261 -15.62 -7.03 6.41
CA ARG A 261 -15.19 -8.33 6.92
C ARG A 261 -16.38 -9.14 7.46
N LEU A 262 -17.22 -8.52 8.29
CA LEU A 262 -18.38 -9.17 8.90
C LEU A 262 -19.34 -9.74 7.85
N ALA A 263 -19.68 -8.94 6.84
CA ALA A 263 -20.56 -9.34 5.75
C ALA A 263 -19.97 -10.54 4.98
N THR A 264 -18.67 -10.52 4.71
CA THR A 264 -18.00 -11.60 3.98
C THR A 264 -18.01 -12.91 4.76
N ASP A 265 -17.70 -12.87 6.05
CA ASP A 265 -17.64 -14.09 6.86
C ASP A 265 -19.06 -14.70 7.04
N ASN A 266 -20.11 -13.88 7.12
CA ASN A 266 -21.48 -14.27 7.54
C ASN A 266 -22.57 -13.97 6.50
N ILE A 267 -22.35 -14.34 5.24
CA ILE A 267 -23.36 -14.22 4.17
C ILE A 267 -24.58 -15.09 4.52
N GLY A 268 -25.76 -14.48 4.56
CA GLY A 268 -27.03 -15.14 4.89
C GLY A 268 -27.43 -15.15 6.37
N TYR A 269 -26.70 -14.43 7.23
CA TYR A 269 -27.00 -14.34 8.68
C TYR A 269 -27.33 -12.93 9.19
N ILE A 270 -27.07 -11.90 8.38
CA ILE A 270 -27.41 -10.50 8.65
C ILE A 270 -28.26 -10.03 7.49
N ASP A 271 -29.43 -9.46 7.80
CA ASP A 271 -30.23 -8.75 6.81
C ASP A 271 -29.65 -7.35 6.61
N TRP A 272 -29.09 -7.12 5.43
CA TRP A 272 -28.49 -5.84 5.09
C TRP A 272 -29.49 -4.88 4.43
N ASP A 273 -30.68 -5.33 4.03
CA ASP A 273 -31.63 -4.54 3.25
C ASP A 273 -31.94 -3.15 3.85
N PRO A 274 -32.13 -3.00 5.17
CA PRO A 274 -32.34 -1.68 5.81
C PRO A 274 -31.15 -0.70 5.69
N TYR A 275 -29.96 -1.24 5.39
CA TYR A 275 -28.69 -0.51 5.36
C TYR A 275 -28.18 -0.30 3.94
N VAL A 276 -28.54 -1.16 2.98
CA VAL A 276 -28.10 -1.12 1.58
C VAL A 276 -28.23 0.30 0.96
N PRO A 277 -29.37 1.00 1.05
CA PRO A 277 -29.47 2.37 0.52
C PRO A 277 -28.43 3.34 1.09
N LYS A 278 -28.12 3.22 2.38
CA LYS A 278 -27.14 4.06 3.09
C LYS A 278 -25.71 3.70 2.71
N ILE A 279 -25.42 2.42 2.51
CA ILE A 279 -24.10 1.93 2.11
C ILE A 279 -23.76 2.44 0.71
N PHE A 280 -24.65 2.23 -0.26
CA PHE A 280 -24.42 2.67 -1.63
C PHE A 280 -24.34 4.20 -1.75
N THR A 281 -25.14 4.95 -0.99
CA THR A 281 -25.04 6.42 -0.98
C THR A 281 -23.69 6.90 -0.44
N ARG A 282 -23.20 6.33 0.67
CA ARG A 282 -21.90 6.70 1.22
C ARG A 282 -20.74 6.27 0.33
N ILE A 283 -20.84 5.12 -0.35
CA ILE A 283 -19.88 4.69 -1.36
C ILE A 283 -19.86 5.71 -2.50
N LEU A 284 -21.00 6.09 -3.08
CA LEU A 284 -21.08 7.11 -4.13
C LEU A 284 -20.44 8.44 -3.70
N ARG A 285 -20.71 8.90 -2.47
CA ARG A 285 -20.10 10.12 -1.90
C ARG A 285 -18.59 10.00 -1.73
N SER A 286 -18.09 8.81 -1.40
CA SER A 286 -16.67 8.50 -1.25
C SER A 286 -15.91 8.52 -2.59
N LEU A 287 -16.63 8.30 -3.71
CA LEU A 287 -16.13 8.46 -5.09
C LEU A 287 -15.94 9.93 -5.47
N ASN A 288 -16.38 10.87 -4.63
CA ASN A 288 -16.08 12.30 -4.68
C ASN A 288 -16.22 12.97 -6.06
N LEU A 289 -17.27 12.57 -6.78
CA LEU A 289 -17.58 13.04 -8.14
C LEU A 289 -18.04 14.51 -8.12
N PRO A 290 -17.58 15.35 -9.07
CA PRO A 290 -18.10 16.69 -9.24
C PRO A 290 -19.50 16.62 -9.87
N VAL A 291 -20.49 17.18 -9.18
CA VAL A 291 -21.88 17.24 -9.65
C VAL A 291 -22.43 18.65 -9.46
N GLY A 292 -23.21 19.11 -10.44
CA GLY A 292 -23.81 20.45 -10.46
C GLY A 292 -22.90 21.53 -11.02
N SER A 293 -23.45 22.74 -11.18
CA SER A 293 -22.78 23.90 -11.79
C SER A 293 -21.73 24.51 -10.84
N SER A 294 -20.47 24.08 -10.98
CA SER A 294 -19.28 24.62 -10.28
C SER A 294 -19.35 24.64 -8.75
N GLN A 295 -20.10 23.71 -8.15
CA GLN A 295 -20.22 23.59 -6.70
C GLN A 295 -18.97 22.92 -6.09
N VAL A 296 -18.03 23.72 -5.57
CA VAL A 296 -16.74 23.24 -5.04
C VAL A 296 -16.83 22.70 -3.61
N LEU A 297 -16.01 21.68 -3.33
CA LEU A 297 -16.06 20.83 -2.13
C LEU A 297 -14.98 21.16 -1.07
N VAL A 298 -14.44 22.38 -1.02
CA VAL A 298 -13.21 22.69 -0.24
C VAL A 298 -13.28 22.25 1.24
N PRO A 299 -14.42 22.40 1.97
CA PRO A 299 -14.53 21.99 3.37
C PRO A 299 -14.79 20.50 3.58
N ARG A 300 -15.19 19.74 2.55
CA ARG A 300 -15.54 18.32 2.70
C ARG A 300 -14.27 17.49 2.82
N PHE A 301 -14.26 16.53 3.74
CA PHE A 301 -13.15 15.61 3.95
C PHE A 301 -12.81 14.81 2.67
N LEU A 302 -11.81 15.29 1.93
CA LEU A 302 -11.25 14.64 0.73
C LEU A 302 -10.25 13.54 1.12
N THR A 303 -9.59 13.70 2.27
CA THR A 303 -8.56 12.80 2.81
C THR A 303 -9.21 11.63 3.56
N ASN A 304 -8.79 10.40 3.26
CA ASN A 304 -9.24 9.14 3.89
C ASN A 304 -10.74 8.79 3.75
N ALA A 305 -11.32 9.03 2.57
CA ALA A 305 -12.57 8.37 2.17
C ALA A 305 -12.43 6.83 2.15
N TYR A 306 -13.56 6.12 2.16
CA TYR A 306 -13.61 4.65 2.13
C TYR A 306 -12.61 4.04 1.14
N ASP A 307 -11.84 3.06 1.61
CA ASP A 307 -11.05 2.23 0.70
C ASP A 307 -12.02 1.40 -0.16
N ILE A 308 -11.98 1.66 -1.47
CA ILE A 308 -12.78 0.95 -2.46
C ILE A 308 -12.57 -0.56 -2.39
N GLY A 309 -11.40 -1.04 -1.95
CA GLY A 309 -11.17 -2.47 -1.74
C GLY A 309 -12.12 -3.08 -0.71
N HIS A 310 -12.29 -2.43 0.44
CA HIS A 310 -13.22 -2.86 1.48
C HIS A 310 -14.68 -2.61 1.10
N ALA A 311 -14.99 -1.48 0.45
CA ALA A 311 -16.32 -1.19 -0.07
C ALA A 311 -16.80 -2.26 -1.08
N VAL A 312 -15.93 -2.68 -2.00
CA VAL A 312 -16.19 -3.75 -2.98
C VAL A 312 -16.47 -5.08 -2.29
N ILE A 313 -15.66 -5.44 -1.29
CA ILE A 313 -15.85 -6.67 -0.52
C ILE A 313 -17.21 -6.65 0.18
N TRP A 314 -17.59 -5.51 0.77
CA TRP A 314 -18.89 -5.35 1.42
C TRP A 314 -20.06 -5.49 0.44
N ILE A 315 -20.02 -4.78 -0.70
CA ILE A 315 -21.03 -4.90 -1.77
C ILE A 315 -21.19 -6.36 -2.20
N THR A 316 -20.06 -7.01 -2.52
CA THR A 316 -20.05 -8.40 -3.01
C THR A 316 -20.61 -9.38 -1.99
N ALA A 317 -20.41 -9.13 -0.70
CA ALA A 317 -20.89 -10.02 0.36
C ALA A 317 -22.38 -9.88 0.64
N MET A 318 -22.96 -8.69 0.41
CA MET A 318 -24.39 -8.44 0.66
C MET A 318 -25.30 -8.93 -0.48
N MET A 319 -24.83 -8.96 -1.73
CA MET A 319 -25.67 -9.34 -2.87
C MET A 319 -26.09 -10.83 -2.85
N GLY A 320 -27.00 -11.24 -3.74
CA GLY A 320 -27.62 -12.57 -3.66
C GLY A 320 -28.68 -12.62 -2.55
N GLY A 321 -29.15 -13.82 -2.21
CA GLY A 321 -30.30 -13.95 -1.31
C GLY A 321 -31.64 -13.82 -2.02
N PRO A 322 -32.76 -13.90 -1.28
CA PRO A 322 -34.11 -13.73 -1.84
C PRO A 322 -34.37 -12.31 -2.36
N SER A 323 -33.84 -11.29 -1.68
CA SER A 323 -33.94 -9.89 -2.07
C SER A 323 -32.83 -9.51 -3.03
N LYS A 324 -33.18 -8.92 -4.18
CA LYS A 324 -32.21 -8.43 -5.18
C LYS A 324 -31.89 -6.95 -5.01
N LEU A 325 -32.22 -6.37 -3.85
CA LEU A 325 -32.05 -4.94 -3.58
C LEU A 325 -30.61 -4.47 -3.82
N VAL A 326 -29.62 -5.25 -3.38
CA VAL A 326 -28.20 -4.93 -3.59
C VAL A 326 -27.85 -4.85 -5.07
N GLN A 327 -28.34 -5.78 -5.90
CA GLN A 327 -28.08 -5.80 -7.33
C GLN A 327 -28.74 -4.60 -8.03
N LYS A 328 -29.98 -4.24 -7.63
CA LYS A 328 -30.65 -3.02 -8.10
C LYS A 328 -29.86 -1.76 -7.76
N HIS A 329 -29.37 -1.65 -6.52
CA HIS A 329 -28.56 -0.50 -6.09
C HIS A 329 -27.19 -0.47 -6.79
N LEU A 330 -26.61 -1.63 -7.09
CA LEU A 330 -25.36 -1.73 -7.83
C LEU A 330 -25.51 -1.27 -9.28
N ALA A 331 -26.58 -1.68 -9.95
CA ALA A 331 -26.92 -1.18 -11.28
C ALA A 331 -27.16 0.34 -11.24
N GLY A 332 -27.93 0.83 -10.25
CA GLY A 332 -28.12 2.26 -10.03
C GLY A 332 -26.81 3.02 -9.81
N LEU A 333 -25.83 2.42 -9.10
CA LEU A 333 -24.52 3.01 -8.88
C LEU A 333 -23.76 3.15 -10.19
N PHE A 334 -23.67 2.09 -11.00
CA PHE A 334 -22.97 2.14 -12.28
C PHE A 334 -23.64 3.09 -13.27
N ASN A 335 -24.97 3.12 -13.33
CA ASN A 335 -25.73 4.12 -14.11
C ASN A 335 -25.36 5.55 -13.69
N SER A 336 -25.30 5.81 -12.38
CA SER A 336 -24.96 7.14 -11.84
C SER A 336 -23.54 7.60 -12.17
N ILE A 337 -22.61 6.67 -12.44
CA ILE A 337 -21.20 6.97 -12.66
C ILE A 337 -20.72 6.69 -14.09
N THR A 338 -21.60 6.25 -14.99
CA THR A 338 -21.25 5.85 -16.37
C THR A 338 -20.58 6.99 -17.14
N SER A 339 -21.08 8.22 -16.97
CA SER A 339 -20.49 9.42 -17.59
C SER A 339 -19.03 9.63 -17.19
N PHE A 340 -18.65 9.30 -15.96
CA PHE A 340 -17.29 9.49 -15.43
C PHE A 340 -16.31 8.39 -15.87
N TYR A 341 -16.79 7.29 -16.46
CA TYR A 341 -15.97 6.25 -17.08
C TYR A 341 -15.65 6.54 -18.55
N HIS A 342 -16.38 7.45 -19.19
CA HIS A 342 -16.12 7.82 -20.57
C HIS A 342 -14.69 8.39 -20.71
N PRO A 343 -13.91 7.99 -21.73
CA PRO A 343 -12.51 8.42 -21.90
C PRO A 343 -12.30 9.94 -21.92
N SER A 344 -13.31 10.69 -22.36
CA SER A 344 -13.30 12.15 -22.43
C SER A 344 -13.52 12.84 -21.06
N ASN A 345 -14.05 12.13 -20.05
CA ASN A 345 -14.37 12.66 -18.71
C ASN A 345 -13.36 12.22 -17.64
N ASN A 346 -12.07 12.19 -18.00
CA ASN A 346 -11.03 11.86 -17.05
C ASN A 346 -10.86 12.95 -15.99
N GLY A 347 -10.53 12.52 -14.77
CA GLY A 347 -10.32 13.43 -13.64
C GLY A 347 -9.78 12.68 -12.44
N ARG A 348 -9.60 13.39 -11.32
CA ARG A 348 -9.03 12.81 -10.09
C ARG A 348 -9.81 11.59 -9.55
N TRP A 349 -11.11 11.50 -9.84
CA TRP A 349 -11.98 10.40 -9.43
C TRP A 349 -11.67 9.09 -10.17
N LEU A 350 -11.18 9.16 -11.41
CA LEU A 350 -11.04 8.00 -12.30
C LEU A 350 -10.12 6.93 -11.70
N ASN A 351 -9.08 7.29 -10.94
CA ASN A 351 -8.22 6.33 -10.23
C ASN A 351 -9.00 5.47 -9.22
N LYS A 352 -9.97 6.06 -8.48
CA LYS A 352 -10.83 5.29 -7.57
C LYS A 352 -11.90 4.50 -8.32
N LEU A 353 -12.42 5.05 -9.42
CA LEU A 353 -13.41 4.36 -10.27
C LEU A 353 -12.81 3.13 -10.95
N MET A 354 -11.64 3.25 -11.60
CA MET A 354 -10.92 2.11 -12.17
C MET A 354 -10.71 1.00 -11.12
N LYS A 355 -10.34 1.39 -9.89
CA LYS A 355 -10.23 0.47 -8.76
C LYS A 355 -11.54 -0.23 -8.39
N LEU A 356 -12.68 0.47 -8.42
CA LEU A 356 -13.99 -0.16 -8.24
C LEU A 356 -14.24 -1.19 -9.34
N LEU A 357 -13.99 -0.79 -10.58
CA LEU A 357 -14.22 -1.56 -11.80
C LEU A 357 -13.38 -2.84 -11.89
N GLN A 358 -12.08 -2.82 -11.58
CA GLN A 358 -11.24 -4.02 -11.63
C GLN A 358 -11.49 -4.97 -10.43
N ARG A 359 -11.76 -4.42 -9.23
CA ARG A 359 -11.81 -5.24 -8.01
C ARG A 359 -13.17 -5.89 -7.82
N LEU A 360 -14.25 -5.26 -8.26
CA LEU A 360 -15.60 -5.78 -8.05
C LEU A 360 -15.82 -7.13 -8.76
N PRO A 361 -15.59 -7.29 -10.09
CA PRO A 361 -15.68 -8.59 -10.75
C PRO A 361 -14.77 -9.65 -10.13
N ASN A 362 -13.54 -9.28 -9.76
CA ASN A 362 -12.62 -10.19 -9.07
C ASN A 362 -13.17 -10.68 -7.72
N SER A 363 -13.82 -9.81 -6.96
CA SER A 363 -14.48 -10.16 -5.70
C SER A 363 -15.66 -11.11 -5.94
N VAL A 364 -16.49 -10.85 -6.95
CA VAL A 364 -17.60 -11.74 -7.35
C VAL A 364 -17.08 -13.12 -7.78
N VAL A 365 -16.02 -13.18 -8.60
CA VAL A 365 -15.37 -14.43 -9.00
C VAL A 365 -14.87 -15.22 -7.77
N ARG A 366 -14.30 -14.54 -6.77
CA ARG A 366 -13.87 -15.17 -5.51
C ARG A 366 -15.04 -15.67 -4.68
N ARG A 367 -16.17 -14.96 -4.68
CA ARG A 367 -17.40 -15.38 -4.02
C ARG A 367 -17.97 -16.63 -4.70
N LEU A 368 -18.08 -16.64 -6.03
CA LEU A 368 -18.49 -17.83 -6.77
C LEU A 368 -17.53 -19.01 -6.55
N HIS A 369 -16.23 -18.76 -6.50
CA HIS A 369 -15.26 -19.79 -6.12
C HIS A 369 -15.57 -20.37 -4.73
N ARG A 370 -15.79 -19.51 -3.72
CA ARG A 370 -16.15 -19.92 -2.36
C ARG A 370 -17.44 -20.74 -2.33
N GLU A 371 -18.44 -20.38 -3.12
CA GLU A 371 -19.78 -20.98 -3.12
C GLU A 371 -19.88 -22.28 -3.93
N ARG A 372 -19.13 -22.38 -5.05
CA ARG A 372 -19.26 -23.47 -6.04
C ARG A 372 -18.07 -24.42 -6.11
N TYR A 373 -16.83 -23.91 -6.04
CA TYR A 373 -15.60 -24.68 -6.39
C TYR A 373 -14.68 -24.96 -5.20
N LYS A 374 -14.79 -24.21 -4.10
CA LYS A 374 -14.03 -24.43 -2.88
C LYS A 374 -14.57 -25.69 -2.17
N LYS A 375 -13.65 -26.56 -1.73
CA LYS A 375 -14.01 -27.76 -0.96
C LYS A 375 -14.57 -27.37 0.42
N PRO A 376 -15.48 -28.19 1.01
CA PRO A 376 -15.90 -28.05 2.40
C PRO A 376 -14.71 -27.95 3.35
N SER A 377 -14.84 -27.11 4.39
CA SER A 377 -13.81 -26.82 5.39
C SER A 377 -14.51 -26.44 6.71
N TRP A 378 -13.77 -26.24 7.79
CA TRP A 378 -14.32 -25.79 9.07
C TRP A 378 -14.92 -24.37 9.01
N LEU A 379 -14.55 -23.59 8.00
CA LEU A 379 -15.13 -22.27 7.74
C LEU A 379 -16.60 -22.40 7.41
N THR A 380 -17.42 -21.53 7.99
CA THR A 380 -18.86 -21.48 7.74
C THR A 380 -19.16 -21.42 6.23
N PRO A 381 -19.83 -22.45 5.68
CA PRO A 381 -20.26 -22.45 4.28
C PRO A 381 -21.36 -21.40 4.08
N VAL A 382 -21.49 -20.89 2.85
CA VAL A 382 -22.58 -19.98 2.51
C VAL A 382 -23.88 -20.79 2.38
N PRO A 383 -24.97 -20.41 3.06
CA PRO A 383 -26.27 -21.07 2.91
C PRO A 383 -26.76 -21.03 1.46
N ASP A 384 -27.41 -22.10 1.00
CA ASP A 384 -27.92 -22.19 -0.40
C ASP A 384 -28.85 -21.03 -0.76
N SER A 385 -29.66 -20.55 0.19
CA SER A 385 -30.56 -19.42 0.02
C SER A 385 -29.87 -18.10 -0.36
N HIS A 386 -28.57 -17.96 -0.10
CA HIS A 386 -27.79 -16.75 -0.33
C HIS A 386 -26.62 -16.94 -1.29
N LYS A 387 -26.50 -18.12 -1.93
CA LYS A 387 -25.53 -18.30 -3.02
C LYS A 387 -25.96 -17.48 -4.24
N LEU A 388 -25.00 -17.09 -5.07
CA LEU A 388 -25.27 -16.43 -6.33
C LEU A 388 -25.83 -17.41 -7.36
N THR A 389 -27.08 -17.17 -7.75
CA THR A 389 -27.75 -17.91 -8.82
C THR A 389 -27.17 -17.54 -10.19
N ASP A 390 -27.56 -18.27 -11.23
CA ASP A 390 -27.12 -17.90 -12.58
C ASP A 390 -27.70 -16.56 -13.04
N GLN A 391 -28.92 -16.20 -12.64
CA GLN A 391 -29.49 -14.89 -12.94
C GLN A 391 -28.75 -13.76 -12.19
N ASP A 392 -28.41 -13.96 -10.91
CA ASP A 392 -27.65 -12.96 -10.12
C ASP A 392 -26.32 -12.59 -10.80
N VAL A 393 -25.64 -13.60 -11.35
CA VAL A 393 -24.37 -13.40 -12.06
C VAL A 393 -24.58 -12.73 -13.41
N THR A 394 -25.63 -13.09 -14.15
CA THR A 394 -26.00 -12.44 -15.41
C THR A 394 -26.30 -10.96 -15.19
N ASP A 395 -27.13 -10.63 -14.20
CA ASP A 395 -27.49 -9.24 -13.87
C ASP A 395 -26.25 -8.43 -13.45
N PHE A 396 -25.33 -9.05 -12.70
CA PHE A 396 -24.06 -8.42 -12.33
C PHE A 396 -23.23 -8.07 -13.57
N VAL A 397 -23.11 -8.98 -14.53
CA VAL A 397 -22.33 -8.73 -15.76
C VAL A 397 -22.99 -7.63 -16.59
N GLN A 398 -24.31 -7.68 -16.77
CA GLN A 398 -25.08 -6.67 -17.51
C GLN A 398 -24.95 -5.27 -16.92
N CYS A 399 -24.92 -5.13 -15.59
CA CYS A 399 -24.85 -3.80 -14.97
C CYS A 399 -23.48 -3.13 -15.06
N ILE A 400 -22.39 -3.90 -15.15
CA ILE A 400 -21.02 -3.37 -15.08
C ILE A 400 -20.31 -3.34 -16.44
N ILE A 401 -20.76 -4.13 -17.42
CA ILE A 401 -20.06 -4.29 -18.69
C ILE A 401 -19.90 -2.97 -19.45
N GLN A 402 -20.92 -2.10 -19.47
CA GLN A 402 -20.84 -0.83 -20.18
C GLN A 402 -19.75 0.12 -19.63
N PRO A 403 -19.69 0.38 -18.30
CA PRO A 403 -18.54 1.06 -17.69
C PRO A 403 -17.18 0.43 -18.03
N VAL A 404 -17.10 -0.90 -18.12
CA VAL A 404 -15.84 -1.62 -18.42
C VAL A 404 -15.43 -1.42 -19.87
N LEU A 405 -16.38 -1.48 -20.81
CA LEU A 405 -16.14 -1.23 -22.22
C LEU A 405 -15.78 0.24 -22.48
N LEU A 406 -16.39 1.19 -21.76
CA LEU A 406 -15.98 2.61 -21.80
C LEU A 406 -14.57 2.80 -21.25
N ALA A 407 -14.25 2.16 -20.13
CA ALA A 407 -12.95 2.23 -19.48
C ALA A 407 -11.83 1.55 -20.30
N MET A 408 -12.17 0.66 -21.24
CA MET A 408 -11.21 0.05 -22.17
C MET A 408 -10.36 1.12 -22.86
N PHE A 409 -10.99 2.19 -23.34
CA PHE A 409 -10.34 3.29 -24.05
C PHE A 409 -9.89 4.43 -23.12
N SER A 410 -9.77 4.17 -21.81
CA SER A 410 -9.34 5.19 -20.85
C SER A 410 -7.94 5.72 -21.16
N LYS A 411 -7.80 7.04 -21.06
CA LYS A 411 -6.51 7.75 -21.17
C LYS A 411 -5.48 7.37 -20.09
N THR A 412 -5.91 6.69 -19.01
CA THR A 412 -5.00 6.17 -17.97
C THR A 412 -4.35 4.84 -18.34
N GLY A 413 -4.75 4.23 -19.45
CA GLY A 413 -4.42 2.85 -19.85
C GLY A 413 -5.56 1.87 -19.54
N SER A 414 -5.56 0.74 -20.24
CA SER A 414 -6.64 -0.26 -20.27
C SER A 414 -6.49 -1.41 -19.26
N LEU A 415 -5.37 -1.48 -18.51
CA LEU A 415 -5.03 -2.62 -17.66
C LEU A 415 -6.10 -3.00 -16.62
N GLU A 416 -6.76 -2.00 -16.03
CA GLU A 416 -7.80 -2.23 -15.02
C GLU A 416 -9.10 -2.73 -15.66
N ALA A 417 -9.44 -2.24 -16.86
CA ALA A 417 -10.55 -2.74 -17.66
C ALA A 417 -10.29 -4.17 -18.17
N ALA A 418 -9.07 -4.47 -18.64
CA ALA A 418 -8.66 -5.82 -19.05
C ALA A 418 -8.82 -6.85 -17.91
N GLN A 419 -8.45 -6.48 -16.68
CA GLN A 419 -8.68 -7.33 -15.50
C GLN A 419 -10.17 -7.50 -15.19
N ALA A 420 -11.00 -6.46 -15.36
CA ALA A 420 -12.44 -6.60 -15.19
C ALA A 420 -13.02 -7.57 -16.23
N LEU A 421 -12.68 -7.38 -17.51
CA LEU A 421 -13.12 -8.25 -18.62
C LEU A 421 -12.70 -9.70 -18.40
N GLN A 422 -11.47 -9.97 -17.98
CA GLN A 422 -11.02 -11.32 -17.61
C GLN A 422 -11.95 -11.98 -16.59
N ASN A 423 -12.27 -11.27 -15.50
CA ASN A 423 -13.10 -11.81 -14.42
C ASN A 423 -14.57 -11.97 -14.85
N LEU A 424 -15.09 -11.07 -15.69
CA LEU A 424 -16.45 -11.16 -16.23
C LEU A 424 -16.59 -12.33 -17.22
N ALA A 425 -15.62 -12.49 -18.14
CA ALA A 425 -15.62 -13.56 -19.14
C ALA A 425 -15.43 -14.96 -18.53
N LEU A 426 -14.91 -15.06 -17.29
CA LEU A 426 -14.90 -16.31 -16.53
C LEU A 426 -16.30 -16.75 -16.08
N MET A 427 -17.24 -15.81 -16.00
CA MET A 427 -18.61 -16.04 -15.51
C MET A 427 -19.63 -16.09 -16.65
N ARG A 428 -19.59 -15.12 -17.58
CA ARG A 428 -20.52 -14.96 -18.72
C ARG A 428 -19.74 -14.54 -19.99
N PRO A 429 -19.00 -15.45 -20.63
CA PRO A 429 -18.23 -15.13 -21.83
C PRO A 429 -19.08 -14.58 -22.97
N GLU A 430 -20.30 -15.06 -23.14
CA GLU A 430 -21.25 -14.69 -24.20
C GLU A 430 -21.71 -13.23 -24.14
N LEU A 431 -21.62 -12.59 -22.97
CA LEU A 431 -21.97 -11.17 -22.80
C LEU A 431 -20.76 -10.24 -22.85
N VAL A 432 -19.55 -10.79 -22.74
CA VAL A 432 -18.32 -10.02 -22.52
C VAL A 432 -17.42 -10.03 -23.74
N ILE A 433 -17.25 -11.19 -24.37
CA ILE A 433 -16.31 -11.37 -25.47
C ILE A 433 -16.82 -10.72 -26.77
N PRO A 434 -18.09 -10.90 -27.20
CA PRO A 434 -18.56 -10.30 -28.45
C PRO A 434 -18.38 -8.77 -28.50
N PRO A 435 -18.75 -7.98 -27.46
CA PRO A 435 -18.53 -6.53 -27.50
C PRO A 435 -17.06 -6.12 -27.49
N VAL A 436 -16.17 -6.92 -26.89
CA VAL A 436 -14.73 -6.67 -26.94
C VAL A 436 -14.21 -6.90 -28.35
N LEU A 437 -14.62 -8.00 -29.00
CA LEU A 437 -14.23 -8.32 -30.37
C LEU A 437 -14.77 -7.33 -31.39
N GLU A 438 -16.04 -6.92 -31.26
CA GLU A 438 -16.69 -5.90 -32.09
C GLU A 438 -15.92 -4.58 -32.11
N ARG A 439 -15.26 -4.22 -31.00
CA ARG A 439 -14.38 -3.06 -30.90
C ARG A 439 -12.93 -3.35 -31.32
N THR A 440 -12.49 -4.60 -31.24
CA THR A 440 -11.11 -4.99 -31.53
C THR A 440 -10.85 -5.05 -33.04
N TYR A 441 -11.76 -5.62 -33.83
CA TYR A 441 -11.56 -5.70 -35.29
C TYR A 441 -11.42 -4.31 -35.94
N PRO A 442 -12.27 -3.31 -35.64
CA PRO A 442 -12.08 -1.93 -36.13
C PRO A 442 -10.79 -1.30 -35.62
N ALA A 443 -10.44 -1.51 -34.34
CA ALA A 443 -9.21 -0.97 -33.75
C ALA A 443 -7.93 -1.55 -34.35
N LEU A 444 -7.98 -2.77 -34.88
CA LEU A 444 -6.88 -3.41 -35.62
C LEU A 444 -6.76 -2.89 -37.05
N GLU A 445 -7.87 -2.47 -37.66
CA GLU A 445 -7.92 -1.98 -39.03
C GLU A 445 -7.57 -0.49 -39.14
N THR A 446 -7.91 0.31 -38.12
CA THR A 446 -7.71 1.76 -38.15
C THR A 446 -6.24 2.17 -38.01
N LEU A 447 -5.87 3.23 -38.72
CA LEU A 447 -4.58 3.91 -38.62
C LEU A 447 -4.69 5.27 -37.92
N THR A 448 -5.90 5.77 -37.68
CA THR A 448 -6.15 7.10 -37.09
C THR A 448 -6.35 7.07 -35.57
N GLU A 449 -6.75 5.92 -35.02
CA GLU A 449 -6.94 5.75 -33.56
C GLU A 449 -6.01 4.69 -32.92
N PRO A 450 -4.66 4.87 -32.96
CA PRO A 450 -3.70 3.86 -32.47
C PRO A 450 -3.85 3.53 -30.97
N HIS A 451 -4.43 4.46 -30.19
CA HIS A 451 -4.73 4.22 -28.78
C HIS A 451 -5.76 3.09 -28.59
N GLN A 452 -6.69 2.88 -29.54
CA GLN A 452 -7.66 1.80 -29.47
C GLN A 452 -6.99 0.44 -29.61
N LEU A 453 -5.98 0.31 -30.48
CA LEU A 453 -5.28 -0.95 -30.70
C LEU A 453 -4.62 -1.48 -29.42
N THR A 454 -3.84 -0.63 -28.74
CA THR A 454 -3.18 -1.03 -27.49
C THR A 454 -4.19 -1.38 -26.40
N ALA A 455 -5.31 -0.65 -26.35
CA ALA A 455 -6.40 -0.89 -25.42
C ALA A 455 -7.09 -2.24 -25.67
N THR A 456 -7.56 -2.47 -26.90
CA THR A 456 -8.33 -3.67 -27.26
C THR A 456 -7.47 -4.92 -27.17
N LEU A 457 -6.23 -4.93 -27.66
CA LEU A 457 -5.34 -6.10 -27.55
C LEU A 457 -5.06 -6.48 -26.10
N SER A 458 -4.80 -5.50 -25.23
CA SER A 458 -4.62 -5.76 -23.79
C SER A 458 -5.87 -6.38 -23.15
N CYS A 459 -7.04 -5.88 -23.53
CA CYS A 459 -8.32 -6.42 -23.07
C CYS A 459 -8.59 -7.83 -23.60
N VAL A 460 -8.23 -8.12 -24.86
CA VAL A 460 -8.36 -9.45 -25.45
C VAL A 460 -7.43 -10.47 -24.78
N ILE A 461 -6.20 -10.08 -24.41
CA ILE A 461 -5.29 -10.94 -23.60
C ILE A 461 -5.98 -11.39 -22.31
N GLY A 462 -6.71 -10.49 -21.64
CA GLY A 462 -7.47 -10.80 -20.43
C GLY A 462 -8.58 -11.83 -20.65
N VAL A 463 -9.25 -11.81 -21.80
CA VAL A 463 -10.37 -12.74 -22.12
C VAL A 463 -9.95 -13.95 -22.95
N ALA A 464 -8.69 -14.04 -23.38
CA ALA A 464 -8.19 -15.05 -24.30
C ALA A 464 -8.51 -16.49 -23.88
N ARG A 465 -8.35 -16.82 -22.59
CA ARG A 465 -8.68 -18.17 -22.07
C ARG A 465 -10.16 -18.52 -22.24
N SER A 466 -11.05 -17.56 -22.00
CA SER A 466 -12.50 -17.78 -22.15
C SER A 466 -12.89 -17.84 -23.63
N LEU A 467 -12.24 -17.04 -24.49
CA LEU A 467 -12.45 -17.02 -25.93
C LEU A 467 -12.09 -18.37 -26.57
N VAL A 468 -10.88 -18.87 -26.29
CA VAL A 468 -10.36 -20.10 -26.91
C VAL A 468 -11.03 -21.37 -26.37
N SER A 469 -11.60 -21.33 -25.16
CA SER A 469 -12.32 -22.49 -24.61
C SER A 469 -13.75 -22.67 -25.18
N GLY A 470 -14.36 -21.63 -25.76
CA GLY A 470 -15.77 -21.60 -26.24
C GLY A 470 -16.85 -21.74 -25.15
N GLY A 471 -16.65 -22.62 -24.16
CA GLY A 471 -17.63 -22.89 -23.11
C GLY A 471 -18.96 -23.43 -23.67
N ARG A 472 -19.98 -23.54 -22.81
CA ARG A 472 -21.32 -24.00 -23.23
C ARG A 472 -22.15 -22.94 -23.94
N TRP A 473 -21.87 -21.65 -23.68
CA TRP A 473 -22.74 -20.53 -24.03
C TRP A 473 -22.21 -19.68 -25.19
N PHE A 474 -20.91 -19.82 -25.53
CA PHE A 474 -20.26 -19.05 -26.60
C PHE A 474 -19.35 -19.94 -27.47
N PRO A 475 -19.91 -21.02 -28.08
CA PRO A 475 -19.12 -22.03 -28.78
C PRO A 475 -18.34 -21.47 -29.98
N GLU A 476 -18.80 -20.37 -30.60
CA GLU A 476 -18.14 -19.68 -31.72
C GLU A 476 -16.87 -18.91 -31.33
N GLY A 477 -16.60 -18.72 -30.03
CA GLY A 477 -15.44 -17.97 -29.55
C GLY A 477 -14.10 -18.34 -30.20
N PRO A 478 -13.73 -19.63 -30.27
CA PRO A 478 -12.46 -20.07 -30.87
C PRO A 478 -12.30 -19.68 -32.35
N THR A 479 -13.40 -19.55 -33.09
CA THR A 479 -13.39 -19.19 -34.53
C THR A 479 -12.80 -17.79 -34.78
N HIS A 480 -12.86 -16.90 -33.79
CA HIS A 480 -12.25 -15.57 -33.89
C HIS A 480 -10.74 -15.55 -33.66
N MET A 481 -10.15 -16.63 -33.13
CA MET A 481 -8.76 -16.62 -32.69
C MET A 481 -7.79 -16.40 -33.86
N LEU A 482 -7.88 -17.23 -34.92
CA LEU A 482 -6.95 -17.16 -36.04
C LEU A 482 -7.09 -15.88 -36.88
N PRO A 483 -8.32 -15.40 -37.22
CA PRO A 483 -8.48 -14.11 -37.90
C PRO A 483 -7.89 -12.93 -37.13
N LEU A 484 -8.06 -12.92 -35.80
CA LEU A 484 -7.51 -11.87 -34.95
C LEU A 484 -5.98 -11.97 -34.84
N LEU A 485 -5.46 -13.20 -34.80
CA LEU A 485 -4.03 -13.48 -34.77
C LEU A 485 -3.31 -12.99 -36.04
N MET A 486 -3.89 -13.28 -37.21
CA MET A 486 -3.38 -12.80 -38.51
C MET A 486 -3.43 -11.26 -38.62
N ARG A 487 -4.56 -10.64 -38.25
CA ARG A 487 -4.73 -9.18 -38.31
C ARG A 487 -3.83 -8.41 -37.34
N ALA A 488 -3.37 -9.03 -36.26
CA ALA A 488 -2.48 -8.40 -35.29
C ALA A 488 -1.01 -8.37 -35.73
N LEU A 489 -0.61 -9.10 -36.76
CA LEU A 489 0.78 -9.19 -37.25
C LEU A 489 1.45 -7.84 -37.56
N PRO A 490 0.79 -6.86 -38.20
CA PRO A 490 1.36 -5.50 -38.39
C PRO A 490 1.64 -4.77 -37.08
N GLY A 491 1.16 -5.31 -35.95
CA GLY A 491 1.50 -4.88 -34.61
C GLY A 491 2.97 -5.04 -34.25
N VAL A 492 3.67 -6.01 -34.86
CA VAL A 492 5.12 -6.19 -34.73
C VAL A 492 5.79 -5.11 -35.58
N ASP A 493 5.99 -3.96 -34.95
CA ASP A 493 6.35 -2.71 -35.61
C ASP A 493 7.57 -2.08 -34.90
N PRO A 494 8.68 -1.80 -35.62
CA PRO A 494 9.83 -1.12 -35.05
C PRO A 494 9.54 0.33 -34.61
N ASN A 495 8.47 0.96 -35.10
CA ASN A 495 8.16 2.37 -34.80
C ASN A 495 7.45 2.56 -33.44
N ASP A 496 6.66 1.59 -32.99
CA ASP A 496 5.86 1.70 -31.76
C ASP A 496 6.16 0.54 -30.82
N PHE A 497 7.05 0.79 -29.86
CA PHE A 497 7.38 -0.14 -28.80
C PHE A 497 6.15 -0.64 -28.02
N SER A 498 5.18 0.24 -27.74
CA SER A 498 4.02 -0.12 -26.91
C SER A 498 3.09 -1.07 -27.66
N LYS A 499 2.83 -0.78 -28.94
CA LYS A 499 2.07 -1.64 -29.86
C LYS A 499 2.79 -2.96 -30.10
N CYS A 500 4.09 -2.92 -30.37
CA CYS A 500 4.91 -4.12 -30.57
C CYS A 500 4.88 -5.05 -29.35
N MET A 501 5.09 -4.52 -28.15
CA MET A 501 5.08 -5.32 -26.92
C MET A 501 3.71 -5.94 -26.63
N ILE A 502 2.61 -5.21 -26.84
CA ILE A 502 1.28 -5.78 -26.62
C ILE A 502 0.94 -6.83 -27.68
N THR A 503 1.40 -6.65 -28.92
CA THR A 503 1.25 -7.65 -29.99
C THR A 503 2.06 -8.91 -29.68
N PHE A 504 3.31 -8.80 -29.24
CA PHE A 504 4.08 -9.97 -28.80
C PHE A 504 3.38 -10.71 -27.67
N GLN A 505 2.89 -9.98 -26.66
CA GLN A 505 2.16 -10.59 -25.55
C GLN A 505 0.84 -11.25 -26.00
N PHE A 506 0.13 -10.62 -26.94
CA PHE A 506 -1.11 -11.12 -27.53
C PHE A 506 -0.85 -12.43 -28.27
N ILE A 507 0.12 -12.44 -29.20
CA ILE A 507 0.48 -13.62 -29.99
C ILE A 507 0.97 -14.75 -29.09
N ALA A 508 1.83 -14.48 -28.11
CA ALA A 508 2.29 -15.49 -27.16
C ALA A 508 1.12 -16.10 -26.38
N THR A 509 0.18 -15.26 -25.92
CA THR A 509 -0.99 -15.72 -25.17
C THR A 509 -1.85 -16.67 -26.00
N PHE A 510 -2.23 -16.29 -27.22
CA PHE A 510 -3.07 -17.13 -28.08
C PHE A 510 -2.35 -18.40 -28.53
N SER A 511 -1.06 -18.30 -28.88
CA SER A 511 -0.25 -19.46 -29.26
C SER A 511 -0.15 -20.47 -28.10
N THR A 512 0.09 -20.05 -26.84
CA THR A 512 0.10 -20.99 -25.70
C THR A 512 -1.23 -21.70 -25.44
N LEU A 513 -2.34 -21.14 -25.93
CA LEU A 513 -3.68 -21.70 -25.74
C LEU A 513 -4.06 -22.66 -26.87
N VAL A 514 -3.32 -22.71 -27.97
CA VAL A 514 -3.69 -23.39 -29.20
C VAL A 514 -2.51 -24.23 -29.72
N PRO A 515 -2.65 -25.56 -29.80
CA PRO A 515 -1.83 -26.40 -30.66
C PRO A 515 -1.92 -25.91 -32.12
N LEU A 516 -0.83 -25.35 -32.64
CA LEU A 516 -0.69 -24.90 -34.03
C LEU A 516 -0.35 -26.10 -34.91
N VAL A 517 -1.27 -27.05 -35.00
CA VAL A 517 -1.17 -28.26 -35.82
C VAL A 517 -2.19 -28.16 -36.94
N ASP A 518 -1.74 -28.26 -38.19
CA ASP A 518 -2.65 -28.34 -39.33
C ASP A 518 -3.42 -29.67 -39.26
N CYS A 519 -4.72 -29.58 -39.01
CA CYS A 519 -5.62 -30.73 -39.01
C CYS A 519 -6.69 -30.62 -40.10
N SER A 520 -6.55 -29.70 -41.06
CA SER A 520 -7.52 -29.49 -42.15
C SER A 520 -7.78 -30.75 -43.00
N SER A 521 -6.82 -31.68 -43.04
CA SER A 521 -6.95 -32.97 -43.73
C SER A 521 -8.03 -33.88 -43.16
N VAL A 522 -8.37 -33.77 -41.86
CA VAL A 522 -9.33 -34.67 -41.19
C VAL A 522 -10.79 -34.42 -41.58
N LEU A 523 -11.09 -33.33 -42.29
CA LEU A 523 -12.43 -33.08 -42.84
C LEU A 523 -12.88 -34.20 -43.80
N GLN A 524 -11.93 -34.91 -44.41
CA GLN A 524 -12.20 -36.04 -45.31
C GLN A 524 -12.36 -37.37 -44.54
N GLU A 525 -11.87 -37.43 -43.30
CA GLU A 525 -11.75 -38.68 -42.53
C GLU A 525 -12.80 -38.83 -41.41
N ARG A 526 -13.33 -37.71 -40.90
CA ARG A 526 -14.20 -37.69 -39.70
C ARG A 526 -15.59 -37.12 -39.99
N ASN A 527 -16.63 -37.84 -39.56
CA ASN A 527 -18.02 -37.39 -39.61
C ASN A 527 -18.57 -36.91 -38.25
N ASP A 528 -17.78 -36.93 -37.18
CA ASP A 528 -18.19 -36.62 -35.80
C ASP A 528 -17.91 -35.16 -35.36
N LEU A 529 -17.83 -34.24 -36.33
CA LEU A 529 -17.48 -32.83 -36.11
C LEU A 529 -18.73 -31.95 -35.97
N THR A 530 -18.73 -31.05 -35.00
CA THR A 530 -19.71 -29.95 -35.00
C THR A 530 -19.43 -28.98 -36.15
N GLU A 531 -20.43 -28.17 -36.55
CA GLU A 531 -20.23 -27.16 -37.60
C GLU A 531 -19.12 -26.17 -37.25
N VAL A 532 -19.06 -25.73 -35.98
CA VAL A 532 -17.98 -24.86 -35.50
C VAL A 532 -16.62 -25.56 -35.58
N GLU A 533 -16.53 -26.82 -35.14
CA GLU A 533 -15.28 -27.58 -35.23
C GLU A 533 -14.84 -27.81 -36.68
N ARG A 534 -15.78 -27.99 -37.61
CA ARG A 534 -15.49 -28.17 -39.04
C ARG A 534 -14.87 -26.89 -39.63
N GLU A 535 -15.47 -25.73 -39.40
CA GLU A 535 -14.93 -24.44 -39.84
C GLU A 535 -13.58 -24.15 -39.19
N LEU A 536 -13.46 -24.40 -37.88
CA LEU A 536 -12.23 -24.20 -37.13
C LEU A 536 -11.10 -25.11 -37.62
N CYS A 537 -11.43 -26.38 -37.90
CA CYS A 537 -10.51 -27.37 -38.45
C CYS A 537 -10.03 -26.96 -39.85
N SER A 538 -10.94 -26.48 -40.71
CA SER A 538 -10.60 -26.01 -42.05
C SER A 538 -9.63 -24.82 -42.00
N ALA A 539 -9.86 -23.88 -41.08
CA ALA A 539 -9.01 -22.71 -40.89
C ALA A 539 -7.59 -23.05 -40.41
N THR A 540 -7.35 -24.23 -39.81
CA THR A 540 -6.01 -24.61 -39.32
C THR A 540 -4.94 -24.72 -40.41
N ALA A 541 -5.33 -24.80 -41.69
CA ALA A 541 -4.40 -24.75 -42.82
C ALA A 541 -3.58 -23.43 -42.86
N GLU A 542 -4.10 -22.33 -42.33
CA GLU A 542 -3.45 -21.01 -42.34
C GLU A 542 -2.38 -20.87 -41.24
N PHE A 543 -2.12 -21.91 -40.42
CA PHE A 543 -1.08 -21.84 -39.39
C PHE A 543 0.33 -21.69 -39.96
N GLU A 544 0.64 -22.32 -41.09
CA GLU A 544 1.93 -22.13 -41.76
C GLU A 544 2.10 -20.67 -42.21
N ASP A 545 1.07 -20.10 -42.84
CA ASP A 545 1.04 -18.71 -43.27
C ASP A 545 1.23 -17.75 -42.10
N PHE A 546 0.55 -18.00 -40.98
CA PHE A 546 0.70 -17.19 -39.77
C PHE A 546 2.15 -17.19 -39.27
N VAL A 547 2.76 -18.37 -39.13
CA VAL A 547 4.11 -18.51 -38.58
C VAL A 547 5.14 -17.83 -39.49
N LEU A 548 5.02 -18.00 -40.80
CA LEU A 548 5.93 -17.40 -41.78
C LEU A 548 5.77 -15.88 -41.88
N GLN A 549 4.54 -15.37 -41.92
CA GLN A 549 4.30 -13.92 -41.94
C GLN A 549 4.75 -13.25 -40.64
N PHE A 550 4.55 -13.91 -39.49
CA PHE A 550 5.10 -13.45 -38.22
C PHE A 550 6.63 -13.37 -38.23
N MET A 551 7.30 -14.37 -38.82
CA MET A 551 8.76 -14.37 -38.99
C MET A 551 9.24 -13.20 -39.82
N ASP A 552 8.61 -12.93 -40.97
CA ASP A 552 9.00 -11.81 -41.82
C ASP A 552 8.84 -10.46 -41.12
N ARG A 553 7.80 -10.30 -40.27
CA ARG A 553 7.66 -9.12 -39.41
C ARG A 553 8.76 -9.01 -38.37
N CYS A 554 9.11 -10.11 -37.72
CA CYS A 554 10.22 -10.15 -36.76
C CYS A 554 11.56 -9.83 -37.43
N PHE A 555 11.81 -10.34 -38.65
CA PHE A 555 13.03 -10.06 -39.41
C PHE A 555 13.13 -8.58 -39.76
N GLY A 556 12.08 -7.97 -40.30
CA GLY A 556 12.08 -6.53 -40.58
C GLY A 556 12.25 -5.65 -39.33
N LEU A 557 11.72 -6.11 -38.19
CA LEU A 557 11.95 -5.44 -36.90
C LEU A 557 13.42 -5.53 -36.47
N ILE A 558 14.08 -6.67 -36.67
CA ILE A 558 15.50 -6.86 -36.34
C ILE A 558 16.38 -6.01 -37.26
N GLU A 559 16.13 -6.04 -38.57
CA GLU A 559 16.89 -5.27 -39.57
C GLU A 559 16.89 -3.77 -39.27
N SER A 560 15.81 -3.25 -38.70
CA SER A 560 15.65 -1.85 -38.30
C SER A 560 16.05 -1.54 -36.85
N SER A 561 16.26 -2.56 -36.01
CA SER A 561 16.72 -2.40 -34.62
C SER A 561 18.26 -2.44 -34.50
N THR A 562 18.98 -2.46 -35.61
CA THR A 562 20.45 -2.46 -35.65
C THR A 562 21.05 -1.17 -35.07
N LEU A 563 22.27 -1.26 -34.52
CA LEU A 563 23.00 -0.08 -34.06
C LEU A 563 23.55 0.73 -35.23
N GLU A 564 22.90 1.83 -35.55
CA GLU A 564 23.47 2.91 -36.36
C GLU A 564 24.43 3.72 -35.48
N GLN A 565 25.74 3.43 -35.55
CA GLN A 565 26.74 4.10 -34.72
C GLN A 565 26.79 5.60 -35.09
N THR A 566 26.29 6.44 -34.19
CA THR A 566 26.24 7.91 -34.37
C THR A 566 27.47 8.64 -33.81
N ARG A 567 28.38 7.91 -33.17
CA ARG A 567 29.58 8.44 -32.50
C ARG A 567 30.81 7.81 -33.13
N GLU A 568 31.77 8.65 -33.51
CA GLU A 568 33.07 8.20 -34.01
C GLU A 568 33.99 7.80 -32.86
N GLU A 569 33.85 8.43 -31.68
CA GLU A 569 34.81 8.27 -30.57
C GLU A 569 34.58 7.00 -29.74
N THR A 570 33.34 6.50 -29.69
CA THR A 570 32.96 5.35 -28.87
C THR A 570 31.83 4.57 -29.51
N GLU A 571 32.00 3.26 -29.62
CA GLU A 571 30.92 2.34 -29.97
C GLU A 571 29.89 2.21 -28.83
N THR A 572 28.61 2.09 -29.18
CA THR A 572 27.57 1.76 -28.20
C THR A 572 27.62 0.27 -27.88
N GLU A 573 28.40 -0.13 -26.87
CA GLU A 573 28.57 -1.55 -26.50
C GLU A 573 27.39 -2.16 -25.72
N LYS A 574 26.26 -1.44 -25.54
CA LYS A 574 25.15 -1.88 -24.67
C LYS A 574 23.80 -1.73 -25.36
N MET A 575 22.99 -2.77 -25.24
CA MET A 575 21.57 -2.73 -25.56
C MET A 575 20.82 -1.83 -24.57
N THR A 576 19.94 -0.97 -25.08
CA THR A 576 19.10 -0.16 -24.20
C THR A 576 18.05 -1.04 -23.51
N HIS A 577 17.48 -0.55 -22.41
CA HIS A 577 16.41 -1.29 -21.74
C HIS A 577 15.19 -1.51 -22.66
N LEU A 578 14.91 -0.57 -23.56
CA LEU A 578 13.78 -0.65 -24.50
C LEU A 578 13.98 -1.80 -25.48
N GLU A 579 15.13 -1.83 -26.16
CA GLU A 579 15.49 -2.90 -27.09
C GLU A 579 15.53 -4.25 -26.38
N SER A 580 16.09 -4.32 -25.16
CA SER A 580 16.14 -5.58 -24.39
C SER A 580 14.76 -6.16 -24.06
N LEU A 581 13.74 -5.31 -23.93
CA LEU A 581 12.36 -5.77 -23.74
C LEU A 581 11.75 -6.26 -25.05
N VAL A 582 12.08 -5.63 -26.17
CA VAL A 582 11.65 -6.08 -27.51
C VAL A 582 12.29 -7.42 -27.85
N GLU A 583 13.58 -7.60 -27.58
CA GLU A 583 14.27 -8.89 -27.73
C GLU A 583 13.62 -9.98 -26.87
N LEU A 584 13.37 -9.69 -25.59
CA LEU A 584 12.71 -10.63 -24.69
C LEU A 584 11.28 -10.95 -25.16
N GLY A 585 10.53 -9.95 -25.62
CA GLY A 585 9.20 -10.12 -26.21
C GLY A 585 9.23 -11.00 -27.45
N LEU A 586 10.14 -10.71 -28.39
CA LEU A 586 10.35 -11.44 -29.63
C LEU A 586 10.74 -12.89 -29.36
N SER A 587 11.81 -13.13 -28.60
CA SER A 587 12.30 -14.48 -28.31
C SER A 587 11.27 -15.30 -27.53
N SER A 588 10.58 -14.68 -26.56
CA SER A 588 9.51 -15.34 -25.79
C SER A 588 8.34 -15.74 -26.70
N THR A 589 7.85 -14.85 -27.55
CA THR A 589 6.72 -15.12 -28.44
C THR A 589 7.09 -16.13 -29.51
N PHE A 590 8.28 -15.99 -30.09
CA PHE A 590 8.79 -16.90 -31.10
C PHE A 590 8.99 -18.32 -30.54
N SER A 591 9.64 -18.45 -29.38
CA SER A 591 9.76 -19.73 -28.68
C SER A 591 8.41 -20.32 -28.32
N THR A 592 7.45 -19.48 -27.95
CA THR A 592 6.08 -19.93 -27.67
C THR A 592 5.44 -20.55 -28.91
N ILE A 593 5.47 -19.85 -30.06
CA ILE A 593 4.92 -20.35 -31.32
C ILE A 593 5.55 -21.69 -31.70
N LEU A 594 6.89 -21.76 -31.71
CA LEU A 594 7.58 -22.97 -32.15
C LEU A 594 7.29 -24.19 -31.27
N THR A 595 7.17 -23.99 -29.95
CA THR A 595 6.81 -25.09 -29.04
C THR A 595 5.35 -25.54 -29.15
N GLN A 596 4.51 -24.79 -29.86
CA GLN A 596 3.09 -25.10 -30.09
C GLN A 596 2.82 -25.59 -31.51
N CYS A 597 3.78 -25.47 -32.44
CA CYS A 597 3.62 -25.93 -33.81
C CYS A 597 3.93 -27.42 -34.00
N SER A 598 3.34 -28.03 -35.03
CA SER A 598 3.67 -29.40 -35.43
C SER A 598 5.10 -29.49 -35.97
N LYS A 599 5.64 -30.72 -36.06
CA LYS A 599 6.95 -30.95 -36.68
C LYS A 599 7.01 -30.46 -38.13
N GLU A 600 5.90 -30.52 -38.86
CA GLU A 600 5.81 -30.07 -40.26
C GLU A 600 6.04 -28.56 -40.36
N ILE A 601 5.25 -27.76 -39.63
CA ILE A 601 5.38 -26.30 -39.59
C ILE A 601 6.75 -25.91 -39.01
N PHE A 602 7.24 -26.65 -38.01
CA PHE A 602 8.54 -26.42 -37.41
C PHE A 602 9.69 -26.54 -38.42
N MET A 603 9.68 -27.51 -39.32
CA MET A 603 10.78 -27.68 -40.28
C MET A 603 10.86 -26.52 -41.29
N VAL A 604 9.69 -26.00 -41.71
CA VAL A 604 9.62 -24.81 -42.58
C VAL A 604 10.13 -23.58 -41.84
N ALA A 605 9.68 -23.39 -40.60
CA ALA A 605 10.15 -22.35 -39.69
C ALA A 605 11.67 -22.40 -39.47
N LEU A 606 12.21 -23.59 -39.19
CA LEU A 606 13.63 -23.81 -38.97
C LEU A 606 14.45 -23.42 -40.20
N GLN A 607 14.04 -23.84 -41.40
CA GLN A 607 14.74 -23.50 -42.64
C GLN A 607 14.73 -21.98 -42.88
N LYS A 608 13.60 -21.31 -42.61
CA LYS A 608 13.48 -19.85 -42.75
C LYS A 608 14.43 -19.12 -41.80
N VAL A 609 14.48 -19.52 -40.52
CA VAL A 609 15.41 -18.94 -39.52
C VAL A 609 16.87 -19.23 -39.88
N PHE A 610 17.19 -20.46 -40.30
CA PHE A 610 18.54 -20.83 -40.72
C PHE A 610 18.99 -19.97 -41.90
N ASN A 611 18.16 -19.83 -42.92
CA ASN A 611 18.47 -18.99 -44.09
C ASN A 611 18.71 -17.53 -43.66
N PHE A 612 17.83 -16.94 -42.85
CA PHE A 612 17.96 -15.54 -42.42
C PHE A 612 19.27 -15.30 -41.64
N SER A 613 19.54 -16.15 -40.65
CA SER A 613 20.73 -16.04 -39.78
C SER A 613 22.07 -16.34 -40.46
N THR A 614 22.08 -17.12 -41.55
CA THR A 614 23.32 -17.50 -42.26
C THR A 614 23.59 -16.66 -43.50
N SER A 615 22.55 -16.11 -44.14
CA SER A 615 22.70 -15.26 -45.34
C SER A 615 22.85 -13.77 -45.02
N HIS A 616 22.57 -13.34 -43.79
CA HIS A 616 22.74 -11.96 -43.33
C HIS A 616 23.73 -11.93 -42.17
N ILE A 617 24.73 -11.05 -42.27
CA ILE A 617 25.70 -10.81 -41.18
C ILE A 617 25.12 -9.72 -40.28
N PHE A 618 24.99 -10.02 -38.97
CA PHE A 618 24.42 -9.09 -38.00
C PHE A 618 25.47 -8.48 -37.07
N GLU A 619 25.25 -7.24 -36.62
CA GLU A 619 26.03 -6.65 -35.53
C GLU A 619 25.69 -7.32 -34.19
N THR A 620 26.65 -7.45 -33.28
CA THR A 620 26.55 -8.40 -32.16
C THR A 620 25.84 -7.88 -30.90
N ARG A 621 25.44 -6.60 -30.84
CA ARG A 621 24.93 -5.96 -29.62
C ARG A 621 23.42 -5.98 -29.50
N VAL A 622 22.69 -5.66 -30.57
CA VAL A 622 21.21 -5.57 -30.58
C VAL A 622 20.63 -6.54 -31.61
N ALA A 623 20.87 -6.33 -32.91
CA ALA A 623 20.26 -7.12 -33.98
C ALA A 623 20.72 -8.58 -33.94
N GLY A 624 22.03 -8.83 -33.88
CA GLY A 624 22.58 -10.18 -33.77
C GLY A 624 22.14 -10.87 -32.49
N ARG A 625 22.00 -10.11 -31.39
CA ARG A 625 21.47 -10.67 -30.14
C ARG A 625 20.04 -11.19 -30.32
N MET A 626 19.18 -10.42 -30.96
CA MET A 626 17.78 -10.81 -31.25
C MET A 626 17.70 -12.04 -32.16
N VAL A 627 18.52 -12.09 -33.21
CA VAL A 627 18.57 -13.24 -34.13
C VAL A 627 19.09 -14.49 -33.43
N ALA A 628 20.18 -14.39 -32.66
CA ALA A 628 20.76 -15.52 -31.96
C ALA A 628 19.79 -16.13 -30.93
N ASP A 629 19.06 -15.29 -30.19
CA ASP A 629 18.01 -15.74 -29.26
C ASP A 629 16.78 -16.33 -29.99
N MET A 630 16.48 -15.88 -31.22
CA MET A 630 15.46 -16.48 -32.09
C MET A 630 15.91 -17.88 -32.60
N CYS A 631 17.15 -18.01 -33.06
CA CYS A 631 17.75 -19.29 -33.46
C CYS A 631 17.76 -20.27 -32.29
N ARG A 632 18.13 -19.81 -31.09
CA ARG A 632 18.10 -20.61 -29.86
C ARG A 632 16.70 -21.14 -29.55
N ALA A 633 15.65 -20.36 -29.79
CA ALA A 633 14.27 -20.81 -29.59
C ALA A 633 13.90 -22.00 -30.51
N ALA A 634 14.32 -21.97 -31.78
CA ALA A 634 14.15 -23.13 -32.67
C ALA A 634 14.94 -24.35 -32.19
N VAL A 635 16.20 -24.12 -31.81
CA VAL A 635 17.09 -25.16 -31.27
C VAL A 635 16.55 -25.77 -29.97
N LYS A 636 15.92 -24.99 -29.10
CA LYS A 636 15.27 -25.49 -27.87
C LYS A 636 14.05 -26.36 -28.13
N CYS A 637 13.35 -26.17 -29.26
CA CYS A 637 12.13 -26.91 -29.58
C CYS A 637 12.44 -28.31 -30.13
N CYS A 638 13.21 -28.39 -31.22
CA CYS A 638 13.65 -29.66 -31.81
C CYS A 638 15.18 -29.69 -31.92
N PRO A 639 15.89 -30.05 -30.83
CA PRO A 639 17.34 -29.91 -30.73
C PRO A 639 18.10 -30.74 -31.77
N GLU A 640 17.67 -31.96 -32.07
CA GLU A 640 18.40 -32.83 -33.00
C GLU A 640 18.45 -32.29 -34.42
N GLU A 641 17.32 -31.81 -34.96
CA GLU A 641 17.26 -31.31 -36.34
C GLU A 641 17.85 -29.90 -36.45
N SER A 642 17.60 -29.03 -35.47
CA SER A 642 18.09 -27.66 -35.52
C SER A 642 19.60 -27.57 -35.36
N LEU A 643 20.17 -28.29 -34.38
CA LEU A 643 21.62 -28.30 -34.16
C LEU A 643 22.39 -28.84 -35.37
N LYS A 644 21.80 -29.78 -36.11
CA LYS A 644 22.38 -30.36 -37.33
C LYS A 644 22.61 -29.33 -38.43
N LEU A 645 21.82 -28.26 -38.46
CA LEU A 645 22.03 -27.14 -39.37
C LEU A 645 23.05 -26.14 -38.79
N PHE A 646 22.78 -25.63 -37.59
CA PHE A 646 23.54 -24.50 -37.04
C PHE A 646 24.96 -24.86 -36.62
N VAL A 647 25.17 -25.96 -35.88
CA VAL A 647 26.49 -26.26 -35.30
C VAL A 647 27.53 -26.55 -36.40
N PRO A 648 27.27 -27.45 -37.39
CA PRO A 648 28.25 -27.68 -38.45
C PRO A 648 28.54 -26.43 -39.28
N HIS A 649 27.52 -25.62 -39.59
CA HIS A 649 27.70 -24.39 -40.35
C HIS A 649 28.57 -23.38 -39.59
N CYS A 650 28.19 -23.02 -38.36
CA CYS A 650 28.93 -22.05 -37.56
C CYS A 650 30.37 -22.52 -37.30
N CYS A 651 30.57 -23.79 -36.93
CA CYS A 651 31.90 -24.35 -36.73
C CYS A 651 32.75 -24.27 -38.01
N SER A 652 32.17 -24.55 -39.18
CA SER A 652 32.88 -24.45 -40.46
C SER A 652 33.30 -23.01 -40.76
N VAL A 653 32.39 -22.05 -40.62
CA VAL A 653 32.67 -20.63 -40.91
C VAL A 653 33.70 -20.07 -39.94
N ILE A 654 33.55 -20.34 -38.64
CA ILE A 654 34.50 -19.91 -37.61
C ILE A 654 35.89 -20.53 -37.86
N THR A 655 35.96 -21.83 -38.18
CA THR A 655 37.25 -22.48 -38.48
C THR A 655 37.93 -21.83 -39.68
N GLN A 656 37.17 -21.50 -40.73
CA GLN A 656 37.70 -20.86 -41.93
C GLN A 656 38.23 -19.44 -41.64
N LEU A 657 37.48 -18.65 -40.86
CA LEU A 657 37.86 -17.29 -40.47
C LEU A 657 38.98 -17.25 -39.43
N THR A 658 39.20 -18.34 -38.69
CA THR A 658 40.27 -18.45 -37.68
C THR A 658 41.47 -19.27 -38.14
N MET A 659 41.49 -19.68 -39.41
CA MET A 659 42.57 -20.49 -39.99
C MET A 659 43.90 -19.73 -40.06
N ASN A 660 43.86 -18.40 -40.21
CA ASN A 660 45.06 -17.57 -40.09
C ASN A 660 45.47 -17.46 -38.63
N ASP A 661 46.71 -17.83 -38.27
CA ASP A 661 47.25 -17.70 -36.91
C ASP A 661 47.34 -16.24 -36.43
N ASP A 662 47.45 -15.27 -37.34
CA ASP A 662 47.53 -13.86 -36.98
C ASP A 662 46.25 -13.34 -36.29
N VAL A 663 45.10 -13.95 -36.57
CA VAL A 663 43.81 -13.58 -35.96
C VAL A 663 43.81 -13.72 -34.44
N LEU A 664 44.68 -14.59 -33.90
CA LEU A 664 44.79 -14.80 -32.46
C LEU A 664 45.26 -13.55 -31.74
N ASN A 665 46.07 -12.73 -32.41
CA ASN A 665 46.65 -11.51 -31.85
C ASN A 665 45.94 -10.25 -32.36
N ASP A 666 44.96 -10.40 -33.25
CA ASP A 666 44.20 -9.28 -33.80
C ASP A 666 43.19 -8.73 -32.78
N GLU A 667 43.26 -7.42 -32.56
CA GLU A 667 42.36 -6.72 -31.65
C GLU A 667 41.00 -6.43 -32.29
N GLU A 668 40.95 -6.39 -33.64
CA GLU A 668 39.73 -6.11 -34.41
C GLU A 668 39.37 -7.33 -35.27
N LEU A 669 38.38 -8.08 -34.84
CA LEU A 669 37.95 -9.29 -35.55
C LEU A 669 36.96 -8.97 -36.66
N ASP A 670 36.96 -9.79 -37.71
CA ASP A 670 35.95 -9.74 -38.75
C ASP A 670 34.54 -9.84 -38.14
N LYS A 671 33.62 -8.98 -38.57
CA LYS A 671 32.23 -8.97 -38.11
C LYS A 671 31.52 -10.29 -38.41
N GLU A 672 31.90 -10.98 -39.49
CA GLU A 672 31.38 -12.32 -39.80
C GLU A 672 31.80 -13.36 -38.76
N LEU A 673 33.04 -13.26 -38.26
CA LEU A 673 33.54 -14.13 -37.18
C LEU A 673 32.79 -13.82 -35.88
N LEU A 674 32.65 -12.55 -35.52
CA LEU A 674 31.92 -12.12 -34.33
C LEU A 674 30.45 -12.60 -34.36
N TRP A 675 29.78 -12.45 -35.49
CA TRP A 675 28.39 -12.89 -35.67
C TRP A 675 28.24 -14.40 -35.50
N ASN A 676 29.01 -15.19 -36.25
CA ASN A 676 28.91 -16.65 -36.19
C ASN A 676 29.34 -17.20 -34.82
N LEU A 677 30.28 -16.56 -34.15
CA LEU A 677 30.70 -16.92 -32.79
C LEU A 677 29.61 -16.61 -31.75
N GLN A 678 28.90 -15.48 -31.89
CA GLN A 678 27.72 -15.17 -31.07
C GLN A 678 26.59 -16.16 -31.32
N LEU A 679 26.29 -16.46 -32.58
CA LEU A 679 25.26 -17.40 -32.96
C LEU A 679 25.54 -18.78 -32.34
N LEU A 680 26.77 -19.29 -32.51
CA LEU A 680 27.20 -20.54 -31.90
C LEU A 680 27.14 -20.49 -30.37
N SER A 681 27.54 -19.38 -29.76
CA SER A 681 27.46 -19.19 -28.31
C SER A 681 26.04 -19.40 -27.78
N GLU A 682 25.04 -18.73 -28.35
CA GLU A 682 23.67 -18.77 -27.83
C GLU A 682 22.94 -20.09 -28.19
N ILE A 683 23.17 -20.66 -29.37
CA ILE A 683 22.48 -21.90 -29.79
C ILE A 683 22.91 -23.14 -28.98
N THR A 684 24.07 -23.13 -28.33
CA THR A 684 24.51 -24.24 -27.46
C THR A 684 23.81 -24.26 -26.09
N ARG A 685 22.99 -23.27 -25.76
CA ARG A 685 22.17 -23.24 -24.54
C ARG A 685 20.89 -24.09 -24.70
N VAL A 686 21.03 -25.40 -24.85
CA VAL A 686 19.97 -26.38 -25.24
C VAL A 686 20.09 -27.70 -24.45
N ASP A 687 19.22 -28.69 -24.68
CA ASP A 687 19.33 -30.06 -24.11
C ASP A 687 20.73 -30.64 -24.36
N GLY A 688 21.52 -30.74 -23.28
CA GLY A 688 22.93 -31.16 -23.30
C GLY A 688 23.13 -32.53 -23.95
N ARG A 689 22.17 -33.44 -23.79
CA ARG A 689 22.26 -34.82 -24.29
C ARG A 689 22.34 -34.85 -25.81
N LYS A 690 21.66 -33.90 -26.45
CA LYS A 690 21.60 -33.78 -27.92
C LYS A 690 22.81 -33.05 -28.49
N LEU A 691 23.52 -32.35 -27.62
CA LEU A 691 24.69 -31.56 -27.98
C LEU A 691 25.99 -32.38 -27.94
N LEU A 692 26.03 -33.47 -27.17
CA LEU A 692 27.16 -34.41 -27.11
C LEU A 692 27.60 -34.94 -28.48
N LEU A 693 26.68 -35.06 -29.45
CA LEU A 693 26.99 -35.46 -30.82
C LEU A 693 28.06 -34.56 -31.47
N TYR A 694 28.07 -33.27 -31.13
CA TYR A 694 28.96 -32.26 -31.71
C TYR A 694 30.16 -31.93 -30.82
N ARG A 695 30.40 -32.71 -29.75
CA ARG A 695 31.41 -32.41 -28.72
C ARG A 695 32.80 -32.13 -29.27
N GLU A 696 33.26 -32.93 -30.24
CA GLU A 696 34.64 -32.83 -30.76
C GLU A 696 34.83 -31.53 -31.55
N GLN A 697 33.85 -31.16 -32.37
CA GLN A 697 33.89 -29.93 -33.16
C GLN A 697 33.83 -28.70 -32.25
N LEU A 698 32.95 -28.70 -31.27
CA LEU A 698 32.79 -27.59 -30.32
C LEU A 698 34.05 -27.37 -29.48
N VAL A 699 34.70 -28.44 -29.03
CA VAL A 699 35.99 -28.35 -28.30
C VAL A 699 37.08 -27.74 -29.20
N LYS A 700 37.16 -28.14 -30.47
CA LYS A 700 38.13 -27.59 -31.43
C LYS A 700 37.93 -26.10 -31.67
N ILE A 701 36.68 -25.63 -31.74
CA ILE A 701 36.38 -24.19 -31.83
C ILE A 701 36.88 -23.47 -30.58
N LEU A 702 36.51 -23.95 -29.39
CA LEU A 702 36.93 -23.34 -28.12
C LEU A 702 38.45 -23.29 -27.94
N GLN A 703 39.19 -24.33 -28.37
CA GLN A 703 40.66 -24.36 -28.35
C GLN A 703 41.29 -23.22 -29.15
N ARG A 704 40.60 -22.72 -30.17
CA ARG A 704 41.08 -21.65 -31.03
C ARG A 704 40.57 -20.28 -30.59
N THR A 705 39.29 -20.18 -30.21
CA THR A 705 38.61 -18.90 -30.03
C THR A 705 38.69 -18.33 -28.61
N LEU A 706 38.97 -19.15 -27.59
CA LEU A 706 39.10 -18.66 -26.21
C LEU A 706 40.33 -17.77 -26.01
N HIS A 707 41.38 -17.97 -26.82
CA HIS A 707 42.67 -17.30 -26.74
C HIS A 707 42.86 -16.18 -27.79
N LEU A 708 41.78 -15.72 -28.43
CA LEU A 708 41.79 -14.51 -29.26
C LEU A 708 42.04 -13.29 -28.36
N THR A 709 42.95 -12.38 -28.71
CA THR A 709 43.22 -11.16 -27.90
C THR A 709 42.04 -10.18 -27.91
N CYS A 710 41.24 -10.17 -28.98
CA CYS A 710 40.04 -9.34 -29.06
C CYS A 710 39.01 -9.66 -27.97
N LYS A 711 38.66 -8.64 -27.17
CA LYS A 711 37.65 -8.73 -26.11
C LYS A 711 36.29 -9.20 -26.59
N GLN A 712 35.80 -8.72 -27.72
CA GLN A 712 34.50 -9.16 -28.24
C GLN A 712 34.55 -10.65 -28.62
N GLY A 713 35.63 -11.09 -29.28
CA GLY A 713 35.83 -12.49 -29.66
C GLY A 713 35.91 -13.44 -28.47
N TYR A 714 36.88 -13.26 -27.58
CA TYR A 714 37.04 -14.19 -26.46
C TYR A 714 35.85 -14.15 -25.50
N THR A 715 35.16 -13.02 -25.32
CA THR A 715 33.97 -12.98 -24.45
C THR A 715 32.81 -13.78 -25.02
N LEU A 716 32.57 -13.71 -26.34
CA LEU A 716 31.59 -14.57 -27.03
C LEU A 716 32.00 -16.05 -26.94
N SER A 717 33.28 -16.36 -27.12
CA SER A 717 33.80 -17.73 -26.93
C SER A 717 33.70 -18.22 -25.48
N CYS A 718 33.89 -17.34 -24.49
CA CYS A 718 33.72 -17.67 -23.08
C CYS A 718 32.24 -17.89 -22.74
N ASN A 719 31.34 -17.12 -23.34
CA ASN A 719 29.90 -17.34 -23.21
C ASN A 719 29.48 -18.67 -23.86
N LEU A 720 30.06 -19.02 -25.00
CA LEU A 720 29.91 -20.36 -25.61
C LEU A 720 30.33 -21.45 -24.62
N LEU A 721 31.51 -21.31 -23.99
CA LEU A 721 31.97 -22.25 -22.96
C LEU A 721 31.01 -22.31 -21.76
N HIS A 722 30.53 -21.16 -21.28
CA HIS A 722 29.54 -21.08 -20.22
C HIS A 722 28.24 -21.80 -20.61
N HIS A 723 27.66 -21.51 -21.77
CA HIS A 723 26.42 -22.14 -22.23
C HIS A 723 26.59 -23.64 -22.44
N LEU A 724 27.73 -24.07 -22.97
CA LEU A 724 28.09 -25.48 -23.12
C LEU A 724 28.15 -26.21 -21.78
N LEU A 725 28.86 -25.63 -20.80
CA LEU A 725 28.93 -26.15 -19.43
C LEU A 725 27.56 -26.13 -18.75
N ARG A 726 26.80 -25.05 -18.85
CA ARG A 726 25.49 -24.95 -18.19
C ARG A 726 24.49 -25.95 -18.77
N SER A 727 24.48 -26.13 -20.09
CA SER A 727 23.61 -27.08 -20.77
C SER A 727 23.89 -28.53 -20.36
N THR A 728 25.14 -28.87 -20.08
CA THR A 728 25.57 -30.23 -19.71
C THR A 728 25.53 -30.51 -18.21
N THR A 729 25.39 -29.47 -17.36
CA THR A 729 25.49 -29.59 -15.90
C THR A 729 24.26 -29.15 -15.10
N LEU A 730 23.37 -28.32 -15.67
CA LEU A 730 22.19 -27.79 -14.98
C LEU A 730 20.96 -28.69 -15.19
N ILE A 731 20.06 -28.72 -14.20
CA ILE A 731 18.77 -29.41 -14.32
C ILE A 731 17.70 -28.42 -14.79
N TYR A 732 17.10 -28.68 -15.94
CA TYR A 732 16.08 -27.81 -16.53
C TYR A 732 15.06 -28.61 -17.35
N PRO A 733 13.83 -28.11 -17.56
CA PRO A 733 12.88 -28.76 -18.46
C PRO A 733 13.30 -28.54 -19.93
N THR A 734 13.09 -29.55 -20.77
CA THR A 734 13.44 -29.50 -22.19
C THR A 734 12.27 -29.09 -23.08
N GLU A 735 11.04 -29.22 -22.60
CA GLU A 735 9.83 -28.88 -23.35
C GLU A 735 8.82 -28.10 -22.49
N TYR A 736 8.08 -27.21 -23.17
CA TYR A 736 7.10 -26.30 -22.57
C TYR A 736 5.76 -26.35 -23.34
N CYS A 737 5.49 -27.46 -24.04
CA CYS A 737 4.30 -27.64 -24.87
C CYS A 737 3.01 -27.55 -24.05
N SER A 738 1.88 -27.20 -24.68
CA SER A 738 0.57 -27.17 -24.01
C SER A 738 0.06 -28.58 -23.70
N VAL A 739 0.47 -29.58 -24.50
CA VAL A 739 0.04 -30.98 -24.42
C VAL A 739 1.20 -31.86 -23.94
N PRO A 740 1.00 -32.70 -22.89
CA PRO A 740 2.02 -33.64 -22.45
C PRO A 740 2.38 -34.64 -23.56
N GLY A 741 3.68 -34.74 -23.89
CA GLY A 741 4.19 -35.69 -24.88
C GLY A 741 4.26 -35.17 -26.32
N GLY A 742 3.97 -33.89 -26.57
CA GLY A 742 4.11 -33.27 -27.89
C GLY A 742 2.92 -33.52 -28.82
N PHE A 743 3.15 -33.29 -30.12
CA PHE A 743 2.12 -33.33 -31.18
C PHE A 743 2.40 -34.40 -32.25
N ASP A 744 3.26 -35.39 -31.95
CA ASP A 744 3.79 -36.33 -32.95
C ASP A 744 2.78 -37.42 -33.39
N LYS A 745 1.54 -37.37 -32.88
CA LYS A 745 0.48 -38.31 -33.25
C LYS A 745 -0.24 -37.84 -34.50
N PRO A 746 -0.56 -38.74 -35.45
CA PRO A 746 -1.34 -38.37 -36.64
C PRO A 746 -2.68 -37.70 -36.26
N PRO A 747 -3.12 -36.66 -37.00
CA PRO A 747 -4.40 -35.96 -36.76
C PRO A 747 -5.64 -36.88 -36.76
N SER A 748 -5.56 -38.02 -37.44
CA SER A 748 -6.60 -39.05 -37.47
C SER A 748 -6.85 -39.69 -36.10
N GLU A 749 -5.80 -39.89 -35.31
CA GLU A 749 -5.83 -40.48 -33.96
C GLU A 749 -5.98 -39.43 -32.86
N TYR A 750 -5.38 -38.26 -33.06
CA TYR A 750 -5.35 -37.16 -32.11
C TYR A 750 -5.91 -35.91 -32.76
N PHE A 751 -7.11 -35.48 -32.34
CA PHE A 751 -7.75 -34.30 -32.90
C PHE A 751 -7.39 -33.04 -32.07
N PRO A 752 -6.40 -32.22 -32.49
CA PRO A 752 -5.74 -31.26 -31.60
C PRO A 752 -6.63 -30.08 -31.23
N ILE A 753 -7.63 -29.76 -32.06
CA ILE A 753 -8.52 -28.61 -31.83
C ILE A 753 -9.37 -28.76 -30.56
N LYS A 754 -9.61 -29.99 -30.09
CA LYS A 754 -10.34 -30.25 -28.84
C LYS A 754 -9.53 -29.96 -27.58
N ASP A 755 -8.22 -29.77 -27.68
CA ASP A 755 -7.35 -29.39 -26.56
C ASP A 755 -7.12 -27.87 -26.43
N TRP A 756 -7.74 -27.07 -27.30
CA TRP A 756 -7.64 -25.61 -27.26
C TRP A 756 -8.12 -25.04 -25.92
N GLY A 757 -7.27 -24.22 -25.29
CA GLY A 757 -7.53 -23.58 -24.00
C GLY A 757 -7.47 -24.51 -22.78
N LYS A 758 -7.25 -25.82 -22.97
CA LYS A 758 -7.23 -26.81 -21.90
C LYS A 758 -6.14 -26.47 -20.88
N PRO A 759 -6.49 -26.27 -19.59
CA PRO A 759 -5.49 -26.02 -18.56
C PRO A 759 -4.63 -27.27 -18.33
N GLY A 760 -3.37 -27.06 -17.96
CA GLY A 760 -2.49 -28.13 -17.56
C GLY A 760 -2.99 -28.83 -16.30
N ASP A 761 -2.80 -30.16 -16.26
CA ASP A 761 -3.04 -30.97 -15.08
C ASP A 761 -1.74 -31.11 -14.27
N LEU A 762 -1.78 -30.72 -12.99
CA LEU A 762 -0.62 -30.83 -12.11
C LEU A 762 -0.20 -32.28 -11.86
N TRP A 763 -1.12 -33.25 -11.94
CA TRP A 763 -0.82 -34.65 -11.64
C TRP A 763 -0.29 -35.38 -12.87
N ASN A 764 -0.85 -35.07 -14.04
CA ASN A 764 -0.47 -35.65 -15.34
C ASN A 764 0.33 -34.64 -16.17
N LEU A 765 1.23 -33.89 -15.52
CA LEU A 765 1.94 -32.79 -16.18
C LEU A 765 3.00 -33.30 -17.17
N GLY A 766 3.66 -34.42 -16.87
CA GLY A 766 4.60 -35.10 -17.77
C GLY A 766 5.80 -34.25 -18.20
N ILE A 767 6.43 -33.52 -17.27
CA ILE A 767 7.58 -32.65 -17.59
C ILE A 767 8.76 -33.49 -18.07
N GLN A 768 9.28 -33.20 -19.26
CA GLN A 768 10.57 -33.75 -19.69
C GLN A 768 11.71 -32.94 -19.07
N TRP A 769 12.49 -33.59 -18.21
CA TRP A 769 13.63 -32.98 -17.53
C TRP A 769 14.94 -33.39 -18.22
N HIS A 770 15.80 -32.42 -18.44
CA HIS A 770 17.23 -32.66 -18.56
C HIS A 770 17.79 -32.83 -17.15
N VAL A 771 18.31 -34.02 -16.86
CA VAL A 771 19.13 -34.31 -15.69
C VAL A 771 20.48 -34.76 -16.23
N PRO A 772 21.59 -34.11 -15.82
CA PRO A 772 22.92 -34.45 -16.33
C PRO A 772 23.22 -35.93 -16.19
N SER A 773 23.45 -36.59 -17.32
CA SER A 773 23.93 -37.97 -17.34
C SER A 773 25.42 -38.05 -16.99
N SER A 774 25.91 -39.24 -16.65
CA SER A 774 27.34 -39.45 -16.38
C SER A 774 28.23 -39.08 -17.57
N GLU A 775 27.75 -39.27 -18.80
CA GLU A 775 28.47 -38.92 -20.02
C GLU A 775 28.61 -37.39 -20.16
N GLU A 776 27.54 -36.65 -19.94
CA GLU A 776 27.55 -35.18 -19.99
C GLU A 776 28.38 -34.58 -18.88
N VAL A 777 28.27 -35.12 -17.65
CA VAL A 777 29.09 -34.70 -16.52
C VAL A 777 30.57 -34.96 -16.81
N SER A 778 30.91 -36.10 -17.42
CA SER A 778 32.29 -36.41 -17.84
C SER A 778 32.79 -35.42 -18.90
N PHE A 779 31.94 -35.06 -19.86
CA PHE A 779 32.27 -34.04 -20.85
C PHE A 779 32.44 -32.65 -20.21
N ALA A 780 31.60 -32.27 -19.26
CA ALA A 780 31.73 -31.01 -18.53
C ALA A 780 33.03 -30.94 -17.72
N PHE A 781 33.43 -32.01 -17.02
CA PHE A 781 34.74 -32.08 -16.38
C PHE A 781 35.88 -32.03 -17.39
N TYR A 782 35.77 -32.72 -18.53
CA TYR A 782 36.76 -32.62 -19.61
C TYR A 782 36.92 -31.18 -20.13
N LEU A 783 35.82 -30.43 -20.30
CA LEU A 783 35.86 -29.02 -20.68
C LEU A 783 36.54 -28.16 -19.61
N LEU A 784 36.26 -28.40 -18.32
CA LEU A 784 36.93 -27.71 -17.22
C LEU A 784 38.43 -28.05 -17.20
N ASP A 785 38.80 -29.31 -17.33
CA ASP A 785 40.20 -29.73 -17.32
C ASP A 785 40.97 -29.17 -18.52
N SER A 786 40.31 -29.03 -19.67
CA SER A 786 40.92 -28.51 -20.90
C SER A 786 41.04 -26.98 -20.94
N PHE A 787 40.10 -26.24 -20.33
CA PHE A 787 40.03 -24.77 -20.48
C PHE A 787 40.17 -23.99 -19.17
N LEU A 788 39.74 -24.54 -18.04
CA LEU A 788 39.89 -23.90 -16.73
C LEU A 788 41.28 -24.16 -16.15
N GLN A 789 41.74 -25.41 -16.11
CA GLN A 789 43.01 -25.75 -15.45
C GLN A 789 44.23 -25.03 -16.05
N PRO A 790 44.41 -24.94 -17.39
CA PRO A 790 45.56 -24.26 -17.96
C PRO A 790 45.62 -22.77 -17.58
N GLU A 791 44.48 -22.09 -17.59
CA GLU A 791 44.38 -20.68 -17.20
C GLU A 791 44.57 -20.48 -15.70
N LEU A 792 44.11 -21.42 -14.86
CA LEU A 792 44.40 -21.39 -13.43
C LEU A 792 45.89 -21.55 -13.13
N VAL A 793 46.59 -22.44 -13.84
CA VAL A 793 48.05 -22.59 -13.73
C VAL A 793 48.75 -21.30 -14.16
N LYS A 794 48.30 -20.69 -15.26
CA LYS A 794 48.82 -19.41 -15.76
C LYS A 794 48.66 -18.28 -14.73
N LEU A 795 47.45 -18.10 -14.20
CA LEU A 795 47.15 -17.10 -13.16
C LEU A 795 47.87 -17.39 -11.83
N GLN A 796 48.08 -18.66 -11.48
CA GLN A 796 48.86 -19.04 -10.32
C GLN A 796 50.34 -18.67 -10.49
N HIS A 797 50.93 -18.92 -11.66
CA HIS A 797 52.29 -18.51 -11.96
C HIS A 797 52.45 -16.99 -12.00
N CYS A 798 51.44 -16.26 -12.48
CA CYS A 798 51.38 -14.80 -12.35
C CYS A 798 51.35 -14.34 -10.89
N GLY A 799 50.47 -14.93 -10.07
CA GLY A 799 50.43 -14.65 -8.63
C GLY A 799 51.69 -15.05 -7.85
N ASP A 800 52.46 -16.02 -8.34
CA ASP A 800 53.78 -16.41 -7.81
C ASP A 800 54.91 -15.45 -8.24
N GLY A 801 54.69 -14.56 -9.22
CA GLY A 801 55.74 -13.77 -9.88
C GLY A 801 56.63 -14.58 -10.83
N LYS A 802 56.19 -15.78 -11.26
CA LYS A 802 56.92 -16.64 -12.21
C LYS A 802 56.62 -16.30 -13.67
N LEU A 803 55.46 -15.71 -13.93
CA LEU A 803 55.01 -15.34 -15.26
C LEU A 803 54.55 -13.88 -15.25
N GLU A 804 55.19 -13.04 -16.04
CA GLU A 804 54.72 -11.69 -16.30
C GLU A 804 53.61 -11.77 -17.35
N MET A 805 52.40 -11.33 -17.00
CA MET A 805 51.23 -11.32 -17.90
C MET A 805 50.79 -9.88 -18.14
N SER A 806 50.26 -9.59 -19.33
CA SER A 806 49.62 -8.30 -19.60
C SER A 806 48.29 -8.21 -18.83
N ARG A 807 47.81 -6.98 -18.60
CA ARG A 807 46.51 -6.76 -17.94
C ARG A 807 45.35 -7.33 -18.75
N ASP A 808 45.41 -7.27 -20.08
CA ASP A 808 44.37 -7.83 -20.95
C ASP A 808 44.42 -9.37 -20.97
N ASP A 809 45.61 -9.99 -20.89
CA ASP A 809 45.74 -11.44 -20.76
C ASP A 809 45.24 -11.93 -19.38
N ILE A 810 45.54 -11.19 -18.30
CA ILE A 810 44.96 -11.45 -16.97
C ILE A 810 43.43 -11.34 -17.04
N LEU A 811 42.90 -10.30 -17.67
CA LEU A 811 41.47 -10.10 -17.85
C LEU A 811 40.83 -11.24 -18.65
N GLN A 812 41.48 -11.69 -19.72
CA GLN A 812 41.04 -12.81 -20.56
C GLN A 812 41.00 -14.11 -19.76
N SER A 813 42.10 -14.50 -19.10
CA SER A 813 42.16 -15.67 -18.23
C SER A 813 41.09 -15.62 -17.14
N LEU A 814 40.89 -14.47 -16.48
CA LEU A 814 39.83 -14.28 -15.48
C LEU A 814 38.44 -14.40 -16.08
N THR A 815 38.24 -13.95 -17.33
CA THR A 815 36.95 -14.09 -18.04
C THR A 815 36.63 -15.55 -18.33
N ILE A 816 37.63 -16.34 -18.74
CA ILE A 816 37.51 -17.78 -18.95
C ILE A 816 37.17 -18.46 -17.61
N VAL A 817 37.95 -18.19 -16.56
CA VAL A 817 37.72 -18.74 -15.21
C VAL A 817 36.31 -18.40 -14.70
N HIS A 818 35.88 -17.15 -14.88
CA HIS A 818 34.54 -16.72 -14.45
C HIS A 818 33.43 -17.47 -15.19
N ASN A 819 33.52 -17.57 -16.52
CA ASN A 819 32.53 -18.27 -17.34
C ASN A 819 32.50 -19.79 -17.08
N CYS A 820 33.66 -20.41 -16.85
CA CYS A 820 33.76 -21.80 -16.39
C CYS A 820 33.01 -22.01 -15.06
N LEU A 821 33.23 -21.12 -14.09
CA LEU A 821 32.59 -21.21 -12.77
C LEU A 821 31.06 -21.06 -12.85
N ILE A 822 30.56 -20.05 -13.56
CA ILE A 822 29.11 -19.80 -13.67
C ILE A 822 28.39 -20.79 -14.59
N GLY A 823 29.14 -21.47 -15.47
CA GLY A 823 28.63 -22.56 -16.30
C GLY A 823 28.58 -23.90 -15.58
N SER A 824 29.58 -24.21 -14.75
CA SER A 824 29.69 -25.52 -14.08
C SER A 824 29.28 -25.52 -12.60
N GLY A 825 28.75 -24.41 -12.08
CA GLY A 825 28.53 -24.22 -10.64
C GLY A 825 27.65 -25.24 -9.92
N ASN A 826 26.81 -26.00 -10.63
CA ASN A 826 26.05 -27.13 -10.04
C ASN A 826 26.92 -28.36 -9.76
N LEU A 827 27.97 -28.62 -10.57
CA LEU A 827 28.87 -29.77 -10.36
C LEU A 827 29.80 -29.55 -9.17
N LEU A 828 30.23 -28.31 -8.96
CA LEU A 828 31.32 -27.97 -8.05
C LEU A 828 30.78 -27.76 -6.63
N PRO A 829 31.17 -28.58 -5.64
CA PRO A 829 30.74 -28.42 -4.26
C PRO A 829 31.09 -27.02 -3.72
N PRO A 830 30.28 -26.42 -2.83
CA PRO A 830 30.61 -25.15 -2.21
C PRO A 830 31.94 -25.22 -1.42
N LEU A 831 32.52 -24.05 -1.13
CA LEU A 831 33.75 -23.96 -0.35
C LEU A 831 33.59 -24.64 1.03
N LYS A 832 34.52 -25.54 1.36
CA LYS A 832 34.64 -26.20 2.67
C LYS A 832 35.89 -25.71 3.38
N GLY A 833 35.91 -25.90 4.70
CA GLY A 833 37.00 -25.48 5.56
C GLY A 833 36.60 -25.63 7.01
N GLU A 834 37.54 -25.35 7.91
CA GLU A 834 37.28 -25.30 9.34
C GLU A 834 36.28 -24.17 9.68
N PRO A 835 35.30 -24.40 10.57
CA PRO A 835 34.42 -23.35 11.09
C PRO A 835 35.22 -22.23 11.77
N VAL A 836 34.74 -20.99 11.65
CA VAL A 836 35.32 -19.86 12.39
C VAL A 836 34.94 -19.99 13.86
N THR A 837 35.93 -19.99 14.74
CA THR A 837 35.73 -20.08 16.20
C THR A 837 35.42 -18.71 16.82
N ASN A 838 34.93 -18.69 18.06
CA ASN A 838 34.72 -17.48 18.87
C ASN A 838 33.74 -16.41 18.33
N LEU A 839 32.79 -16.79 17.45
CA LEU A 839 31.75 -15.86 17.00
C LEU A 839 30.66 -15.62 18.04
N VAL A 840 29.96 -16.69 18.44
CA VAL A 840 28.87 -16.66 19.42
C VAL A 840 28.81 -17.99 20.17
N PRO A 841 28.77 -17.99 21.52
CA PRO A 841 28.47 -19.20 22.29
C PRO A 841 27.02 -19.64 22.05
N SER A 842 26.81 -20.93 21.72
CA SER A 842 25.49 -21.54 21.52
C SER A 842 25.41 -22.85 22.31
N MET A 843 24.29 -23.11 22.99
CA MET A 843 24.02 -24.40 23.65
C MET A 843 23.21 -25.34 22.75
N VAL A 844 22.60 -24.80 21.68
CA VAL A 844 21.93 -25.56 20.62
C VAL A 844 22.78 -25.61 19.35
N SER A 845 22.45 -26.54 18.45
CA SER A 845 23.12 -26.65 17.15
C SER A 845 22.82 -25.43 16.26
N LEU A 846 23.80 -24.97 15.49
CA LEU A 846 23.70 -23.91 14.49
C LEU A 846 23.96 -24.45 13.07
N GLU A 847 23.47 -25.65 12.79
CA GLU A 847 23.74 -26.40 11.56
C GLU A 847 23.09 -25.80 10.30
N GLU A 848 23.80 -25.90 9.18
CA GLU A 848 23.30 -25.48 7.87
C GLU A 848 22.24 -26.44 7.31
N THR A 849 21.43 -25.96 6.36
CA THR A 849 20.42 -26.82 5.70
C THR A 849 21.05 -27.50 4.50
N LYS A 850 21.06 -28.84 4.49
CA LYS A 850 21.53 -29.65 3.37
C LYS A 850 20.36 -29.97 2.45
N LEU A 851 20.21 -29.22 1.35
CA LEU A 851 19.19 -29.51 0.33
C LEU A 851 19.78 -30.35 -0.79
N TYR A 852 19.06 -31.41 -1.18
CA TYR A 852 19.29 -32.13 -2.42
C TYR A 852 18.57 -31.43 -3.58
N THR A 853 19.32 -31.20 -4.65
CA THR A 853 18.88 -30.48 -5.86
C THR A 853 19.00 -31.31 -7.13
N GLY A 854 19.24 -32.63 -7.00
CA GLY A 854 19.19 -33.58 -8.12
C GLY A 854 20.54 -34.02 -8.68
N LEU A 855 21.65 -33.57 -8.10
CA LEU A 855 22.99 -33.98 -8.47
C LEU A 855 23.76 -34.42 -7.22
N GLU A 856 24.42 -35.57 -7.28
CA GLU A 856 25.34 -36.03 -6.23
C GLU A 856 26.74 -35.47 -6.56
N TYR A 857 27.31 -34.73 -5.63
CA TYR A 857 28.63 -34.14 -5.81
C TYR A 857 29.70 -35.24 -5.90
N ASP A 858 30.56 -35.17 -6.91
CA ASP A 858 31.72 -36.06 -7.01
C ASP A 858 32.84 -35.57 -6.07
N LEU A 859 32.81 -36.10 -4.85
CA LEU A 859 33.78 -35.81 -3.80
C LEU A 859 35.15 -36.47 -4.04
N SER A 860 35.28 -37.35 -5.04
CA SER A 860 36.54 -38.01 -5.38
C SER A 860 37.46 -37.13 -6.24
N ARG A 861 36.88 -36.15 -6.95
CA ARG A 861 37.61 -35.14 -7.72
C ARG A 861 38.07 -33.98 -6.83
N GLU A 862 39.10 -33.29 -7.31
CA GLU A 862 39.53 -32.03 -6.71
C GLU A 862 38.41 -30.99 -6.81
N ASN A 863 38.14 -30.28 -5.71
CA ASN A 863 37.12 -29.23 -5.72
C ASN A 863 37.66 -27.99 -6.44
N HIS A 864 37.31 -27.82 -7.71
CA HIS A 864 37.75 -26.67 -8.49
C HIS A 864 37.43 -25.31 -7.84
N ARG A 865 36.38 -25.19 -7.00
CA ARG A 865 36.14 -23.92 -6.28
C ARG A 865 37.26 -23.57 -5.32
N GLU A 866 37.81 -24.55 -4.61
CA GLU A 866 38.92 -24.34 -3.66
C GLU A 866 40.20 -23.94 -4.40
N VAL A 867 40.46 -24.57 -5.55
CA VAL A 867 41.60 -24.22 -6.42
C VAL A 867 41.45 -22.81 -6.97
N ILE A 868 40.30 -22.48 -7.56
CA ILE A 868 40.02 -21.12 -8.07
C ILE A 868 40.17 -20.11 -6.95
N ALA A 869 39.57 -20.35 -5.77
CA ALA A 869 39.69 -19.45 -4.63
C ALA A 869 41.16 -19.23 -4.25
N THR A 870 41.96 -20.29 -4.16
CA THR A 870 43.38 -20.19 -3.81
C THR A 870 44.17 -19.35 -4.81
N VAL A 871 43.97 -19.59 -6.11
CA VAL A 871 44.64 -18.85 -7.20
C VAL A 871 44.23 -17.38 -7.20
N ILE A 872 42.92 -17.11 -7.15
CA ILE A 872 42.38 -15.75 -7.25
C ILE A 872 42.78 -14.88 -6.06
N ARG A 873 42.90 -15.42 -4.84
CA ARG A 873 43.42 -14.67 -3.70
C ARG A 873 44.87 -14.26 -3.89
N LYS A 874 45.70 -15.20 -4.36
CA LYS A 874 47.11 -14.94 -4.59
C LYS A 874 47.29 -13.90 -5.71
N LEU A 875 46.52 -14.04 -6.77
CA LEU A 875 46.45 -13.06 -7.86
C LEU A 875 45.93 -11.70 -7.38
N LEU A 876 44.91 -11.66 -6.54
CA LEU A 876 44.39 -10.41 -5.98
C LEU A 876 45.46 -9.65 -5.19
N ASN A 877 46.23 -10.35 -4.35
CA ASN A 877 47.35 -9.74 -3.65
C ASN A 877 48.38 -9.21 -4.65
N HIS A 878 48.74 -10.01 -5.66
CA HIS A 878 49.66 -9.58 -6.70
C HIS A 878 49.18 -8.33 -7.45
N ILE A 879 47.90 -8.26 -7.86
CA ILE A 879 47.36 -7.10 -8.58
C ILE A 879 47.27 -5.88 -7.66
N LEU A 880 46.79 -6.03 -6.42
CA LEU A 880 46.72 -4.89 -5.50
C LEU A 880 48.09 -4.34 -5.09
N ASP A 881 49.14 -5.18 -5.11
CA ASP A 881 50.50 -4.77 -4.77
C ASP A 881 51.28 -4.25 -6.00
N ASN A 882 51.03 -4.77 -7.21
CA ASN A 882 51.83 -4.48 -8.41
C ASN A 882 51.09 -3.72 -9.54
N SER A 883 49.76 -3.80 -9.63
CA SER A 883 48.94 -3.15 -10.67
C SER A 883 47.55 -2.74 -10.14
N GLU A 884 47.51 -1.87 -9.13
CA GLU A 884 46.26 -1.44 -8.51
C GLU A 884 45.31 -0.72 -9.50
N ASP A 885 45.85 -0.20 -10.60
CA ASP A 885 45.13 0.45 -11.69
C ASP A 885 44.40 -0.50 -12.63
N ASP A 886 44.54 -1.82 -12.47
CA ASP A 886 43.83 -2.83 -13.25
C ASP A 886 42.37 -3.03 -12.85
N THR A 887 41.59 -1.96 -13.02
CA THR A 887 40.17 -1.91 -12.64
C THR A 887 39.33 -3.02 -13.28
N LYS A 888 39.59 -3.38 -14.55
CA LYS A 888 38.82 -4.39 -15.30
C LYS A 888 38.99 -5.79 -14.69
N SER A 889 40.24 -6.22 -14.48
CA SER A 889 40.54 -7.52 -13.87
C SER A 889 40.06 -7.59 -12.43
N LEU A 890 40.22 -6.51 -11.66
CA LEU A 890 39.70 -6.41 -10.30
C LEU A 890 38.17 -6.58 -10.25
N PHE A 891 37.41 -6.08 -11.23
CA PHE A 891 35.97 -6.35 -11.31
C PHE A 891 35.65 -7.83 -11.50
N LEU A 892 36.44 -8.56 -12.29
CA LEU A 892 36.25 -10.00 -12.45
C LEU A 892 36.63 -10.76 -11.19
N ILE A 893 37.70 -10.38 -10.50
CA ILE A 893 38.02 -10.93 -9.18
C ILE A 893 36.85 -10.74 -8.21
N ILE A 894 36.25 -9.55 -8.17
CA ILE A 894 35.06 -9.28 -7.35
C ILE A 894 33.89 -10.22 -7.72
N LYS A 895 33.62 -10.42 -9.02
CA LYS A 895 32.55 -11.30 -9.49
C LYS A 895 32.84 -12.77 -9.15
N ILE A 896 34.05 -13.24 -9.42
CA ILE A 896 34.48 -14.61 -9.13
C ILE A 896 34.39 -14.88 -7.63
N ILE A 897 34.86 -13.99 -6.76
CA ILE A 897 34.68 -14.11 -5.30
C ILE A 897 33.19 -14.21 -4.94
N GLY A 898 32.36 -13.32 -5.53
CA GLY A 898 30.91 -13.35 -5.30
C GLY A 898 30.25 -14.68 -5.69
N ASP A 899 30.58 -15.21 -6.86
CA ASP A 899 30.01 -16.44 -7.40
C ASP A 899 30.61 -17.70 -6.73
N LEU A 900 31.87 -17.67 -6.30
CA LEU A 900 32.48 -18.74 -5.49
C LEU A 900 31.75 -18.90 -4.15
N LEU A 901 31.41 -17.77 -3.51
CA LEU A 901 30.72 -17.74 -2.22
C LEU A 901 29.23 -18.12 -2.33
N GLN A 902 28.53 -17.66 -3.38
CA GLN A 902 27.05 -17.74 -3.43
C GLN A 902 26.50 -18.63 -4.55
N PHE A 903 27.11 -18.65 -5.74
CA PHE A 903 26.50 -19.26 -6.93
C PHE A 903 26.65 -20.78 -6.91
N GLN A 904 25.53 -21.50 -6.85
CA GLN A 904 25.45 -22.97 -6.90
C GLN A 904 24.61 -23.43 -8.11
N GLY A 905 24.73 -22.75 -9.25
CA GLY A 905 23.99 -23.06 -10.48
C GLY A 905 22.81 -22.14 -10.81
N SER A 906 22.30 -21.35 -9.85
CA SER A 906 21.23 -20.37 -10.09
C SER A 906 21.61 -18.98 -9.55
N HIS A 907 21.34 -17.93 -10.32
CA HIS A 907 21.56 -16.54 -9.89
C HIS A 907 20.32 -15.96 -9.21
N LYS A 908 20.52 -15.24 -8.11
CA LYS A 908 19.44 -14.59 -7.34
C LYS A 908 18.63 -13.60 -8.15
N HIS A 909 19.29 -12.73 -8.91
CA HIS A 909 18.60 -11.73 -9.71
C HIS A 909 17.83 -12.34 -10.90
N GLU A 910 18.33 -13.43 -11.50
CA GLU A 910 17.66 -14.15 -12.60
C GLU A 910 16.39 -14.83 -12.07
N PHE A 911 16.51 -15.57 -10.96
CA PHE A 911 15.37 -16.12 -10.25
C PHE A 911 14.34 -15.06 -9.87
N ASP A 912 14.75 -13.93 -9.29
CA ASP A 912 13.84 -12.85 -8.89
C ASP A 912 13.11 -12.23 -10.10
N SER A 913 13.81 -12.07 -11.23
CA SER A 913 13.21 -11.59 -12.48
C SER A 913 12.19 -12.57 -13.03
N ARG A 914 12.55 -13.87 -13.12
CA ARG A 914 11.64 -14.93 -13.55
C ARG A 914 10.45 -15.07 -12.62
N TRP A 915 10.66 -14.95 -11.31
CA TRP A 915 9.59 -14.98 -10.31
C TRP A 915 8.61 -13.81 -10.50
N LYS A 916 9.11 -12.61 -10.81
CA LYS A 916 8.25 -11.46 -11.13
C LYS A 916 7.47 -11.70 -12.43
N SER A 917 8.15 -12.13 -13.50
CA SER A 917 7.53 -12.46 -14.79
C SER A 917 6.43 -13.51 -14.63
N PHE A 918 6.72 -14.62 -13.94
CA PHE A 918 5.76 -15.67 -13.61
C PHE A 918 4.50 -15.10 -12.95
N ASN A 919 4.63 -14.20 -11.97
CA ASN A 919 3.47 -13.64 -11.29
C ASN A 919 2.62 -12.72 -12.20
N LEU A 920 3.25 -11.98 -13.11
CA LEU A 920 2.55 -11.14 -14.08
C LEU A 920 1.75 -12.01 -15.06
N VAL A 921 2.40 -12.97 -15.72
CA VAL A 921 1.77 -13.90 -16.66
C VAL A 921 0.66 -14.70 -15.97
N LYS A 922 0.95 -15.24 -14.77
CA LYS A 922 -0.03 -15.94 -13.97
C LYS A 922 -1.24 -15.08 -13.68
N LYS A 923 -1.07 -13.82 -13.26
CA LYS A 923 -2.18 -12.93 -12.92
C LYS A 923 -3.06 -12.64 -14.14
N SER A 924 -2.44 -12.37 -15.29
CA SER A 924 -3.15 -12.08 -16.55
C SER A 924 -3.90 -13.29 -17.12
N MET A 925 -3.49 -14.51 -16.78
CA MET A 925 -4.12 -15.77 -17.23
C MET A 925 -4.81 -16.56 -16.12
N GLU A 926 -5.01 -15.98 -14.93
CA GLU A 926 -5.51 -16.72 -13.77
C GLU A 926 -7.01 -17.04 -13.90
N ASN A 927 -7.35 -18.34 -14.00
CA ASN A 927 -8.73 -18.77 -13.79
C ASN A 927 -9.04 -18.83 -12.27
N ARG A 928 -9.36 -17.66 -11.71
CA ARG A 928 -9.66 -17.49 -10.28
C ARG A 928 -10.91 -18.25 -9.83
N LEU A 929 -11.86 -18.47 -10.74
CA LEU A 929 -13.14 -19.12 -10.45
C LEU A 929 -12.95 -20.59 -10.05
N HIS A 930 -12.12 -21.34 -10.78
CA HIS A 930 -11.93 -22.77 -10.51
C HIS A 930 -10.96 -23.04 -9.35
N GLY A 931 -9.98 -22.17 -9.12
CA GLY A 931 -9.09 -22.18 -7.94
C GLY A 931 -8.23 -23.44 -7.73
N LYS A 932 -8.11 -24.32 -8.75
CA LYS A 932 -7.30 -25.55 -8.72
C LYS A 932 -5.92 -25.40 -9.39
N LYS A 933 -5.39 -24.18 -9.47
CA LYS A 933 -4.16 -23.84 -10.23
C LYS A 933 -4.24 -24.27 -11.71
N GLN A 934 -5.43 -24.13 -12.29
CA GLN A 934 -5.74 -24.43 -13.71
C GLN A 934 -5.10 -23.35 -14.59
N HIS A 935 -3.80 -23.53 -14.85
CA HIS A 935 -2.98 -22.62 -15.64
C HIS A 935 -2.57 -23.32 -16.94
N ILE A 936 -2.07 -22.57 -17.93
CA ILE A 936 -1.43 -23.19 -19.10
C ILE A 936 -0.26 -24.08 -18.65
N ARG A 937 -0.05 -25.19 -19.35
CA ARG A 937 0.98 -26.19 -19.01
C ARG A 937 2.38 -25.57 -18.94
N ALA A 938 2.74 -24.72 -19.91
CA ALA A 938 4.01 -23.99 -19.95
C ALA A 938 4.30 -23.23 -18.64
N LEU A 939 3.30 -22.48 -18.13
CA LEU A 939 3.41 -21.73 -16.88
C LEU A 939 3.52 -22.64 -15.65
N LEU A 940 2.87 -23.82 -15.67
CA LEU A 940 3.02 -24.81 -14.60
C LEU A 940 4.42 -25.41 -14.57
N ILE A 941 4.99 -25.74 -15.74
CA ILE A 941 6.37 -26.23 -15.86
C ILE A 941 7.34 -25.17 -15.35
N ASP A 942 7.18 -23.92 -15.80
CA ASP A 942 8.01 -22.80 -15.35
C ASP A 942 7.92 -22.60 -13.83
N ARG A 943 6.73 -22.78 -13.23
CA ARG A 943 6.59 -22.76 -11.77
C ARG A 943 7.36 -23.88 -11.08
N VAL A 944 7.43 -25.07 -11.65
CA VAL A 944 8.22 -26.17 -11.09
C VAL A 944 9.72 -25.87 -11.24
N MET A 945 10.14 -25.29 -12.36
CA MET A 945 11.53 -24.80 -12.52
C MET A 945 11.89 -23.73 -11.48
N LEU A 946 11.00 -22.76 -11.24
CA LEU A 946 11.16 -21.80 -10.14
C LEU A 946 11.21 -22.47 -8.75
N GLN A 947 10.58 -23.64 -8.59
CA GLN A 947 10.71 -24.41 -7.35
C GLN A 947 12.10 -25.04 -7.23
N HIS A 948 12.65 -25.59 -8.32
CA HIS A 948 14.02 -26.09 -8.37
C HIS A 948 15.03 -24.98 -8.06
N GLU A 949 14.94 -23.85 -8.77
CA GLU A 949 15.83 -22.69 -8.56
C GLU A 949 15.77 -22.17 -7.14
N LEU A 950 14.57 -22.02 -6.56
CA LEU A 950 14.42 -21.59 -5.18
C LEU A 950 15.13 -22.54 -4.19
N ARG A 951 15.05 -23.86 -4.42
CA ARG A 951 15.74 -24.86 -3.59
C ARG A 951 17.25 -24.73 -3.71
N THR A 952 17.76 -24.59 -4.93
CA THR A 952 19.19 -24.42 -5.20
C THR A 952 19.75 -23.12 -4.62
N LEU A 953 18.95 -22.06 -4.62
CA LEU A 953 19.37 -20.74 -4.14
C LEU A 953 19.38 -20.59 -2.62
N THR A 954 18.56 -21.36 -1.90
CA THR A 954 18.43 -21.24 -0.45
C THR A 954 19.64 -21.81 0.29
N VAL A 955 20.71 -21.01 0.35
CA VAL A 955 21.91 -21.24 1.17
C VAL A 955 21.89 -20.39 2.45
N GLU A 956 20.82 -19.65 2.71
CA GLU A 956 20.72 -18.72 3.83
C GLU A 956 20.98 -19.40 5.20
N GLY A 957 21.96 -18.84 5.91
CA GLY A 957 22.39 -19.32 7.20
C GLY A 957 23.27 -20.56 7.14
N CYS A 958 24.22 -20.57 6.20
CA CYS A 958 25.36 -21.48 6.22
C CYS A 958 26.27 -21.19 7.41
N GLU A 959 27.06 -22.21 7.78
CA GLU A 959 28.15 -22.04 8.72
C GLU A 959 29.25 -21.16 8.11
N TYR A 960 29.74 -20.20 8.90
CA TYR A 960 30.84 -19.35 8.49
C TYR A 960 32.16 -20.10 8.73
N LYS A 961 32.92 -20.33 7.64
CA LYS A 961 34.15 -21.13 7.63
C LYS A 961 35.33 -20.21 7.33
N LYS A 962 36.53 -20.56 7.78
CA LYS A 962 37.70 -19.68 7.63
C LYS A 962 38.01 -19.32 6.17
N ILE A 963 37.77 -20.23 5.23
CA ILE A 963 37.90 -19.92 3.80
C ILE A 963 36.94 -18.81 3.34
N HIS A 964 35.72 -18.77 3.89
CA HIS A 964 34.78 -17.69 3.63
C HIS A 964 35.26 -16.39 4.29
N GLN A 965 35.84 -16.48 5.50
CA GLN A 965 36.42 -15.33 6.18
C GLN A 965 37.52 -14.68 5.38
N ASP A 966 38.43 -15.49 4.84
CA ASP A 966 39.48 -15.05 3.95
C ASP A 966 38.92 -14.30 2.73
N MET A 967 37.91 -14.88 2.04
CA MET A 967 37.24 -14.22 0.91
C MET A 967 36.63 -12.88 1.30
N ILE A 968 35.97 -12.78 2.45
CA ILE A 968 35.33 -11.54 2.91
C ILE A 968 36.38 -10.49 3.29
N ARG A 969 37.52 -10.89 3.86
CA ARG A 969 38.64 -9.99 4.16
C ARG A 969 39.28 -9.44 2.89
N ASP A 970 39.52 -10.31 1.92
CA ASP A 970 40.02 -9.95 0.59
C ASP A 970 39.04 -8.99 -0.12
N LEU A 971 37.74 -9.24 0.05
CA LEU A 971 36.68 -8.37 -0.48
C LEU A 971 36.56 -7.04 0.27
N LEU A 972 36.90 -6.98 1.57
CA LEU A 972 37.03 -5.72 2.32
C LEU A 972 38.22 -4.89 1.83
N ARG A 973 39.34 -5.54 1.49
CA ARG A 973 40.50 -4.89 0.85
C ARG A 973 40.10 -4.24 -0.48
N LEU A 974 39.30 -4.93 -1.29
CA LEU A 974 38.70 -4.39 -2.52
C LEU A 974 37.66 -3.28 -2.24
N SER A 975 36.87 -3.41 -1.17
CA SER A 975 35.86 -2.43 -0.76
C SER A 975 36.46 -1.11 -0.23
N THR A 976 37.76 -1.12 0.08
CA THR A 976 38.57 0.01 0.53
C THR A 976 39.71 0.38 -0.44
N SER A 977 39.74 -0.21 -1.65
CA SER A 977 40.74 0.05 -2.70
C SER A 977 40.69 1.47 -3.26
N SER A 978 41.69 1.87 -4.04
CA SER A 978 41.81 3.24 -4.55
C SER A 978 40.61 3.68 -5.42
N TYR A 979 40.22 2.85 -6.39
CA TYR A 979 39.18 3.19 -7.38
C TYR A 979 37.76 3.07 -6.83
N SER A 980 36.97 4.13 -6.96
CA SER A 980 35.59 4.17 -6.41
C SER A 980 34.64 3.17 -7.07
N GLN A 981 34.82 2.86 -8.36
CA GLN A 981 33.97 1.90 -9.05
C GLN A 981 34.25 0.47 -8.58
N VAL A 982 35.53 0.10 -8.43
CA VAL A 982 35.97 -1.19 -7.85
C VAL A 982 35.41 -1.33 -6.44
N ARG A 983 35.58 -0.31 -5.59
CA ARG A 983 35.00 -0.27 -4.24
C ARG A 983 33.49 -0.48 -4.24
N ASN A 984 32.74 0.26 -5.05
CA ASN A 984 31.28 0.15 -5.08
C ASN A 984 30.85 -1.27 -5.49
N LYS A 985 31.44 -1.84 -6.53
CA LYS A 985 31.10 -3.21 -6.95
C LYS A 985 31.48 -4.25 -5.88
N ALA A 986 32.66 -4.10 -5.26
CA ALA A 986 33.12 -4.96 -4.17
C ALA A 986 32.19 -4.89 -2.95
N GLN A 987 31.68 -3.70 -2.62
CA GLN A 987 30.73 -3.50 -1.52
C GLN A 987 29.41 -4.25 -1.76
N GLN A 988 28.92 -4.32 -3.00
CA GLN A 988 27.68 -5.07 -3.30
C GLN A 988 27.85 -6.56 -3.03
N THR A 989 28.95 -7.17 -3.47
CA THR A 989 29.25 -8.58 -3.19
C THR A 989 29.58 -8.80 -1.71
N PHE A 990 30.22 -7.83 -1.05
CA PHE A 990 30.51 -7.84 0.38
C PHE A 990 29.22 -7.89 1.20
N PHE A 991 28.24 -7.02 0.91
CA PHE A 991 26.94 -7.05 1.60
C PHE A 991 26.15 -8.33 1.33
N ALA A 992 26.26 -8.90 0.12
CA ALA A 992 25.63 -10.18 -0.19
C ALA A 992 26.27 -11.34 0.58
N ALA A 993 27.60 -11.36 0.71
CA ALA A 993 28.34 -12.35 1.49
C ALA A 993 27.96 -12.28 2.98
N LEU A 994 27.85 -11.06 3.52
CA LEU A 994 27.45 -10.84 4.91
C LEU A 994 26.02 -11.32 5.24
N GLY A 995 25.13 -11.34 4.25
CA GLY A 995 23.79 -11.88 4.39
C GLY A 995 23.73 -13.42 4.37
N ALA A 996 24.69 -14.08 3.72
CA ALA A 996 24.65 -15.53 3.49
C ALA A 996 25.09 -16.36 4.70
N TYR A 997 26.11 -15.90 5.43
CA TYR A 997 26.72 -16.62 6.55
C TYR A 997 26.27 -16.06 7.90
N ASN A 998 25.89 -16.93 8.84
CA ASN A 998 25.45 -16.46 10.15
C ASN A 998 26.62 -15.88 10.97
N PHE A 999 26.35 -14.79 11.69
CA PHE A 999 27.27 -14.13 12.62
C PHE A 999 28.57 -13.56 12.02
N CYS A 1000 28.81 -13.71 10.71
CA CYS A 1000 30.00 -13.14 10.03
C CYS A 1000 30.07 -11.60 10.11
N CYS A 1001 28.91 -10.92 10.23
CA CYS A 1001 28.87 -9.49 10.46
C CYS A 1001 29.63 -9.11 11.75
N ARG A 1002 29.56 -9.91 12.82
CA ARG A 1002 30.28 -9.63 14.07
C ARG A 1002 31.79 -9.73 13.91
N ASP A 1003 32.24 -10.70 13.10
CA ASP A 1003 33.66 -10.91 12.80
C ASP A 1003 34.27 -9.73 12.03
N ILE A 1004 33.54 -9.19 11.04
CA ILE A 1004 34.08 -8.16 10.15
C ILE A 1004 34.05 -6.74 10.75
N ILE A 1005 33.19 -6.47 11.74
CA ILE A 1005 33.05 -5.13 12.37
C ILE A 1005 34.39 -4.54 12.77
N PRO A 1006 35.23 -5.18 13.61
CA PRO A 1006 36.50 -4.59 14.03
C PRO A 1006 37.39 -4.25 12.84
N LEU A 1007 37.42 -5.09 11.80
CA LEU A 1007 38.26 -4.88 10.60
C LEU A 1007 37.79 -3.69 9.75
N VAL A 1008 36.47 -3.49 9.60
CA VAL A 1008 35.94 -2.30 8.92
C VAL A 1008 36.28 -1.04 9.72
N LEU A 1009 36.17 -1.11 11.05
CA LEU A 1009 36.42 0.01 11.94
C LEU A 1009 37.90 0.38 12.05
N GLU A 1010 38.84 -0.53 11.80
CA GLU A 1010 40.27 -0.21 11.80
C GLU A 1010 40.61 0.97 10.88
N PHE A 1011 39.94 1.12 9.75
CA PHE A 1011 40.16 2.24 8.82
C PHE A 1011 39.60 3.58 9.31
N LEU A 1012 38.75 3.56 10.35
CA LEU A 1012 38.09 4.75 10.90
C LEU A 1012 38.70 5.20 12.22
N ARG A 1013 39.64 4.44 12.80
CA ARG A 1013 40.24 4.78 14.09
C ARG A 1013 41.07 6.07 13.98
N PRO A 1014 41.04 6.94 15.00
CA PRO A 1014 41.80 8.18 14.99
C PRO A 1014 43.31 7.98 15.15
N ASP A 1015 43.74 6.87 15.76
CA ASP A 1015 45.14 6.53 16.07
C ASP A 1015 45.86 5.80 14.94
N ARG A 1016 45.12 5.18 14.00
CA ARG A 1016 45.71 4.42 12.89
C ARG A 1016 46.30 5.34 11.84
N GLN A 1017 47.62 5.40 11.82
CA GLN A 1017 48.40 6.09 10.79
C GLN A 1017 48.40 5.30 9.48
N GLY A 1018 48.47 6.01 8.34
CA GLY A 1018 48.62 5.41 7.00
C GLY A 1018 47.32 5.00 6.29
N VAL A 1019 46.14 5.32 6.83
CA VAL A 1019 44.87 5.11 6.10
C VAL A 1019 44.70 6.20 5.03
N THR A 1020 44.38 5.81 3.80
CA THR A 1020 44.13 6.79 2.73
C THR A 1020 42.71 7.37 2.83
N GLN A 1021 42.48 8.57 2.28
CA GLN A 1021 41.13 9.16 2.19
C GLN A 1021 40.14 8.23 1.45
N GLN A 1022 40.64 7.43 0.50
CA GLN A 1022 39.84 6.48 -0.26
C GLN A 1022 39.49 5.24 0.56
N GLN A 1023 40.44 4.70 1.33
CA GLN A 1023 40.19 3.62 2.28
C GLN A 1023 39.18 4.04 3.35
N PHE A 1024 39.37 5.22 3.96
CA PHE A 1024 38.45 5.79 4.93
C PHE A 1024 37.03 5.92 4.35
N LYS A 1025 36.90 6.52 3.17
CA LYS A 1025 35.61 6.64 2.46
C LYS A 1025 35.00 5.26 2.13
N GLY A 1026 35.82 4.30 1.70
CA GLY A 1026 35.39 2.93 1.40
C GLY A 1026 34.82 2.23 2.63
N ALA A 1027 35.51 2.36 3.77
CA ALA A 1027 35.08 1.80 5.05
C ALA A 1027 33.77 2.45 5.54
N LEU A 1028 33.58 3.76 5.36
CA LEU A 1028 32.29 4.41 5.64
C LEU A 1028 31.14 3.85 4.80
N TYR A 1029 31.34 3.61 3.50
CA TYR A 1029 30.33 2.96 2.66
C TYR A 1029 30.05 1.51 3.11
N CYS A 1030 31.09 0.74 3.45
CA CYS A 1030 30.93 -0.59 4.03
C CYS A 1030 30.10 -0.55 5.32
N LEU A 1031 30.34 0.45 6.17
CA LEU A 1031 29.63 0.63 7.42
C LEU A 1031 28.16 1.01 7.20
N LEU A 1032 27.91 1.91 6.25
CA LEU A 1032 26.58 2.38 5.86
C LEU A 1032 25.70 1.26 5.31
N GLY A 1033 26.28 0.32 4.54
CA GLY A 1033 25.51 -0.73 3.88
C GLY A 1033 24.64 -0.20 2.73
N ASN A 1034 23.76 -1.06 2.20
CA ASN A 1034 22.79 -0.68 1.16
C ASN A 1034 21.36 -0.48 1.76
N HIS A 1035 20.38 -0.08 0.94
CA HIS A 1035 19.04 0.25 1.43
C HIS A 1035 18.24 -0.95 1.99
N SER A 1036 18.46 -2.17 1.45
CA SER A 1036 17.62 -3.36 1.72
C SER A 1036 18.38 -4.56 2.32
N GLY A 1037 19.65 -4.38 2.68
CA GLY A 1037 20.52 -5.43 3.22
C GLY A 1037 21.06 -5.05 4.59
N VAL A 1038 22.25 -5.58 4.92
CA VAL A 1038 22.89 -5.34 6.22
C VAL A 1038 23.40 -3.91 6.35
N CYS A 1039 23.25 -3.34 7.55
CA CYS A 1039 23.85 -2.07 7.94
C CYS A 1039 24.80 -2.37 9.10
N LEU A 1040 26.10 -2.42 8.83
CA LEU A 1040 27.10 -2.72 9.85
C LEU A 1040 27.10 -1.66 10.98
N ALA A 1041 26.72 -0.42 10.66
CA ALA A 1041 26.56 0.68 11.62
C ALA A 1041 25.48 0.48 12.70
N ASN A 1042 24.49 -0.37 12.42
CA ASN A 1042 23.27 -0.50 13.22
C ASN A 1042 22.81 -1.96 13.27
N LEU A 1043 23.76 -2.85 13.56
CA LEU A 1043 23.45 -4.25 13.85
C LEU A 1043 22.73 -4.36 15.20
N HIS A 1044 22.01 -5.46 15.37
CA HIS A 1044 21.18 -5.70 16.54
C HIS A 1044 21.95 -5.99 17.84
N ASP A 1045 23.21 -6.44 17.75
CA ASP A 1045 23.98 -6.83 18.92
C ASP A 1045 24.67 -5.62 19.57
N TRP A 1046 24.52 -5.49 20.90
CA TRP A 1046 25.20 -4.47 21.70
C TRP A 1046 26.72 -4.43 21.45
N ASP A 1047 27.37 -5.60 21.39
CA ASP A 1047 28.80 -5.74 21.14
C ASP A 1047 29.24 -5.07 19.81
N CYS A 1048 28.41 -5.15 18.77
CA CYS A 1048 28.69 -4.47 17.50
C CYS A 1048 28.50 -2.94 17.62
N ILE A 1049 27.44 -2.50 18.30
CA ILE A 1049 27.12 -1.08 18.46
C ILE A 1049 28.18 -0.37 19.31
N VAL A 1050 28.60 -0.98 20.44
CA VAL A 1050 29.64 -0.46 21.35
C VAL A 1050 30.95 -0.21 20.62
N GLN A 1051 31.30 -1.04 19.64
CA GLN A 1051 32.49 -0.83 18.82
C GLN A 1051 32.24 0.26 17.77
N THR A 1052 31.07 0.24 17.15
CA THR A 1052 30.81 0.98 15.91
C THR A 1052 30.48 2.46 16.14
N TRP A 1053 29.60 2.77 17.09
CA TRP A 1053 29.14 4.15 17.29
C TRP A 1053 30.25 5.08 17.80
N PRO A 1054 31.06 4.68 18.81
CA PRO A 1054 32.23 5.46 19.20
C PRO A 1054 33.24 5.62 18.07
N ALA A 1055 33.44 4.59 17.24
CA ALA A 1055 34.32 4.69 16.08
C ALA A 1055 33.80 5.70 15.04
N ILE A 1056 32.49 5.73 14.79
CA ILE A 1056 31.89 6.74 13.90
C ILE A 1056 32.14 8.16 14.42
N VAL A 1057 31.93 8.40 15.71
CA VAL A 1057 32.13 9.73 16.33
C VAL A 1057 33.62 10.11 16.35
N SER A 1058 34.48 9.25 16.89
CA SER A 1058 35.92 9.50 17.02
C SER A 1058 36.66 9.55 15.68
N SER A 1059 36.10 8.98 14.60
CA SER A 1059 36.66 9.09 13.25
C SER A 1059 36.77 10.54 12.75
N GLY A 1060 36.06 11.47 13.39
CA GLY A 1060 36.20 12.91 13.17
C GLY A 1060 37.57 13.48 13.53
N LEU A 1061 38.36 12.75 14.33
CA LEU A 1061 39.74 13.11 14.67
C LEU A 1061 40.79 12.43 13.80
N SER A 1062 40.39 11.54 12.89
CA SER A 1062 41.32 10.83 12.01
C SER A 1062 41.98 11.78 11.03
N GLN A 1063 43.30 11.69 10.87
CA GLN A 1063 44.05 12.48 9.90
C GLN A 1063 43.68 12.17 8.44
N ALA A 1064 43.09 10.98 8.19
CA ALA A 1064 42.59 10.58 6.88
C ALA A 1064 41.19 11.15 6.54
N MET A 1065 40.49 11.69 7.55
CA MET A 1065 39.15 12.23 7.43
C MET A 1065 39.21 13.69 6.92
N SER A 1066 38.37 14.03 5.95
CA SER A 1066 38.28 15.40 5.40
C SER A 1066 36.83 15.77 5.09
N LEU A 1067 36.19 16.56 5.97
CA LEU A 1067 34.85 17.12 5.75
C LEU A 1067 34.78 18.10 4.56
N GLU A 1068 35.91 18.60 4.06
CA GLU A 1068 35.94 19.43 2.84
C GLU A 1068 35.41 18.69 1.61
N LYS A 1069 35.45 17.35 1.61
CA LYS A 1069 34.86 16.54 0.54
C LYS A 1069 33.35 16.43 0.77
N PRO A 1070 32.50 16.95 -0.14
CA PRO A 1070 31.04 16.91 0.02
C PRO A 1070 30.49 15.49 0.20
N SER A 1071 31.14 14.51 -0.43
CA SER A 1071 30.75 13.10 -0.30
C SER A 1071 30.95 12.55 1.12
N ILE A 1072 31.98 13.01 1.85
CA ILE A 1072 32.22 12.52 3.23
C ILE A 1072 31.17 13.12 4.16
N VAL A 1073 30.90 14.41 4.04
CA VAL A 1073 29.81 15.11 4.76
C VAL A 1073 28.49 14.38 4.54
N ARG A 1074 28.14 14.13 3.28
CA ARG A 1074 26.93 13.40 2.91
C ARG A 1074 26.87 12.00 3.52
N LEU A 1075 27.99 11.26 3.53
CA LEU A 1075 28.00 9.91 4.09
C LEU A 1075 27.80 9.87 5.59
N PHE A 1076 28.37 10.83 6.33
CA PHE A 1076 28.12 10.94 7.77
C PHE A 1076 26.68 11.36 8.07
N ASP A 1077 26.12 12.25 7.26
CA ASP A 1077 24.70 12.61 7.34
C ASP A 1077 23.82 11.39 7.03
N ASP A 1078 24.11 10.64 5.95
CA ASP A 1078 23.41 9.41 5.58
C ASP A 1078 23.53 8.33 6.67
N LEU A 1079 24.70 8.18 7.29
CA LEU A 1079 24.95 7.24 8.40
C LEU A 1079 24.11 7.62 9.62
N ALA A 1080 24.20 8.86 10.08
CA ALA A 1080 23.47 9.34 11.25
C ALA A 1080 21.95 9.28 11.02
N GLU A 1081 21.48 9.71 9.84
CA GLU A 1081 20.07 9.63 9.47
C GLU A 1081 19.60 8.17 9.39
N LYS A 1082 20.40 7.28 8.78
CA LYS A 1082 20.03 5.86 8.65
C LYS A 1082 19.99 5.17 10.00
N ILE A 1083 20.95 5.41 10.89
CA ILE A 1083 20.93 4.87 12.25
C ILE A 1083 19.70 5.42 12.99
N HIS A 1084 19.46 6.73 12.99
CA HIS A 1084 18.29 7.31 13.67
C HIS A 1084 16.96 6.75 13.14
N ARG A 1085 16.84 6.52 11.83
CA ARG A 1085 15.65 5.96 11.18
C ARG A 1085 15.45 4.46 11.38
N GLN A 1086 16.54 3.70 11.54
CA GLN A 1086 16.52 2.23 11.60
C GLN A 1086 16.89 1.66 12.96
N TYR A 1087 17.31 2.48 13.93
CA TYR A 1087 17.58 2.03 15.28
C TYR A 1087 16.30 1.48 15.88
N GLU A 1088 16.42 0.30 16.47
CA GLU A 1088 15.37 -0.38 17.21
C GLU A 1088 15.88 -0.54 18.63
N THR A 1089 15.03 -0.26 19.62
CA THR A 1089 15.42 -0.39 21.03
C THR A 1089 15.89 -1.82 21.33
N ILE A 1090 17.20 -2.00 21.55
CA ILE A 1090 17.79 -3.32 21.77
C ILE A 1090 17.48 -3.82 23.19
N GLY A 1091 17.11 -5.09 23.34
CA GLY A 1091 16.77 -5.67 24.64
C GLY A 1091 17.94 -5.65 25.63
N LEU A 1092 17.65 -5.35 26.90
CA LEU A 1092 18.57 -5.53 28.04
C LEU A 1092 18.23 -6.77 28.86
N ASP A 1093 16.97 -7.22 28.80
CA ASP A 1093 16.45 -8.35 29.56
C ASP A 1093 15.69 -9.30 28.64
N PHE A 1094 16.15 -10.55 28.59
CA PHE A 1094 15.52 -11.65 27.88
C PHE A 1094 15.22 -12.77 28.87
N THR A 1095 14.03 -12.74 29.46
CA THR A 1095 13.56 -13.77 30.39
C THR A 1095 12.35 -14.47 29.79
N ILE A 1096 12.46 -15.77 29.54
CA ILE A 1096 11.36 -16.58 29.00
C ILE A 1096 10.43 -17.02 30.14
N PRO A 1097 9.11 -16.72 30.07
CA PRO A 1097 8.15 -17.21 31.06
C PRO A 1097 8.02 -18.73 31.03
N LYS A 1098 7.66 -19.32 32.19
CA LYS A 1098 7.45 -20.76 32.32
C LYS A 1098 6.44 -21.33 31.31
N SER A 1099 5.42 -20.55 30.91
CA SER A 1099 4.42 -21.00 29.92
C SER A 1099 5.03 -21.38 28.57
N CYS A 1100 6.04 -20.63 28.10
CA CYS A 1100 6.72 -20.91 26.83
C CYS A 1100 7.54 -22.19 26.91
N VAL A 1101 8.22 -22.39 28.05
CA VAL A 1101 9.08 -23.54 28.35
C VAL A 1101 8.24 -24.83 28.34
N GLU A 1102 7.08 -24.84 29.01
CA GLU A 1102 6.17 -26.00 29.06
C GLU A 1102 5.70 -26.46 27.66
N ILE A 1103 5.39 -25.51 26.76
CA ILE A 1103 4.99 -25.83 25.38
C ILE A 1103 6.19 -26.27 24.53
N ALA A 1104 7.36 -25.69 24.77
CA ALA A 1104 8.59 -26.07 24.10
C ALA A 1104 9.01 -27.51 24.42
N GLU A 1105 8.80 -27.95 25.68
CA GLU A 1105 9.00 -29.34 26.09
C GLU A 1105 8.15 -30.30 25.28
N LEU A 1106 6.86 -29.99 25.10
CA LEU A 1106 5.96 -30.80 24.28
C LEU A 1106 6.42 -30.87 22.82
N LEU A 1107 6.89 -29.74 22.26
CA LEU A 1107 7.38 -29.69 20.88
C LEU A 1107 8.60 -30.60 20.68
N GLN A 1108 9.60 -30.57 21.57
CA GLN A 1108 10.80 -31.40 21.44
C GLN A 1108 10.54 -32.90 21.71
N GLN A 1109 9.48 -33.22 22.46
CA GLN A 1109 9.07 -34.60 22.79
C GLN A 1109 8.15 -35.24 21.74
N SER A 1110 7.52 -34.43 20.88
CA SER A 1110 6.61 -34.92 19.85
C SER A 1110 7.35 -35.81 18.82
N LYS A 1111 6.81 -37.02 18.57
CA LYS A 1111 7.53 -38.11 17.88
C LYS A 1111 7.48 -38.08 16.34
N ASN A 1112 6.66 -37.21 15.76
CA ASN A 1112 6.18 -37.36 14.39
C ASN A 1112 6.45 -36.12 13.51
N PRO A 1113 7.66 -35.92 12.93
CA PRO A 1113 8.87 -36.75 13.02
C PRO A 1113 9.78 -36.28 14.18
N SER A 1114 10.73 -37.13 14.58
CA SER A 1114 11.70 -36.84 15.64
C SER A 1114 13.03 -37.55 15.39
N ILE A 1115 14.12 -36.95 15.86
CA ILE A 1115 15.42 -37.61 16.03
C ILE A 1115 15.43 -38.16 17.45
N ASN A 1116 15.91 -39.38 17.65
CA ASN A 1116 15.93 -40.01 18.98
C ASN A 1116 16.93 -39.31 19.91
N GLN A 1117 16.50 -38.19 20.49
CA GLN A 1117 17.32 -37.27 21.26
C GLN A 1117 17.07 -37.43 22.75
N ILE A 1118 18.12 -37.23 23.56
CA ILE A 1118 18.01 -37.30 25.02
C ILE A 1118 17.20 -36.12 25.56
N LEU A 1119 16.39 -36.36 26.57
CA LEU A 1119 15.76 -35.30 27.35
C LEU A 1119 16.84 -34.39 27.95
N LEU A 1120 16.56 -33.08 28.07
CA LEU A 1120 17.52 -32.14 28.65
C LEU A 1120 17.68 -32.44 30.13
N SER A 1121 18.93 -32.65 30.53
CA SER A 1121 19.31 -32.78 31.94
C SER A 1121 19.04 -31.46 32.67
N PRO A 1122 18.52 -31.48 33.92
CA PRO A 1122 18.28 -30.27 34.70
C PRO A 1122 19.55 -29.42 34.89
N GLU A 1123 20.74 -30.03 34.87
CA GLU A 1123 22.04 -29.36 34.91
C GLU A 1123 22.23 -28.41 33.72
N LYS A 1124 21.89 -28.87 32.50
CA LYS A 1124 21.96 -28.06 31.27
C LYS A 1124 20.93 -26.94 31.27
N ILE A 1125 19.73 -27.20 31.81
CA ILE A 1125 18.69 -26.17 31.96
C ILE A 1125 19.18 -25.07 32.91
N LYS A 1126 19.78 -25.46 34.04
CA LYS A 1126 20.40 -24.52 34.99
C LYS A 1126 21.55 -23.73 34.35
N GLU A 1127 22.37 -24.38 33.53
CA GLU A 1127 23.43 -23.73 32.77
C GLU A 1127 22.86 -22.72 31.75
N GLY A 1128 21.77 -23.05 31.04
CA GLY A 1128 21.09 -22.14 30.13
C GLY A 1128 20.59 -20.87 30.84
N ILE A 1129 19.95 -21.03 31.99
CA ILE A 1129 19.51 -19.90 32.83
C ILE A 1129 20.71 -19.05 33.27
N LYS A 1130 21.79 -19.69 33.75
CA LYS A 1130 23.01 -19.00 34.17
C LYS A 1130 23.60 -18.17 33.02
N ARG A 1131 23.75 -18.78 31.84
CA ARG A 1131 24.30 -18.14 30.64
C ARG A 1131 23.43 -16.97 30.18
N GLN A 1132 22.10 -17.11 30.26
CA GLN A 1132 21.18 -16.02 29.90
C GLN A 1132 21.24 -14.85 30.88
N GLN A 1133 21.40 -15.12 32.18
CA GLN A 1133 21.59 -14.07 33.20
C GLN A 1133 22.90 -13.31 32.98
N GLU A 1134 24.01 -14.02 32.72
CA GLU A 1134 25.30 -13.42 32.38
C GLU A 1134 25.20 -12.59 31.09
N LYS A 1135 24.51 -13.10 30.07
CA LYS A 1135 24.29 -12.37 28.81
C LYS A 1135 23.47 -11.10 28.99
N ASN A 1136 22.43 -11.10 29.82
CA ASN A 1136 21.65 -9.89 30.13
C ASN A 1136 22.51 -8.88 30.91
N ALA A 1137 23.36 -9.36 31.83
CA ALA A 1137 24.31 -8.50 32.55
C ALA A 1137 25.34 -7.88 31.60
N ASP A 1138 25.84 -8.62 30.62
CA ASP A 1138 26.75 -8.12 29.60
C ASP A 1138 26.08 -7.08 28.68
N ALA A 1139 24.82 -7.31 28.31
CA ALA A 1139 24.03 -6.32 27.56
C ALA A 1139 23.91 -5.00 28.33
N LEU A 1140 23.66 -5.07 29.64
CA LEU A 1140 23.62 -3.89 30.51
C LEU A 1140 24.97 -3.18 30.59
N ARG A 1141 26.06 -3.92 30.82
CA ARG A 1141 27.42 -3.35 30.85
C ARG A 1141 27.78 -2.68 29.54
N ASN A 1142 27.44 -3.31 28.41
CA ASN A 1142 27.69 -2.77 27.08
C ASN A 1142 26.88 -1.49 26.82
N TYR A 1143 25.61 -1.44 27.24
CA TYR A 1143 24.79 -0.24 27.12
C TYR A 1143 25.37 0.93 27.95
N GLU A 1144 25.72 0.70 29.22
CA GLU A 1144 26.31 1.73 30.09
C GLU A 1144 27.67 2.18 29.54
N ASN A 1145 28.50 1.23 29.10
CA ASN A 1145 29.80 1.52 28.47
C ASN A 1145 29.67 2.31 27.15
N LEU A 1146 28.68 1.99 26.31
CA LEU A 1146 28.43 2.74 25.07
C LEU A 1146 28.08 4.20 25.39
N VAL A 1147 27.22 4.42 26.38
CA VAL A 1147 26.83 5.77 26.81
C VAL A 1147 28.07 6.55 27.27
N ASP A 1148 28.89 5.96 28.14
CA ASP A 1148 30.09 6.62 28.66
C ASP A 1148 31.14 6.87 27.56
N THR A 1149 31.36 5.90 26.66
CA THR A 1149 32.34 6.03 25.57
C THR A 1149 31.90 7.08 24.52
N LEU A 1150 30.58 7.20 24.27
CA LEU A 1150 30.06 8.28 23.41
C LEU A 1150 30.26 9.64 24.04
N LEU A 1151 30.05 9.78 25.36
CA LEU A 1151 30.34 11.03 26.08
C LEU A 1151 31.83 11.37 26.02
N ASP A 1152 32.72 10.38 26.24
CA ASP A 1152 34.16 10.56 26.07
C ASP A 1152 34.52 11.03 24.66
N GLY A 1153 33.83 10.50 23.64
CA GLY A 1153 34.03 10.91 22.25
C GLY A 1153 33.54 12.33 21.96
N VAL A 1154 32.37 12.71 22.49
CA VAL A 1154 31.75 14.03 22.24
C VAL A 1154 32.45 15.15 23.02
N GLU A 1155 32.96 14.87 24.22
CA GLU A 1155 33.70 15.84 25.05
C GLU A 1155 35.16 16.04 24.60
N GLN A 1156 35.62 15.34 23.55
CA GLN A 1156 36.96 15.54 22.99
C GLN A 1156 37.11 16.92 22.34
N ARG A 1157 37.94 17.76 22.96
CA ARG A 1157 38.07 19.21 22.71
C ARG A 1157 38.36 19.64 21.26
N ASN A 1158 38.84 18.73 20.42
CA ASN A 1158 39.20 19.00 19.02
C ASN A 1158 38.23 18.37 18.01
N LEU A 1159 37.10 17.80 18.45
CA LEU A 1159 36.12 17.17 17.56
C LEU A 1159 35.35 18.22 16.75
N PRO A 1160 35.20 18.05 15.42
CA PRO A 1160 34.38 18.98 14.62
C PRO A 1160 32.90 18.88 14.99
N TRP A 1161 32.20 20.02 14.96
CA TRP A 1161 30.77 20.17 15.30
C TRP A 1161 29.85 19.10 14.69
N LYS A 1162 30.15 18.62 13.46
CA LYS A 1162 29.33 17.59 12.80
C LYS A 1162 29.37 16.27 13.55
N PHE A 1163 30.54 15.85 14.01
CA PHE A 1163 30.71 14.59 14.75
C PHE A 1163 30.17 14.69 16.16
N GLU A 1164 30.27 15.87 16.78
CA GLU A 1164 29.61 16.19 18.03
C GLU A 1164 28.08 16.02 17.88
N HIS A 1165 27.47 16.66 16.86
CA HIS A 1165 26.04 16.50 16.59
C HIS A 1165 25.62 15.05 16.33
N ILE A 1166 26.45 14.27 15.63
CA ILE A 1166 26.22 12.84 15.41
C ILE A 1166 26.28 12.09 16.73
N GLY A 1167 27.32 12.31 17.54
CA GLY A 1167 27.49 11.65 18.82
C GLY A 1167 26.33 11.95 19.78
N ILE A 1168 25.87 13.20 19.84
CA ILE A 1168 24.70 13.62 20.64
C ILE A 1168 23.42 12.99 20.10
N GLY A 1169 23.26 12.93 18.78
CA GLY A 1169 22.13 12.25 18.13
C GLY A 1169 22.07 10.76 18.46
N LEU A 1170 23.22 10.07 18.40
CA LEU A 1170 23.37 8.66 18.77
C LEU A 1170 23.14 8.45 20.28
N LEU A 1171 23.66 9.34 21.12
CA LEU A 1171 23.41 9.30 22.56
C LEU A 1171 21.92 9.50 22.89
N SER A 1172 21.21 10.34 22.12
CA SER A 1172 19.77 10.53 22.28
C SER A 1172 18.97 9.28 21.92
N LEU A 1173 19.50 8.37 21.09
CA LEU A 1173 18.91 7.06 20.80
C LEU A 1173 19.04 6.06 21.97
N LEU A 1174 19.81 6.40 23.00
CA LEU A 1174 20.07 5.52 24.14
C LEU A 1174 19.16 5.83 25.34
N LEU A 1175 18.19 6.74 25.20
CA LEU A 1175 17.17 6.91 26.24
C LEU A 1175 16.32 5.65 26.35
N ARG A 1176 16.32 5.07 27.54
CA ARG A 1176 15.61 3.82 27.86
C ARG A 1176 14.29 4.07 28.57
N ASP A 1177 13.32 3.17 28.47
CA ASP A 1177 12.14 3.19 29.35
C ASP A 1177 12.20 2.13 30.47
N ASP A 1178 13.07 1.13 30.30
CA ASP A 1178 13.37 0.07 31.25
C ASP A 1178 14.42 0.48 32.31
N ARG A 1179 15.21 1.52 32.04
CA ARG A 1179 16.18 2.11 32.98
C ARG A 1179 16.25 3.64 32.85
N VAL A 1180 16.71 4.30 33.90
CA VAL A 1180 17.13 5.70 33.83
C VAL A 1180 18.44 5.80 33.05
N LEU A 1181 18.64 6.91 32.33
CA LEU A 1181 19.88 7.19 31.62
C LEU A 1181 21.07 7.30 32.62
N PRO A 1182 22.30 6.88 32.29
CA PRO A 1182 23.46 7.07 33.14
C PRO A 1182 23.66 8.52 33.61
N LEU A 1183 24.12 8.68 34.85
CA LEU A 1183 24.17 9.97 35.55
C LEU A 1183 24.97 11.04 34.79
N ARG A 1184 26.09 10.64 34.17
CA ARG A 1184 26.93 11.53 33.35
C ARG A 1184 26.19 12.02 32.11
N ALA A 1185 25.45 11.15 31.42
CA ALA A 1185 24.64 11.53 30.27
C ALA A 1185 23.47 12.44 30.67
N ILE A 1186 22.88 12.25 31.86
CA ILE A 1186 21.88 13.18 32.40
C ILE A 1186 22.48 14.57 32.59
N ARG A 1187 23.67 14.66 33.20
CA ARG A 1187 24.42 15.92 33.32
C ARG A 1187 24.64 16.56 31.95
N PHE A 1188 25.16 15.79 31.01
CA PHE A 1188 25.46 16.24 29.65
C PHE A 1188 24.25 16.81 28.90
N PHE A 1189 23.10 16.13 28.95
CA PHE A 1189 21.92 16.66 28.26
C PHE A 1189 21.29 17.85 28.99
N VAL A 1190 21.38 17.91 30.32
CA VAL A 1190 20.85 19.02 31.12
C VAL A 1190 21.69 20.27 30.90
N GLU A 1191 23.02 20.17 31.00
CA GLU A 1191 23.92 21.29 30.78
C GLU A 1191 23.79 21.84 29.36
N ASN A 1192 23.64 20.96 28.35
CA ASN A 1192 23.58 21.38 26.94
C ASN A 1192 22.18 21.82 26.46
N LEU A 1193 21.22 22.04 27.37
CA LEU A 1193 19.96 22.71 27.01
C LEU A 1193 20.19 24.15 26.55
N ASN A 1194 21.24 24.81 27.04
CA ASN A 1194 21.66 26.15 26.64
C ASN A 1194 22.88 26.14 25.68
N HIS A 1195 23.09 25.03 24.94
CA HIS A 1195 24.17 24.93 23.95
C HIS A 1195 24.03 25.99 22.85
N ASP A 1196 25.13 26.49 22.29
CA ASP A 1196 25.13 27.55 21.26
C ASP A 1196 24.49 27.09 19.93
N ALA A 1197 24.67 25.82 19.56
CA ALA A 1197 24.05 25.18 18.41
C ALA A 1197 22.58 24.76 18.67
N ILE A 1198 21.66 25.28 17.86
CA ILE A 1198 20.21 24.98 17.98
C ILE A 1198 19.87 23.50 17.78
N VAL A 1199 20.65 22.78 16.98
CA VAL A 1199 20.47 21.33 16.74
C VAL A 1199 20.69 20.56 18.03
N VAL A 1200 21.79 20.85 18.73
CA VAL A 1200 22.10 20.26 20.05
C VAL A 1200 21.03 20.60 21.07
N ARG A 1201 20.59 21.87 21.13
CA ARG A 1201 19.48 22.27 22.02
C ARG A 1201 18.21 21.47 21.77
N LYS A 1202 17.80 21.27 20.51
CA LYS A 1202 16.61 20.48 20.17
C LYS A 1202 16.74 19.02 20.59
N MET A 1203 17.92 18.42 20.41
CA MET A 1203 18.22 17.08 20.90
C MET A 1203 18.16 17.02 22.43
N ALA A 1204 18.80 17.96 23.12
CA ALA A 1204 18.78 18.09 24.59
C ALA A 1204 17.36 18.28 25.13
N ILE A 1205 16.53 19.13 24.53
CA ILE A 1205 15.12 19.32 24.93
C ILE A 1205 14.37 17.99 24.85
N SER A 1206 14.57 17.23 23.77
CA SER A 1206 13.95 15.91 23.64
C SER A 1206 14.48 14.93 24.67
N ALA A 1207 15.79 14.90 24.87
CA ALA A 1207 16.43 13.99 25.80
C ALA A 1207 16.03 14.25 27.24
N VAL A 1208 16.08 15.51 27.69
CA VAL A 1208 15.68 15.90 29.04
C VAL A 1208 14.18 15.68 29.28
N ALA A 1209 13.32 15.91 28.28
CA ALA A 1209 11.90 15.52 28.39
C ALA A 1209 11.74 13.99 28.59
N GLY A 1210 12.57 13.20 27.94
CA GLY A 1210 12.65 11.75 28.12
C GLY A 1210 13.21 11.35 29.50
N ILE A 1211 14.28 11.98 29.96
CA ILE A 1211 14.88 11.79 31.29
C ILE A 1211 13.86 12.11 32.38
N LEU A 1212 13.16 13.24 32.28
CA LEU A 1212 12.10 13.60 33.24
C LEU A 1212 11.00 12.54 33.27
N LYS A 1213 10.67 11.93 32.12
CA LYS A 1213 9.72 10.81 32.02
C LYS A 1213 10.26 9.52 32.65
N GLN A 1214 11.55 9.19 32.52
CA GLN A 1214 12.19 8.08 33.22
C GLN A 1214 12.17 8.29 34.74
N LEU A 1215 12.54 9.50 35.19
CA LEU A 1215 12.55 9.90 36.61
C LEU A 1215 11.16 10.15 37.19
N LYS A 1216 10.10 9.98 36.39
CA LYS A 1216 8.74 10.22 36.84
C LYS A 1216 8.36 9.22 37.93
N ARG A 1217 8.08 9.75 39.13
CA ARG A 1217 7.48 9.00 40.23
C ARG A 1217 6.07 8.51 39.86
N THR A 1218 5.77 7.26 40.18
CA THR A 1218 4.47 6.65 39.90
C THR A 1218 3.41 7.26 40.83
N HIS A 1219 2.32 7.76 40.25
CA HIS A 1219 1.19 8.30 41.01
C HIS A 1219 0.20 7.18 41.29
N LYS A 1220 -0.14 6.96 42.56
CA LYS A 1220 -1.02 5.89 43.00
C LYS A 1220 -2.45 6.16 42.52
N LYS A 1221 -3.16 5.08 42.20
CA LYS A 1221 -4.57 5.12 41.78
C LYS A 1221 -5.40 4.22 42.68
N LEU A 1222 -6.65 4.60 42.91
CA LEU A 1222 -7.67 3.81 43.59
C LEU A 1222 -8.76 3.44 42.59
N THR A 1223 -9.39 2.28 42.79
CA THR A 1223 -10.58 1.91 42.06
C THR A 1223 -11.79 2.52 42.75
N ILE A 1224 -12.66 3.17 42.00
CA ILE A 1224 -13.90 3.75 42.51
C ILE A 1224 -15.11 3.07 41.86
N ASN A 1225 -16.23 3.07 42.57
CA ASN A 1225 -17.53 2.77 42.01
C ASN A 1225 -18.26 4.08 41.70
N PRO A 1226 -18.47 4.44 40.42
CA PRO A 1226 -19.11 5.71 40.05
C PRO A 1226 -20.53 5.89 40.61
N CYS A 1227 -21.24 4.78 40.83
CA CYS A 1227 -22.59 4.77 41.40
C CYS A 1227 -22.59 5.14 42.90
N GLU A 1228 -21.51 4.85 43.63
CA GLU A 1228 -21.38 5.25 45.05
C GLU A 1228 -21.19 6.75 45.20
N ILE A 1229 -20.46 7.39 44.27
CA ILE A 1229 -20.22 8.83 44.28
C ILE A 1229 -21.48 9.60 43.84
N SER A 1230 -22.15 9.12 42.79
CA SER A 1230 -23.37 9.75 42.27
C SER A 1230 -24.61 9.49 43.13
N GLY A 1231 -24.61 8.41 43.92
CA GLY A 1231 -25.76 8.00 44.74
C GLY A 1231 -26.92 7.42 43.93
N CYS A 1232 -26.70 7.01 42.68
CA CYS A 1232 -27.73 6.43 41.82
C CYS A 1232 -27.44 4.96 41.45
N PRO A 1233 -28.47 4.16 41.11
CA PRO A 1233 -28.29 2.79 40.67
C PRO A 1233 -27.54 2.69 39.33
N LYS A 1234 -26.83 1.58 39.12
CA LYS A 1234 -26.24 1.26 37.81
C LYS A 1234 -27.37 1.00 36.78
N PRO A 1235 -27.38 1.69 35.62
CA PRO A 1235 -28.38 1.45 34.58
C PRO A 1235 -28.40 0.00 34.07
N THR A 1236 -29.59 -0.54 33.79
CA THR A 1236 -29.78 -1.91 33.26
C THR A 1236 -29.45 -2.02 31.77
N GLN A 1237 -29.69 -0.96 31.00
CA GLN A 1237 -29.29 -0.83 29.60
C GLN A 1237 -28.23 0.26 29.46
N ILE A 1238 -27.25 0.03 28.59
CA ILE A 1238 -26.21 1.02 28.32
C ILE A 1238 -26.83 2.14 27.47
N ILE A 1239 -26.78 3.35 28.01
CA ILE A 1239 -27.16 4.59 27.35
C ILE A 1239 -25.98 5.56 27.43
N ALA A 1240 -25.70 6.26 26.34
CA ALA A 1240 -24.63 7.26 26.26
C ALA A 1240 -25.13 8.66 26.66
N GLY A 1241 -24.23 9.62 26.79
CA GLY A 1241 -24.56 11.02 27.05
C GLY A 1241 -24.58 11.40 28.53
N ASP A 1242 -25.33 12.46 28.85
CA ASP A 1242 -25.40 13.05 30.19
C ASP A 1242 -26.43 12.31 31.03
N ARG A 1243 -25.99 11.67 32.12
CA ARG A 1243 -26.77 10.74 32.94
C ARG A 1243 -26.65 11.05 34.43
N PRO A 1244 -27.58 10.56 35.27
CA PRO A 1244 -27.49 10.76 36.71
C PRO A 1244 -26.16 10.27 37.32
N ASP A 1245 -25.61 9.15 36.82
CA ASP A 1245 -24.39 8.53 37.32
C ASP A 1245 -23.10 9.26 36.93
N ASN A 1246 -23.14 10.12 35.90
CA ASN A 1246 -21.99 10.89 35.43
C ASN A 1246 -22.13 12.41 35.64
N HIS A 1247 -23.31 12.92 36.05
CA HIS A 1247 -23.56 14.34 36.26
C HIS A 1247 -22.56 15.01 37.21
N TRP A 1248 -22.10 14.30 38.24
CA TRP A 1248 -21.10 14.80 39.21
C TRP A 1248 -19.72 15.06 38.59
N LEU A 1249 -19.45 14.55 37.37
CA LEU A 1249 -18.23 14.83 36.60
C LEU A 1249 -18.28 16.17 35.86
N HIS A 1250 -19.48 16.72 35.65
CA HIS A 1250 -19.63 17.95 34.89
C HIS A 1250 -19.09 19.14 35.67
N TYR A 1251 -18.64 20.13 34.92
CA TYR A 1251 -18.37 21.44 35.46
C TYR A 1251 -19.68 22.12 35.84
N ASP A 1252 -19.83 22.44 37.12
CA ASP A 1252 -20.84 23.34 37.65
C ASP A 1252 -20.12 24.36 38.53
N SER A 1253 -20.26 25.65 38.19
CA SER A 1253 -19.68 26.78 38.93
C SER A 1253 -19.98 26.75 40.45
N LYS A 1254 -21.04 26.04 40.86
CA LYS A 1254 -21.47 25.87 42.26
C LYS A 1254 -20.72 24.76 43.01
N THR A 1255 -20.15 23.78 42.32
CA THR A 1255 -19.54 22.57 42.94
C THR A 1255 -18.02 22.55 42.87
N ILE A 1256 -17.41 23.57 42.29
CA ILE A 1256 -15.95 23.71 42.19
C ILE A 1256 -15.34 23.78 43.60
N PRO A 1257 -14.32 22.96 43.91
CA PRO A 1257 -13.60 23.07 45.17
C PRO A 1257 -12.83 24.39 45.26
N ARG A 1258 -13.27 25.27 46.16
CA ARG A 1258 -12.61 26.57 46.45
C ARG A 1258 -11.75 26.55 47.72
N THR A 1259 -11.73 25.43 48.43
CA THR A 1259 -10.94 25.25 49.64
C THR A 1259 -10.17 23.95 49.56
N LYS A 1260 -9.06 23.86 50.30
CA LYS A 1260 -8.27 22.63 50.43
C LYS A 1260 -9.11 21.42 50.85
N LYS A 1261 -10.03 21.60 51.80
CA LYS A 1261 -10.89 20.53 52.31
C LYS A 1261 -11.80 19.95 51.23
N GLU A 1262 -12.47 20.81 50.47
CA GLU A 1262 -13.31 20.40 49.34
C GLU A 1262 -12.47 19.72 48.26
N TRP A 1263 -11.26 20.25 47.99
CA TRP A 1263 -10.38 19.70 46.95
C TRP A 1263 -9.89 18.30 47.29
N GLU A 1264 -9.46 18.07 48.53
CA GLU A 1264 -8.97 16.77 49.00
C GLU A 1264 -10.09 15.73 49.13
N SER A 1265 -11.33 16.18 49.35
CA SER A 1265 -12.51 15.31 49.43
C SER A 1265 -13.11 15.00 48.05
N SER A 1266 -12.73 15.74 47.01
CA SER A 1266 -13.32 15.64 45.68
C SER A 1266 -12.72 14.49 44.86
N CYS A 1267 -13.57 13.82 44.09
CA CYS A 1267 -13.13 12.83 43.12
C CYS A 1267 -12.87 13.51 41.76
N PHE A 1268 -11.61 13.58 41.33
CA PHE A 1268 -11.24 14.19 40.05
C PHE A 1268 -10.99 13.16 38.96
N VAL A 1269 -11.81 13.18 37.90
CA VAL A 1269 -11.67 12.27 36.76
C VAL A 1269 -11.04 13.01 35.61
N GLU A 1270 -9.76 12.72 35.37
CA GLU A 1270 -8.92 13.53 34.49
C GLU A 1270 -9.27 13.40 33.01
N LYS A 1271 -9.71 12.22 32.55
CA LYS A 1271 -9.94 11.94 31.12
C LYS A 1271 -11.37 12.28 30.70
N THR A 1272 -11.50 12.89 29.53
CA THR A 1272 -12.76 13.44 29.00
C THR A 1272 -13.81 12.39 28.65
N HIS A 1273 -13.42 11.20 28.18
CA HIS A 1273 -14.37 10.17 27.75
C HIS A 1273 -15.02 9.32 28.85
N TRP A 1274 -14.45 9.25 30.06
CA TRP A 1274 -14.91 8.28 31.06
C TRP A 1274 -16.34 8.58 31.50
N GLY A 1275 -17.21 7.58 31.38
CA GLY A 1275 -18.61 7.70 31.77
C GLY A 1275 -19.51 8.30 30.68
N TYR A 1276 -18.99 8.77 29.55
CA TYR A 1276 -19.85 9.26 28.46
C TYR A 1276 -20.70 8.14 27.87
N TYR A 1277 -20.06 7.05 27.41
CA TYR A 1277 -20.76 5.92 26.81
C TYR A 1277 -21.11 4.84 27.84
N THR A 1278 -20.12 4.42 28.64
CA THR A 1278 -20.27 3.51 29.78
C THR A 1278 -19.04 3.62 30.69
N TRP A 1279 -19.13 3.11 31.92
CA TRP A 1279 -17.98 2.96 32.80
C TRP A 1279 -17.15 1.71 32.47
N PRO A 1280 -15.82 1.75 32.64
CA PRO A 1280 -14.98 0.55 32.63
C PRO A 1280 -15.36 -0.42 33.75
N LYS A 1281 -14.93 -1.68 33.62
CA LYS A 1281 -15.08 -2.69 34.68
C LYS A 1281 -14.45 -2.23 36.00
N ASN A 1282 -13.24 -1.69 35.93
CA ASN A 1282 -12.53 -1.09 37.06
C ASN A 1282 -12.17 0.35 36.70
N MET A 1283 -12.86 1.34 37.29
CA MET A 1283 -12.54 2.74 37.06
C MET A 1283 -11.46 3.21 38.04
N VAL A 1284 -10.31 3.62 37.50
CA VAL A 1284 -9.19 4.11 38.31
C VAL A 1284 -9.15 5.63 38.37
N VAL A 1285 -9.07 6.18 39.58
CA VAL A 1285 -8.88 7.61 39.87
C VAL A 1285 -7.61 7.80 40.69
N TYR A 1286 -6.99 8.97 40.63
CA TYR A 1286 -5.80 9.26 41.45
C TYR A 1286 -6.19 9.33 42.93
N ALA A 1287 -5.43 8.64 43.77
CA ALA A 1287 -5.61 8.70 45.23
C ALA A 1287 -5.42 10.13 45.76
N GLY A 1288 -5.95 10.41 46.95
CA GLY A 1288 -5.75 11.68 47.64
C GLY A 1288 -4.27 12.01 47.89
N VAL A 1289 -3.99 13.29 48.16
CA VAL A 1289 -2.62 13.84 48.29
C VAL A 1289 -1.76 13.06 49.29
N GLU A 1290 -2.36 12.53 50.37
CA GLU A 1290 -1.66 11.78 51.42
C GLU A 1290 -0.93 10.52 50.89
N GLU A 1291 -1.51 9.83 49.91
CA GLU A 1291 -0.94 8.61 49.32
C GLU A 1291 -0.08 8.86 48.07
N GLN A 1292 -0.06 10.10 47.58
CA GLN A 1292 0.72 10.47 46.41
C GLN A 1292 2.19 10.68 46.76
N PRO A 1293 3.12 10.57 45.78
CA PRO A 1293 4.52 10.94 46.02
C PRO A 1293 4.65 12.36 46.56
N LYS A 1294 5.35 12.53 47.70
CA LYS A 1294 5.53 13.83 48.35
C LYS A 1294 6.13 14.88 47.40
N LEU A 1295 5.51 16.05 47.31
CA LEU A 1295 5.98 17.20 46.53
C LEU A 1295 6.68 18.22 47.44
N GLY A 1296 7.46 19.14 46.88
CA GLY A 1296 8.22 20.16 47.60
C GLY A 1296 9.41 19.56 48.37
N ARG A 1297 10.03 18.52 47.81
CA ARG A 1297 11.17 17.83 48.42
C ARG A 1297 12.36 18.78 48.52
N SER A 1298 13.11 18.66 49.62
CA SER A 1298 14.44 19.26 49.69
C SER A 1298 15.38 18.53 48.72
N ARG A 1299 16.47 19.17 48.32
CA ARG A 1299 17.48 18.58 47.44
C ARG A 1299 18.00 17.22 47.97
N GLU A 1300 18.07 17.05 49.28
CA GLU A 1300 18.55 15.84 49.96
C GLU A 1300 17.62 14.63 49.78
N ASP A 1301 16.31 14.86 49.62
CA ASP A 1301 15.30 13.81 49.41
C ASP A 1301 15.19 13.37 47.94
N MET A 1302 15.99 13.97 47.05
CA MET A 1302 15.97 13.72 45.62
C MET A 1302 16.97 12.63 45.25
N THR A 1303 16.62 11.84 44.22
CA THR A 1303 17.59 10.91 43.63
C THR A 1303 18.76 11.68 43.01
N GLU A 1304 19.96 11.09 42.93
CA GLU A 1304 21.13 11.78 42.38
C GLU A 1304 20.88 12.34 40.97
N ALA A 1305 20.11 11.62 40.14
CA ALA A 1305 19.69 12.09 38.82
C ALA A 1305 18.74 13.30 38.88
N GLU A 1306 17.83 13.35 39.86
CA GLU A 1306 16.97 14.52 40.08
C GLU A 1306 17.76 15.73 40.59
N GLN A 1307 18.79 15.51 41.42
CA GLN A 1307 19.65 16.58 41.93
C GLN A 1307 20.32 17.37 40.79
N ILE A 1308 20.80 16.68 39.75
CA ILE A 1308 21.40 17.36 38.58
C ILE A 1308 20.42 18.35 37.95
N ILE A 1309 19.18 17.92 37.69
CA ILE A 1309 18.17 18.78 37.08
C ILE A 1309 17.80 19.91 38.05
N PHE A 1310 17.67 19.61 39.34
CA PHE A 1310 17.38 20.61 40.36
C PHE A 1310 18.44 21.69 40.44
N ASP A 1311 19.72 21.32 40.46
CA ASP A 1311 20.83 22.24 40.58
C ASP A 1311 20.92 23.20 39.38
N HIS A 1312 20.62 22.73 38.16
CA HIS A 1312 20.64 23.59 36.98
C HIS A 1312 19.40 24.49 36.88
N PHE A 1313 18.20 23.95 37.09
CA PHE A 1313 16.96 24.74 36.97
C PHE A 1313 16.69 25.67 38.16
N SER A 1314 17.44 25.54 39.26
CA SER A 1314 17.43 26.49 40.37
C SER A 1314 18.48 27.60 40.23
N ASP A 1315 19.47 27.47 39.32
CA ASP A 1315 20.44 28.52 39.02
C ASP A 1315 19.85 29.57 38.05
N PRO A 1316 19.69 30.84 38.46
CA PRO A 1316 19.19 31.91 37.60
C PRO A 1316 20.01 32.08 36.31
N LYS A 1317 21.32 31.86 36.35
CA LYS A 1317 22.19 32.03 35.18
C LYS A 1317 21.87 31.00 34.10
N PHE A 1318 21.70 29.74 34.49
CA PHE A 1318 21.32 28.68 33.56
C PHE A 1318 19.94 28.94 32.96
N VAL A 1319 18.96 29.32 33.81
CA VAL A 1319 17.58 29.61 33.36
C VAL A 1319 17.54 30.81 32.42
N GLU A 1320 18.28 31.88 32.69
CA GLU A 1320 18.36 33.05 31.82
C GLU A 1320 18.89 32.67 30.42
N GLN A 1321 19.98 31.92 30.34
CA GLN A 1321 20.54 31.46 29.07
C GLN A 1321 19.58 30.51 28.34
N LEU A 1322 18.98 29.57 29.07
CA LEU A 1322 17.99 28.64 28.54
C LEU A 1322 16.82 29.39 27.91
N ILE A 1323 16.21 30.32 28.66
CA ILE A 1323 15.06 31.10 28.18
C ILE A 1323 15.46 31.98 27.00
N THR A 1324 16.62 32.63 27.05
CA THR A 1324 17.14 33.44 25.92
C THR A 1324 17.20 32.61 24.64
N PHE A 1325 17.82 31.42 24.69
CA PHE A 1325 17.93 30.55 23.52
C PHE A 1325 16.62 29.90 23.08
N LEU A 1326 15.69 29.62 24.01
CA LEU A 1326 14.36 29.11 23.71
C LEU A 1326 13.45 30.20 23.13
N SER A 1327 13.70 31.46 23.43
CA SER A 1327 12.92 32.59 22.93
C SER A 1327 13.42 33.14 21.58
N LEU A 1328 14.50 32.58 21.04
CA LEU A 1328 15.03 32.93 19.71
C LEU A 1328 14.17 32.33 18.58
N GLU A 1329 13.98 33.09 17.50
CA GLU A 1329 13.39 32.56 16.26
C GLU A 1329 14.27 31.47 15.65
N ASP A 1330 13.67 30.32 15.31
CA ASP A 1330 14.36 29.25 14.55
C ASP A 1330 14.10 29.47 13.06
N ARG A 1331 12.84 29.62 12.69
CA ARG A 1331 12.38 29.77 11.31
C ARG A 1331 11.21 30.76 11.26
N LYS A 1332 11.53 32.04 11.04
CA LYS A 1332 10.56 33.15 10.95
C LYS A 1332 9.33 32.79 10.11
N GLY A 1333 8.13 32.94 10.70
CA GLY A 1333 6.83 32.63 10.09
C GLY A 1333 6.53 31.14 9.83
N LYS A 1334 7.42 30.22 10.24
CA LYS A 1334 7.23 28.76 10.17
C LYS A 1334 7.24 28.09 11.53
N ASP A 1335 7.77 28.77 12.55
CA ASP A 1335 7.71 28.33 13.93
C ASP A 1335 6.25 28.11 14.35
N LYS A 1336 6.05 27.15 15.26
CA LYS A 1336 4.74 26.74 15.81
C LYS A 1336 4.94 26.39 17.28
N PHE A 1337 3.87 26.45 18.08
CA PHE A 1337 3.85 25.82 19.40
C PHE A 1337 4.45 24.41 19.32
N ASN A 1338 5.58 24.20 19.99
CA ASN A 1338 6.35 22.98 19.85
C ASN A 1338 5.98 22.00 20.98
N PRO A 1339 5.27 20.89 20.68
CA PRO A 1339 4.88 19.90 21.69
C PRO A 1339 6.08 19.24 22.38
N ARG A 1340 7.29 19.27 21.77
CA ARG A 1340 8.53 18.77 22.38
C ARG A 1340 8.99 19.64 23.54
N ARG A 1341 8.99 20.96 23.35
CA ARG A 1341 9.32 21.96 24.37
C ARG A 1341 8.27 21.99 25.47
N PHE A 1342 7.00 21.91 25.10
CA PHE A 1342 5.91 21.66 26.06
C PHE A 1342 6.17 20.41 26.94
N CYS A 1343 6.61 19.29 26.34
CA CYS A 1343 6.89 18.07 27.11
C CYS A 1343 8.04 18.21 28.10
N LEU A 1344 9.06 19.01 27.78
CA LEU A 1344 10.13 19.39 28.70
C LEU A 1344 9.54 20.06 29.95
N PHE A 1345 8.86 21.19 29.79
CA PHE A 1345 8.31 21.95 30.93
C PHE A 1345 7.23 21.18 31.69
N LYS A 1346 6.39 20.39 31.01
CA LYS A 1346 5.46 19.45 31.67
C LYS A 1346 6.22 18.46 32.56
N GLY A 1347 7.37 17.96 32.11
CA GLY A 1347 8.21 17.07 32.91
C GLY A 1347 8.79 17.78 34.13
N ILE A 1348 9.30 18.99 33.94
CA ILE A 1348 9.91 19.82 34.99
C ILE A 1348 8.94 20.03 36.15
N PHE A 1349 7.78 20.64 35.87
CA PHE A 1349 6.79 20.99 36.89
C PHE A 1349 6.03 19.77 37.45
N ARG A 1350 6.07 18.62 36.77
CA ARG A 1350 5.55 17.36 37.31
C ARG A 1350 6.50 16.74 38.34
N ASN A 1351 7.80 16.80 38.09
CA ASN A 1351 8.79 16.13 38.94
C ASN A 1351 9.22 16.99 40.14
N PHE A 1352 9.33 18.31 39.95
CA PHE A 1352 9.87 19.29 40.91
C PHE A 1352 8.87 20.38 41.33
N ASP A 1353 7.60 20.26 40.94
CA ASP A 1353 6.51 21.16 41.38
C ASP A 1353 6.81 22.67 41.23
N ASP A 1354 6.59 23.50 42.26
CA ASP A 1354 6.75 24.95 42.19
C ASP A 1354 8.18 25.42 42.51
N ALA A 1355 9.13 24.51 42.74
CA ALA A 1355 10.49 24.84 43.17
C ALA A 1355 11.25 25.78 42.21
N PHE A 1356 11.01 25.69 40.90
CA PHE A 1356 11.66 26.56 39.90
C PHE A 1356 10.84 27.78 39.51
N LEU A 1357 9.61 27.92 40.01
CA LEU A 1357 8.79 29.11 39.74
C LEU A 1357 9.43 30.42 40.23
N PRO A 1358 10.11 30.49 41.40
CA PRO A 1358 10.79 31.70 41.82
C PRO A 1358 11.84 32.19 40.81
N VAL A 1359 12.53 31.25 40.15
CA VAL A 1359 13.56 31.56 39.15
C VAL A 1359 12.94 31.90 37.81
N LEU A 1360 11.88 31.19 37.40
CA LEU A 1360 11.23 31.40 36.11
C LEU A 1360 10.31 32.63 36.09
N LYS A 1361 9.71 33.01 37.22
CA LYS A 1361 8.71 34.08 37.30
C LYS A 1361 9.17 35.40 36.66
N PRO A 1362 10.36 35.97 36.99
CA PRO A 1362 10.84 37.20 36.35
C PRO A 1362 10.93 37.09 34.82
N HIS A 1363 11.35 35.93 34.31
CA HIS A 1363 11.44 35.68 32.88
C HIS A 1363 10.05 35.57 32.24
N LEU A 1364 9.09 34.90 32.89
CA LEU A 1364 7.73 34.77 32.37
C LEU A 1364 7.02 36.13 32.31
N GLU A 1365 7.16 36.95 33.36
CA GLU A 1365 6.63 38.32 33.40
C GLU A 1365 7.20 39.19 32.27
N HIS A 1366 8.50 39.06 32.00
CA HIS A 1366 9.15 39.75 30.88
C HIS A 1366 8.63 39.26 29.52
N LEU A 1367 8.56 37.94 29.30
CA LEU A 1367 8.19 37.34 28.02
C LEU A 1367 6.74 37.64 27.60
N VAL A 1368 5.78 37.69 28.55
CA VAL A 1368 4.37 38.02 28.19
C VAL A 1368 4.16 39.49 27.85
N ALA A 1369 5.02 40.38 28.37
CA ALA A 1369 4.97 41.82 28.10
C ALA A 1369 5.57 42.16 26.74
N ASP A 1370 6.48 41.33 26.24
CA ASP A 1370 7.09 41.49 24.93
C ASP A 1370 6.11 41.18 23.79
N SER A 1371 6.13 41.99 22.74
CA SER A 1371 5.27 41.83 21.55
C SER A 1371 5.90 40.92 20.48
N HIS A 1372 7.14 40.46 20.66
CA HIS A 1372 7.80 39.58 19.70
C HIS A 1372 7.17 38.18 19.60
N GLU A 1373 7.12 37.65 18.37
CA GLU A 1373 6.53 36.33 18.07
C GLU A 1373 7.17 35.20 18.90
N SER A 1374 8.49 35.10 18.90
CA SER A 1374 9.22 33.98 19.50
C SER A 1374 9.26 34.01 21.03
N THR A 1375 9.21 35.20 21.65
CA THR A 1375 9.09 35.34 23.11
C THR A 1375 7.71 34.88 23.59
N GLN A 1376 6.65 35.30 22.87
CA GLN A 1376 5.28 34.83 23.07
C GLN A 1376 5.15 33.30 22.88
N ARG A 1377 5.77 32.73 21.83
CA ARG A 1377 5.84 31.27 21.63
C ARG A 1377 6.50 30.56 22.82
N CYS A 1378 7.63 31.08 23.28
CA CYS A 1378 8.38 30.50 24.39
C CYS A 1378 7.56 30.46 25.67
N VAL A 1379 6.95 31.58 26.06
CA VAL A 1379 6.12 31.62 27.26
C VAL A 1379 4.85 30.79 27.14
N ALA A 1380 4.24 30.71 25.96
CA ALA A 1380 3.08 29.86 25.70
C ALA A 1380 3.39 28.37 25.97
N GLU A 1381 4.56 27.87 25.56
CA GLU A 1381 4.97 26.48 25.82
C GLU A 1381 5.29 26.22 27.29
N ILE A 1382 5.92 27.18 27.98
CA ILE A 1382 6.21 27.07 29.41
C ILE A 1382 4.91 27.05 30.21
N ILE A 1383 3.97 27.97 29.94
CA ILE A 1383 2.68 28.05 30.60
C ILE A 1383 1.87 26.77 30.36
N ALA A 1384 1.81 26.27 29.11
CA ALA A 1384 1.14 25.00 28.83
C ALA A 1384 1.77 23.83 29.61
N GLY A 1385 3.11 23.78 29.67
CA GLY A 1385 3.87 22.79 30.43
C GLY A 1385 3.60 22.89 31.93
N LEU A 1386 3.55 24.09 32.48
CA LEU A 1386 3.30 24.41 33.88
C LEU A 1386 1.90 23.99 34.31
N ILE A 1387 0.86 24.39 33.56
CA ILE A 1387 -0.53 23.99 33.81
C ILE A 1387 -0.68 22.46 33.73
N ARG A 1388 -0.01 21.80 32.77
CA ARG A 1388 -0.06 20.33 32.68
C ARG A 1388 0.77 19.65 33.76
N GLY A 1389 1.86 20.27 34.21
CA GLY A 1389 2.73 19.79 35.28
C GLY A 1389 2.03 19.81 36.64
N SER A 1390 1.18 20.80 36.87
CA SER A 1390 0.44 20.99 38.14
C SER A 1390 -0.71 20.03 38.39
N LYS A 1391 -0.94 19.06 37.49
CA LYS A 1391 -2.01 18.07 37.56
C LYS A 1391 -2.19 17.41 38.94
N HIS A 1392 -1.07 17.03 39.55
CA HIS A 1392 -1.05 16.27 40.81
C HIS A 1392 -0.56 17.11 42.00
N TRP A 1393 -0.58 18.44 41.88
CA TRP A 1393 -0.18 19.34 42.97
C TRP A 1393 -1.23 19.40 44.08
N THR A 1394 -0.82 19.89 45.23
CA THR A 1394 -1.71 20.22 46.35
C THR A 1394 -2.53 21.46 46.03
N PHE A 1395 -3.66 21.63 46.72
CA PHE A 1395 -4.54 22.81 46.54
C PHE A 1395 -3.78 24.13 46.69
N GLU A 1396 -3.01 24.27 47.77
CA GLU A 1396 -2.21 25.48 48.06
C GLU A 1396 -1.20 25.82 46.95
N LYS A 1397 -0.56 24.80 46.36
CA LYS A 1397 0.39 25.01 45.26
C LYS A 1397 -0.32 25.41 43.95
N VAL A 1398 -1.49 24.85 43.66
CA VAL A 1398 -2.26 25.26 42.47
C VAL A 1398 -2.89 26.64 42.65
N GLU A 1399 -3.31 27.00 43.86
CA GLU A 1399 -3.80 28.34 44.19
C GLU A 1399 -2.70 29.39 43.94
N LYS A 1400 -1.51 29.18 44.52
CA LYS A 1400 -0.33 30.02 44.29
C LYS A 1400 0.06 30.10 42.80
N LEU A 1401 -0.11 29.00 42.07
CA LEU A 1401 0.11 28.96 40.62
C LEU A 1401 -0.86 29.87 39.87
N TRP A 1402 -2.16 29.83 40.20
CA TRP A 1402 -3.16 30.61 39.49
C TRP A 1402 -3.12 32.10 39.84
N GLU A 1403 -2.72 32.46 41.06
CA GLU A 1403 -2.38 33.84 41.43
C GLU A 1403 -1.26 34.42 40.54
N LEU A 1404 -0.30 33.57 40.14
CA LEU A 1404 0.73 33.94 39.16
C LEU A 1404 0.22 33.95 37.72
N LEU A 1405 -0.45 32.89 37.28
CA LEU A 1405 -0.81 32.70 35.88
C LEU A 1405 -1.93 33.61 35.40
N CYS A 1406 -2.90 33.97 36.25
CA CYS A 1406 -4.02 34.81 35.84
C CYS A 1406 -3.57 36.18 35.30
N PRO A 1407 -2.72 36.96 36.00
CA PRO A 1407 -2.17 38.20 35.46
C PRO A 1407 -1.34 38.01 34.18
N LEU A 1408 -0.53 36.94 34.11
CA LEU A 1408 0.29 36.64 32.94
C LEU A 1408 -0.57 36.34 31.70
N LEU A 1409 -1.58 35.50 31.85
CA LEU A 1409 -2.51 35.15 30.78
C LEU A 1409 -3.34 36.36 30.31
N ARG A 1410 -3.78 37.24 31.23
CA ARG A 1410 -4.45 38.49 30.86
C ARG A 1410 -3.56 39.36 29.98
N THR A 1411 -2.30 39.54 30.39
CA THR A 1411 -1.31 40.33 29.64
C THR A 1411 -1.03 39.71 28.28
N ALA A 1412 -0.75 38.40 28.23
CA ALA A 1412 -0.48 37.66 27.01
C ALA A 1412 -1.63 37.71 25.99
N LEU A 1413 -2.88 37.53 26.46
CA LEU A 1413 -4.05 37.56 25.59
C LEU A 1413 -4.42 38.98 25.13
N SER A 1414 -4.01 40.00 25.89
CA SER A 1414 -4.14 41.41 25.48
C SER A 1414 -3.09 41.78 24.42
N ASN A 1415 -1.89 41.21 24.52
CA ASN A 1415 -0.78 41.40 23.58
C ASN A 1415 -0.81 40.42 22.38
N ILE A 1416 -1.94 39.74 22.15
CA ILE A 1416 -2.06 38.74 21.08
C ILE A 1416 -1.98 39.38 19.70
N THR A 1417 -1.22 38.77 18.79
CA THR A 1417 -0.97 39.27 17.43
C THR A 1417 -1.36 38.24 16.38
N VAL A 1418 -1.31 38.64 15.10
CA VAL A 1418 -1.54 37.75 13.95
C VAL A 1418 -0.52 36.60 13.88
N GLU A 1419 0.66 36.78 14.45
CA GLU A 1419 1.73 35.77 14.44
C GLU A 1419 1.64 34.83 15.66
N THR A 1420 0.95 35.24 16.75
CA THR A 1420 0.96 34.52 18.04
C THR A 1420 -0.39 33.90 18.42
N TYR A 1421 -1.51 34.29 17.81
CA TYR A 1421 -2.83 33.86 18.26
C TYR A 1421 -3.07 32.34 18.18
N ASN A 1422 -2.48 31.69 17.18
CA ASN A 1422 -2.57 30.24 16.98
C ASN A 1422 -1.74 29.47 18.01
N ASP A 1423 -0.63 30.04 18.47
CA ASP A 1423 0.22 29.46 19.52
C ASP A 1423 -0.44 29.54 20.89
N TRP A 1424 -1.12 30.66 21.19
CA TRP A 1424 -1.96 30.76 22.39
C TRP A 1424 -3.17 29.82 22.31
N GLY A 1425 -3.77 29.65 21.13
CA GLY A 1425 -4.83 28.66 20.90
C GLY A 1425 -4.33 27.23 21.17
N ALA A 1426 -3.14 26.89 20.69
CA ALA A 1426 -2.49 25.61 20.96
C ALA A 1426 -2.07 25.46 22.44
N CYS A 1427 -1.57 26.52 23.06
CA CYS A 1427 -1.20 26.57 24.47
C CYS A 1427 -2.40 26.20 25.34
N ILE A 1428 -3.51 26.91 25.19
CA ILE A 1428 -4.70 26.71 26.00
C ILE A 1428 -5.31 25.34 25.74
N ALA A 1429 -5.49 24.93 24.48
CA ALA A 1429 -5.98 23.58 24.15
C ALA A 1429 -5.08 22.48 24.76
N THR A 1430 -3.76 22.60 24.61
CA THR A 1430 -2.80 21.63 25.17
C THR A 1430 -2.77 21.66 26.70
N SER A 1431 -3.01 22.81 27.32
CA SER A 1431 -2.99 22.98 28.77
C SER A 1431 -4.16 22.29 29.46
N CYS A 1432 -5.32 22.25 28.81
CA CYS A 1432 -6.54 21.66 29.34
C CYS A 1432 -6.86 20.26 28.80
N GLU A 1433 -6.18 19.76 27.76
CA GLU A 1433 -6.43 18.41 27.25
C GLU A 1433 -6.23 17.32 28.33
N SER A 1434 -7.14 16.34 28.39
CA SER A 1434 -7.07 15.24 29.37
C SER A 1434 -6.84 15.74 30.81
N ARG A 1435 -7.55 16.81 31.20
CA ARG A 1435 -7.65 17.32 32.57
C ARG A 1435 -9.11 17.35 33.00
N ASP A 1436 -9.34 17.26 34.30
CA ASP A 1436 -10.65 17.53 34.88
C ASP A 1436 -10.94 19.04 34.87
N PRO A 1437 -12.03 19.52 34.25
CA PRO A 1437 -12.27 20.95 34.06
C PRO A 1437 -12.39 21.74 35.38
N ARG A 1438 -12.76 21.07 36.48
CA ARG A 1438 -12.90 21.69 37.81
C ARG A 1438 -11.53 21.99 38.44
N LYS A 1439 -10.46 21.29 38.04
CA LYS A 1439 -9.10 21.51 38.58
C LYS A 1439 -8.39 22.74 38.01
N LEU A 1440 -8.82 23.20 36.84
CA LEU A 1440 -8.24 24.34 36.13
C LEU A 1440 -9.29 25.40 35.81
N HIS A 1441 -10.33 25.49 36.66
CA HIS A 1441 -11.48 26.37 36.45
C HIS A 1441 -11.09 27.84 36.27
N TRP A 1442 -10.03 28.30 36.96
CA TRP A 1442 -9.45 29.64 36.80
C TRP A 1442 -9.18 30.00 35.33
N LEU A 1443 -8.77 29.02 34.51
CA LEU A 1443 -8.53 29.23 33.08
C LEU A 1443 -9.80 29.62 32.35
N PHE A 1444 -10.90 28.88 32.58
CA PHE A 1444 -12.16 29.12 31.92
C PHE A 1444 -12.82 30.40 32.40
N GLU A 1445 -12.75 30.70 33.70
CA GLU A 1445 -13.26 31.97 34.23
C GLU A 1445 -12.52 33.18 33.64
N LEU A 1446 -11.18 33.11 33.51
CA LEU A 1446 -10.39 34.17 32.86
C LEU A 1446 -10.74 34.32 31.38
N LEU A 1447 -10.80 33.21 30.64
CA LEU A 1447 -11.04 33.24 29.19
C LEU A 1447 -12.48 33.66 28.84
N LEU A 1448 -13.45 33.39 29.71
CA LEU A 1448 -14.88 33.66 29.48
C LEU A 1448 -15.35 35.02 30.02
N GLU A 1449 -14.51 35.73 30.80
CA GLU A 1449 -14.86 37.02 31.40
C GLU A 1449 -15.27 38.09 30.38
N SER A 1450 -14.48 38.26 29.30
CA SER A 1450 -14.77 39.22 28.22
C SER A 1450 -14.06 38.83 26.92
N PRO A 1451 -14.41 37.71 26.26
CA PRO A 1451 -13.77 37.31 25.02
C PRO A 1451 -14.05 38.28 23.85
N LEU A 1452 -15.10 39.10 23.94
CA LEU A 1452 -15.46 40.15 22.97
C LEU A 1452 -15.59 41.51 23.69
N SER A 1453 -14.44 42.10 24.04
CA SER A 1453 -14.33 43.36 24.79
C SER A 1453 -14.27 44.59 23.90
N GLY A 1454 -13.85 44.47 22.64
CA GLY A 1454 -13.56 45.60 21.75
C GLY A 1454 -12.16 46.21 21.94
N GLU A 1455 -11.53 45.98 23.09
CA GLU A 1455 -10.12 46.33 23.33
C GLU A 1455 -9.18 45.58 22.37
N GLY A 1456 -8.27 46.31 21.71
CA GLY A 1456 -7.40 45.76 20.65
C GLY A 1456 -8.08 45.60 19.28
N GLY A 1457 -9.36 45.97 19.17
CA GLY A 1457 -10.14 45.88 17.95
C GLY A 1457 -10.60 44.46 17.59
N SER A 1458 -11.24 44.34 16.43
CA SER A 1458 -11.93 43.10 16.01
C SER A 1458 -11.04 41.87 15.90
N PHE A 1459 -9.76 42.06 15.60
CA PHE A 1459 -8.82 40.97 15.46
C PHE A 1459 -8.55 40.29 16.81
N VAL A 1460 -8.30 41.06 17.87
CA VAL A 1460 -8.04 40.54 19.22
C VAL A 1460 -9.26 39.81 19.76
N ASP A 1461 -10.45 40.39 19.59
CA ASP A 1461 -11.73 39.75 19.90
C ASP A 1461 -11.88 38.37 19.23
N ALA A 1462 -11.59 38.29 17.93
CA ALA A 1462 -11.62 37.04 17.17
C ALA A 1462 -10.59 36.02 17.71
N CYS A 1463 -9.41 36.49 18.11
CA CYS A 1463 -8.32 35.66 18.60
C CYS A 1463 -8.58 35.13 20.02
N ARG A 1464 -9.03 35.98 20.95
CA ARG A 1464 -9.39 35.56 22.31
C ARG A 1464 -10.51 34.53 22.28
N LEU A 1465 -11.51 34.75 21.42
CA LEU A 1465 -12.58 33.78 21.21
C LEU A 1465 -12.07 32.45 20.63
N TYR A 1466 -11.09 32.49 19.71
CA TYR A 1466 -10.43 31.30 19.19
C TYR A 1466 -9.62 30.54 20.26
N VAL A 1467 -8.92 31.26 21.14
CA VAL A 1467 -8.18 30.66 22.27
C VAL A 1467 -9.15 29.96 23.23
N LEU A 1468 -10.25 30.63 23.60
CA LEU A 1468 -11.32 30.04 24.41
C LEU A 1468 -11.94 28.81 23.74
N GLN A 1469 -12.20 28.88 22.42
CA GLN A 1469 -12.71 27.77 21.64
C GLN A 1469 -11.80 26.54 21.76
N GLY A 1470 -10.48 26.73 21.68
CA GLY A 1470 -9.51 25.65 21.87
C GLY A 1470 -9.62 25.00 23.25
N GLY A 1471 -9.79 25.81 24.30
CA GLY A 1471 -9.98 25.32 25.67
C GLY A 1471 -11.24 24.50 25.86
N LEU A 1472 -12.39 25.04 25.44
CA LEU A 1472 -13.70 24.38 25.58
C LEU A 1472 -13.82 23.14 24.68
N ALA A 1473 -13.25 23.16 23.48
CA ALA A 1473 -13.25 22.02 22.58
C ALA A 1473 -12.54 20.78 23.17
N GLN A 1474 -11.50 20.99 24.00
CA GLN A 1474 -10.79 19.90 24.68
C GLN A 1474 -11.51 19.41 25.94
N GLN A 1475 -12.56 20.09 26.39
CA GLN A 1475 -13.40 19.71 27.53
C GLN A 1475 -14.83 19.29 27.15
N GLU A 1476 -15.14 19.30 25.85
CA GLU A 1476 -16.31 18.70 25.20
C GLU A 1476 -17.58 18.60 26.07
N TRP A 1477 -18.15 17.40 26.24
CA TRP A 1477 -19.43 17.18 26.93
C TRP A 1477 -19.41 17.52 28.42
N ARG A 1478 -18.24 17.68 29.05
CA ARG A 1478 -18.11 17.85 30.51
C ARG A 1478 -18.27 19.28 30.99
N VAL A 1479 -18.43 20.26 30.11
CA VAL A 1479 -18.55 21.68 30.48
C VAL A 1479 -19.87 22.32 30.02
N PRO A 1480 -21.04 21.68 30.25
CA PRO A 1480 -22.31 22.16 29.70
C PRO A 1480 -22.66 23.58 30.19
N GLU A 1481 -22.44 23.88 31.46
CA GLU A 1481 -22.74 25.21 32.05
C GLU A 1481 -21.90 26.33 31.43
N LEU A 1482 -20.60 26.09 31.17
CA LEU A 1482 -19.72 27.07 30.53
C LEU A 1482 -20.14 27.32 29.07
N LEU A 1483 -20.58 26.28 28.37
CA LEU A 1483 -21.09 26.42 26.99
C LEU A 1483 -22.40 27.22 26.95
N HIS A 1484 -23.30 27.01 27.91
CA HIS A 1484 -24.50 27.83 28.09
C HIS A 1484 -24.17 29.29 28.39
N ARG A 1485 -23.20 29.54 29.29
CA ARG A 1485 -22.71 30.90 29.59
C ARG A 1485 -22.15 31.57 28.35
N LEU A 1486 -21.34 30.86 27.57
CA LEU A 1486 -20.77 31.39 26.34
C LEU A 1486 -21.85 31.68 25.29
N LEU A 1487 -22.82 30.77 25.10
CA LEU A 1487 -23.93 31.00 24.18
C LEU A 1487 -24.75 32.23 24.59
N LYS A 1488 -25.12 32.34 25.86
CA LYS A 1488 -25.84 33.49 26.42
C LYS A 1488 -25.06 34.80 26.28
N TYR A 1489 -23.73 34.74 26.36
CA TYR A 1489 -22.84 35.90 26.16
C TYR A 1489 -22.74 36.32 24.68
N LEU A 1490 -22.66 35.35 23.76
CA LEU A 1490 -22.46 35.61 22.33
C LEU A 1490 -23.75 35.97 21.60
N GLU A 1491 -24.91 35.45 22.03
CA GLU A 1491 -26.18 35.65 21.32
C GLU A 1491 -26.57 37.14 21.14
N PRO A 1492 -26.39 38.03 22.13
CA PRO A 1492 -26.62 39.47 21.94
C PRO A 1492 -25.63 40.14 20.97
N LYS A 1493 -24.46 39.52 20.73
CA LYS A 1493 -23.35 40.09 19.96
C LYS A 1493 -23.33 39.61 18.51
N LEU A 1494 -24.25 38.73 18.09
CA LEU A 1494 -24.24 38.15 16.74
C LEU A 1494 -24.41 39.19 15.61
N THR A 1495 -24.96 40.37 15.91
CA THR A 1495 -25.14 41.49 14.97
C THR A 1495 -24.04 42.55 15.05
N GLN A 1496 -23.38 42.69 16.21
CA GLN A 1496 -22.48 43.81 16.54
C GLN A 1496 -20.99 43.54 16.22
N VAL A 1497 -20.71 42.59 15.32
CA VAL A 1497 -19.36 42.03 15.13
C VAL A 1497 -18.87 42.15 13.69
N TYR A 1498 -17.56 42.33 13.56
CA TYR A 1498 -16.88 42.38 12.26
C TYR A 1498 -16.73 40.99 11.63
N LYS A 1499 -16.35 40.98 10.34
CA LYS A 1499 -16.24 39.80 9.48
C LYS A 1499 -15.38 38.66 10.07
N ASN A 1500 -14.21 38.97 10.60
CA ASN A 1500 -13.28 38.00 11.23
C ASN A 1500 -13.88 37.41 12.52
N VAL A 1501 -14.50 38.24 13.36
CA VAL A 1501 -15.14 37.82 14.60
C VAL A 1501 -16.33 36.92 14.33
N ARG A 1502 -17.22 37.25 13.38
CA ARG A 1502 -18.37 36.39 13.03
C ARG A 1502 -17.97 35.03 12.48
N GLU A 1503 -16.85 34.93 11.77
CA GLU A 1503 -16.30 33.64 11.33
C GLU A 1503 -15.87 32.78 12.52
N ARG A 1504 -15.22 33.41 13.52
CA ARG A 1504 -14.87 32.75 14.79
C ARG A 1504 -16.09 32.37 15.61
N ILE A 1505 -17.08 33.26 15.74
CA ILE A 1505 -18.36 32.95 16.38
C ILE A 1505 -19.02 31.77 15.67
N GLY A 1506 -19.01 31.73 14.33
CA GLY A 1506 -19.52 30.60 13.57
C GLY A 1506 -18.86 29.28 13.96
N SER A 1507 -17.52 29.27 14.02
CA SER A 1507 -16.77 28.09 14.49
C SER A 1507 -17.05 27.75 15.95
N VAL A 1508 -17.16 28.73 16.85
CA VAL A 1508 -17.43 28.53 18.28
C VAL A 1508 -18.83 27.95 18.49
N LEU A 1509 -19.86 28.49 17.82
CA LEU A 1509 -21.21 27.95 17.84
C LEU A 1509 -21.23 26.49 17.37
N THR A 1510 -20.44 26.12 16.35
CA THR A 1510 -20.30 24.72 15.95
C THR A 1510 -19.77 23.83 17.08
N TYR A 1511 -18.77 24.29 17.85
CA TYR A 1511 -18.25 23.51 18.99
C TYR A 1511 -19.19 23.49 20.20
N ILE A 1512 -19.97 24.55 20.41
CA ILE A 1512 -21.03 24.59 21.43
C ILE A 1512 -22.08 23.50 21.14
N PHE A 1513 -22.54 23.42 19.89
CA PHE A 1513 -23.60 22.48 19.49
C PHE A 1513 -23.08 21.12 19.05
N MET A 1514 -21.77 20.87 19.07
CA MET A 1514 -21.19 19.57 18.67
C MET A 1514 -21.66 18.43 19.58
N ILE A 1515 -22.01 18.75 20.83
CA ILE A 1515 -22.38 17.80 21.89
C ILE A 1515 -23.85 17.38 21.78
N ASP A 1516 -24.71 18.25 21.25
CA ASP A 1516 -26.11 17.91 20.95
C ASP A 1516 -26.16 17.00 19.72
N VAL A 1517 -26.29 15.70 19.97
CA VAL A 1517 -26.14 14.66 18.95
C VAL A 1517 -27.39 13.78 18.85
N SER A 1518 -27.73 13.36 17.63
CA SER A 1518 -28.76 12.35 17.38
C SER A 1518 -28.16 10.93 17.29
N LEU A 1519 -27.15 10.63 18.11
CA LEU A 1519 -26.60 9.28 18.22
C LEU A 1519 -27.63 8.34 18.86
N PRO A 1520 -27.68 7.05 18.47
CA PRO A 1520 -28.63 6.11 19.05
C PRO A 1520 -28.38 5.94 20.55
N ASN A 1521 -29.46 5.75 21.33
CA ASN A 1521 -29.39 5.50 22.77
C ASN A 1521 -28.59 6.55 23.57
N THR A 1522 -28.55 7.79 23.09
CA THR A 1522 -27.89 8.91 23.79
C THR A 1522 -28.95 9.74 24.52
N THR A 1523 -28.76 9.98 25.80
CA THR A 1523 -29.62 10.86 26.60
C THR A 1523 -29.50 12.30 26.08
N PRO A 1524 -30.60 13.07 26.00
CA PRO A 1524 -30.54 14.50 25.69
C PRO A 1524 -29.53 15.20 26.59
N THR A 1525 -28.67 16.02 26.00
CA THR A 1525 -27.53 16.58 26.72
C THR A 1525 -27.96 17.73 27.63
N ILE A 1526 -27.14 18.05 28.63
CA ILE A 1526 -27.27 19.28 29.44
C ILE A 1526 -26.65 20.47 28.70
N SER A 1527 -25.76 20.20 27.73
CA SER A 1527 -25.17 21.20 26.84
C SER A 1527 -26.23 21.94 26.00
N PRO A 1528 -25.91 23.11 25.42
CA PRO A 1528 -26.88 23.86 24.62
C PRO A 1528 -27.40 23.07 23.41
N HIS A 1529 -28.71 23.15 23.19
CA HIS A 1529 -29.38 22.43 22.10
C HIS A 1529 -29.49 23.28 20.84
N VAL A 1530 -29.17 22.69 19.69
CA VAL A 1530 -29.20 23.38 18.40
C VAL A 1530 -30.61 23.76 17.93
N PRO A 1531 -31.66 22.96 18.13
CA PRO A 1531 -33.04 23.34 17.76
C PRO A 1531 -33.52 24.58 18.52
N GLU A 1532 -33.27 24.64 19.83
CA GLU A 1532 -33.69 25.74 20.71
C GLU A 1532 -33.00 27.06 20.34
N PHE A 1533 -31.71 27.01 20.02
CA PHE A 1533 -31.00 28.17 19.52
C PHE A 1533 -31.56 28.62 18.16
N THR A 1534 -31.74 27.69 17.23
CA THR A 1534 -32.21 28.00 15.87
C THR A 1534 -33.61 28.60 15.87
N ALA A 1535 -34.51 28.14 16.74
CA ALA A 1535 -35.85 28.73 16.91
C ALA A 1535 -35.79 30.23 17.27
N ARG A 1536 -34.94 30.60 18.24
CA ARG A 1536 -34.73 32.01 18.63
C ARG A 1536 -34.10 32.84 17.50
N ILE A 1537 -33.25 32.22 16.68
CA ILE A 1537 -32.69 32.86 15.48
C ILE A 1537 -33.77 33.08 14.41
N LEU A 1538 -34.68 32.13 14.20
CA LEU A 1538 -35.80 32.28 13.28
C LEU A 1538 -36.73 33.43 13.68
N GLU A 1539 -37.01 33.60 14.97
CA GLU A 1539 -37.78 34.75 15.48
C GLU A 1539 -37.12 36.08 15.11
N LYS A 1540 -35.80 36.20 15.31
CA LYS A 1540 -35.02 37.40 14.99
C LYS A 1540 -34.85 37.64 13.48
N LEU A 1541 -34.91 36.59 12.66
CA LEU A 1541 -34.81 36.68 11.19
C LEU A 1541 -36.18 36.79 10.50
N LYS A 1542 -37.28 36.74 11.25
CA LYS A 1542 -38.65 36.82 10.70
C LYS A 1542 -38.90 38.06 9.81
N PRO A 1543 -38.39 39.28 10.13
CA PRO A 1543 -38.53 40.46 9.26
C PRO A 1543 -37.83 40.34 7.89
N LEU A 1544 -37.02 39.30 7.69
CA LEU A 1544 -36.39 39.00 6.41
C LEU A 1544 -37.11 37.87 5.67
N MET A 1545 -38.15 37.25 6.22
CA MET A 1545 -38.86 36.11 5.63
C MET A 1545 -40.24 36.48 5.06
N ASP A 1546 -40.67 37.72 5.21
CA ASP A 1546 -41.94 38.25 4.75
C ASP A 1546 -42.05 38.34 3.21
N VAL A 1547 -43.28 38.65 2.76
CA VAL A 1547 -43.76 38.48 1.38
C VAL A 1547 -43.13 39.45 0.38
N ASP A 1548 -42.67 40.62 0.85
CA ASP A 1548 -42.06 41.63 -0.02
C ASP A 1548 -40.57 41.32 -0.20
N GLU A 1549 -40.18 41.00 -1.45
CA GLU A 1549 -38.87 40.38 -1.74
C GLU A 1549 -37.66 41.28 -1.58
N GLU A 1550 -37.86 42.51 -1.14
CA GLU A 1550 -36.76 43.40 -0.85
C GLU A 1550 -35.99 42.82 0.35
N ILE A 1551 -34.78 42.34 0.12
CA ILE A 1551 -33.89 41.79 1.17
C ILE A 1551 -32.47 42.36 1.08
N GLN A 1552 -32.16 43.09 0.02
CA GLN A 1552 -30.80 43.53 -0.30
C GLN A 1552 -30.62 45.03 -0.05
N ASN A 1553 -30.98 45.52 1.15
CA ASN A 1553 -30.81 46.92 1.52
C ASN A 1553 -29.72 47.13 2.57
N HIS A 1554 -28.52 46.61 2.34
CA HIS A 1554 -27.35 46.93 3.18
C HIS A 1554 -26.76 48.32 2.82
N VAL A 1555 -27.40 49.06 1.90
CA VAL A 1555 -26.89 50.25 1.21
C VAL A 1555 -27.35 51.54 1.89
N MET A 1556 -27.11 51.65 3.21
CA MET A 1556 -27.07 52.96 3.90
C MET A 1556 -25.94 53.08 4.93
N GLU A 1557 -25.15 52.02 5.17
CA GLU A 1557 -24.14 52.03 6.25
C GLU A 1557 -22.88 52.85 5.96
N GLU A 1558 -22.62 53.29 4.72
CA GLU A 1558 -21.48 54.18 4.47
C GLU A 1558 -21.71 55.63 4.95
N ASN A 1559 -22.95 56.01 5.30
CA ASN A 1559 -23.26 57.40 5.66
C ASN A 1559 -23.65 57.65 7.14
N GLY A 1560 -23.53 56.66 8.04
CA GLY A 1560 -23.48 56.86 9.50
C GLY A 1560 -24.65 57.59 10.19
N ILE A 1561 -25.77 57.85 9.51
CA ILE A 1561 -26.90 58.64 10.04
C ILE A 1561 -28.22 57.94 9.68
N GLY A 1562 -28.66 57.02 10.54
CA GLY A 1562 -29.98 56.36 10.46
C GLY A 1562 -30.14 55.33 11.58
N GLU A 1563 -31.31 55.29 12.23
CA GLU A 1563 -31.63 54.23 13.20
C GLU A 1563 -31.64 52.87 12.49
N GLU A 1564 -30.84 51.91 12.98
CA GLU A 1564 -30.82 50.54 12.44
C GLU A 1564 -32.15 49.85 12.71
N ASP A 1565 -32.90 49.55 11.66
CA ASP A 1565 -34.14 48.79 11.75
C ASP A 1565 -33.88 47.29 12.01
N GLU A 1566 -34.93 46.57 12.42
CA GLU A 1566 -34.86 45.12 12.67
C GLU A 1566 -34.39 44.33 11.44
N ARG A 1567 -34.62 44.87 10.23
CA ARG A 1567 -34.24 44.26 8.95
C ARG A 1567 -32.73 44.33 8.72
N THR A 1568 -32.11 45.49 8.95
CA THR A 1568 -30.65 45.68 8.82
C THR A 1568 -29.91 44.85 9.87
N GLN A 1569 -30.41 44.83 11.11
CA GLN A 1569 -29.88 43.94 12.15
C GLN A 1569 -30.08 42.47 11.80
N GLY A 1570 -31.22 42.12 11.20
CA GLY A 1570 -31.47 40.79 10.66
C GLY A 1570 -30.43 40.38 9.61
N ILE A 1571 -30.01 41.29 8.72
CA ILE A 1571 -28.97 41.01 7.71
C ILE A 1571 -27.62 40.75 8.37
N LYS A 1572 -27.26 41.53 9.41
CA LYS A 1572 -26.04 41.30 10.20
C LYS A 1572 -26.09 39.96 10.94
N LEU A 1573 -27.23 39.61 11.51
CA LEU A 1573 -27.46 38.32 12.17
C LEU A 1573 -27.28 37.17 11.17
N LEU A 1574 -27.90 37.30 10.00
CA LEU A 1574 -27.84 36.33 8.92
C LEU A 1574 -26.41 36.09 8.46
N LYS A 1575 -25.59 37.14 8.34
CA LYS A 1575 -24.16 37.01 8.06
C LYS A 1575 -23.50 36.08 9.09
N THR A 1576 -23.73 36.25 10.38
CA THR A 1576 -23.12 35.41 11.42
C THR A 1576 -23.60 33.95 11.36
N ILE A 1577 -24.90 33.76 11.17
CA ILE A 1577 -25.53 32.43 11.06
C ILE A 1577 -25.02 31.67 9.82
N LEU A 1578 -24.83 32.33 8.68
CA LEU A 1578 -24.22 31.70 7.50
C LEU A 1578 -22.82 31.15 7.79
N LYS A 1579 -21.96 31.91 8.49
CA LYS A 1579 -20.63 31.41 8.88
C LYS A 1579 -20.71 30.22 9.83
N TRP A 1580 -21.69 30.20 10.74
CA TRP A 1580 -21.95 29.07 11.63
C TRP A 1580 -22.34 27.81 10.85
N LEU A 1581 -23.29 27.90 9.91
CA LEU A 1581 -23.70 26.74 9.12
C LEU A 1581 -22.59 26.24 8.20
N MET A 1582 -21.78 27.15 7.62
CA MET A 1582 -20.59 26.78 6.85
C MET A 1582 -19.60 25.94 7.66
N ALA A 1583 -19.34 26.31 8.92
CA ALA A 1583 -18.47 25.52 9.81
C ALA A 1583 -19.13 24.22 10.28
N SER A 1584 -20.44 24.22 10.49
CA SER A 1584 -21.20 23.06 10.99
C SER A 1584 -21.38 21.97 9.95
N ALA A 1585 -21.54 22.33 8.66
CA ALA A 1585 -21.78 21.39 7.56
C ALA A 1585 -20.75 20.25 7.45
N GLY A 1586 -19.51 20.47 7.89
CA GLY A 1586 -18.45 19.45 7.89
C GLY A 1586 -18.09 18.90 9.28
N ARG A 1587 -18.68 19.41 10.37
CA ARG A 1587 -18.22 19.11 11.75
C ARG A 1587 -19.28 18.51 12.65
N SER A 1588 -20.56 18.87 12.53
CA SER A 1588 -21.59 18.29 13.40
C SER A 1588 -21.89 16.84 12.99
N PHE A 1589 -22.17 15.96 13.96
CA PHE A 1589 -22.51 14.57 13.65
C PHE A 1589 -23.84 14.42 12.93
N SER A 1590 -24.81 15.28 13.27
CA SER A 1590 -26.08 15.47 12.56
C SER A 1590 -26.03 16.82 11.84
N THR A 1591 -26.07 16.79 10.51
CA THR A 1591 -26.04 17.98 9.65
C THR A 1591 -27.45 18.32 9.14
N ALA A 1592 -27.77 19.61 9.20
CA ALA A 1592 -29.08 20.20 8.93
C ALA A 1592 -30.23 19.57 9.76
N VAL A 1593 -30.25 19.86 11.07
CA VAL A 1593 -31.43 19.54 11.91
C VAL A 1593 -32.69 20.25 11.39
N THR A 1594 -33.86 19.79 11.82
CA THR A 1594 -35.16 20.22 11.28
C THR A 1594 -35.37 21.73 11.30
N GLU A 1595 -34.92 22.42 12.34
CA GLU A 1595 -35.06 23.87 12.50
C GLU A 1595 -34.05 24.63 11.63
N GLN A 1596 -32.85 24.06 11.42
CA GLN A 1596 -31.86 24.64 10.50
C GLN A 1596 -32.36 24.59 9.04
N LEU A 1597 -33.23 23.65 8.69
CA LEU A 1597 -33.86 23.60 7.37
C LEU A 1597 -34.78 24.81 7.11
N GLN A 1598 -35.37 25.40 8.15
CA GLN A 1598 -36.23 26.59 8.00
C GLN A 1598 -35.44 27.87 7.68
N LEU A 1599 -34.12 27.83 7.80
CA LEU A 1599 -33.24 28.92 7.36
C LEU A 1599 -33.02 28.90 5.83
N LEU A 1600 -33.22 27.75 5.17
CA LEU A 1600 -32.93 27.59 3.74
C LEU A 1600 -33.75 28.53 2.83
N PRO A 1601 -35.08 28.72 3.01
CA PRO A 1601 -35.88 29.63 2.18
C PRO A 1601 -35.29 31.04 2.10
N LEU A 1602 -34.79 31.56 3.23
CA LEU A 1602 -34.13 32.85 3.32
C LEU A 1602 -32.80 32.86 2.56
N PHE A 1603 -32.01 31.79 2.68
CA PHE A 1603 -30.71 31.71 1.99
C PHE A 1603 -30.89 31.60 0.48
N PHE A 1604 -31.90 30.87 0.01
CA PHE A 1604 -32.21 30.69 -1.41
C PHE A 1604 -32.48 32.02 -2.10
N LYS A 1605 -33.28 32.91 -1.51
CA LYS A 1605 -33.59 34.22 -2.12
C LYS A 1605 -32.40 35.19 -2.15
N ILE A 1606 -31.40 35.00 -1.29
CA ILE A 1606 -30.22 35.87 -1.20
C ILE A 1606 -29.09 35.41 -2.13
N ALA A 1607 -28.98 34.11 -2.36
CA ALA A 1607 -27.89 33.51 -3.12
C ALA A 1607 -27.84 33.99 -4.59
N PRO A 1608 -26.63 34.18 -5.15
CA PRO A 1608 -26.42 34.52 -6.54
C PRO A 1608 -26.58 33.30 -7.46
N VAL A 1609 -26.88 33.58 -8.73
CA VAL A 1609 -27.21 32.58 -9.75
C VAL A 1609 -25.95 32.09 -10.47
N GLU A 1610 -25.18 32.99 -11.09
CA GLU A 1610 -24.23 32.65 -12.15
C GLU A 1610 -22.75 32.61 -11.72
N ASN A 1611 -22.25 33.63 -11.02
CA ASN A 1611 -20.83 33.79 -10.71
C ASN A 1611 -20.55 33.86 -9.20
N ASP A 1612 -19.39 33.33 -8.79
CA ASP A 1612 -18.85 33.45 -7.43
C ASP A 1612 -18.05 34.76 -7.22
N ASN A 1613 -18.21 35.72 -8.13
CA ASN A 1613 -17.54 37.02 -8.13
C ASN A 1613 -17.95 37.86 -6.91
N SER A 1614 -17.26 39.00 -6.70
CA SER A 1614 -17.36 39.92 -5.56
C SER A 1614 -18.72 40.63 -5.38
N TYR A 1615 -19.82 39.88 -5.40
CA TYR A 1615 -21.02 40.26 -4.69
C TYR A 1615 -20.69 40.50 -3.22
N ASP A 1616 -21.57 41.21 -2.52
CA ASP A 1616 -21.48 41.35 -1.07
C ASP A 1616 -21.13 40.00 -0.46
N GLU A 1617 -20.20 40.01 0.50
CA GLU A 1617 -19.74 38.82 1.22
C GLU A 1617 -20.89 37.88 1.62
N LEU A 1618 -22.07 38.47 1.92
CA LEU A 1618 -23.30 37.76 2.24
C LEU A 1618 -23.80 36.83 1.13
N LYS A 1619 -23.84 37.29 -0.13
CA LYS A 1619 -24.33 36.49 -1.28
C LYS A 1619 -23.42 35.30 -1.54
N ARG A 1620 -22.10 35.54 -1.54
CA ARG A 1620 -21.11 34.47 -1.70
C ARG A 1620 -21.17 33.48 -0.53
N ASP A 1621 -21.31 33.97 0.69
CA ASP A 1621 -21.49 33.13 1.88
C ASP A 1621 -22.76 32.28 1.78
N ALA A 1622 -23.88 32.85 1.31
CA ALA A 1622 -25.12 32.11 1.07
C ALA A 1622 -24.97 31.04 -0.01
N LYS A 1623 -24.34 31.35 -1.14
CA LYS A 1623 -24.05 30.38 -2.22
C LYS A 1623 -23.25 29.19 -1.70
N LEU A 1624 -22.13 29.48 -1.03
CA LEU A 1624 -21.24 28.47 -0.52
C LEU A 1624 -21.90 27.66 0.59
N CYS A 1625 -22.64 28.30 1.50
CA CYS A 1625 -23.40 27.61 2.54
C CYS A 1625 -24.43 26.64 1.95
N LEU A 1626 -25.23 27.06 0.96
CA LEU A 1626 -26.21 26.21 0.29
C LEU A 1626 -25.54 25.05 -0.46
N SER A 1627 -24.40 25.31 -1.11
CA SER A 1627 -23.61 24.26 -1.76
C SER A 1627 -23.13 23.22 -0.74
N LEU A 1628 -22.58 23.65 0.41
CA LEU A 1628 -22.11 22.76 1.47
C LEU A 1628 -23.25 21.96 2.11
N MET A 1629 -24.39 22.61 2.37
CA MET A 1629 -25.55 21.95 2.97
C MET A 1629 -26.18 20.91 2.03
N SER A 1630 -26.30 21.20 0.73
CA SER A 1630 -26.83 20.24 -0.24
C SER A 1630 -25.96 18.98 -0.36
N GLN A 1631 -24.65 19.11 -0.11
CA GLN A 1631 -23.71 18.00 -0.12
C GLN A 1631 -23.73 17.17 1.16
N GLY A 1632 -24.48 17.55 2.20
CA GLY A 1632 -24.62 16.79 3.46
C GLY A 1632 -25.31 15.44 3.27
N LEU A 1633 -25.15 14.53 4.22
CA LEU A 1633 -25.98 13.31 4.28
C LEU A 1633 -27.35 13.66 4.87
N LEU A 1634 -28.42 13.08 4.36
CA LEU A 1634 -29.75 13.19 4.96
C LEU A 1634 -30.21 11.87 5.56
N TYR A 1635 -30.93 11.92 6.67
CA TYR A 1635 -31.67 10.76 7.15
C TYR A 1635 -32.93 10.50 6.29
N PRO A 1636 -33.40 9.25 6.19
CA PRO A 1636 -34.63 8.93 5.46
C PRO A 1636 -35.85 9.73 5.91
N HIS A 1637 -35.98 10.03 7.20
CA HIS A 1637 -37.08 10.84 7.74
C HIS A 1637 -36.92 12.35 7.49
N GLN A 1638 -35.71 12.83 7.19
CA GLN A 1638 -35.47 14.24 6.85
C GLN A 1638 -35.81 14.55 5.39
N VAL A 1639 -35.70 13.56 4.49
CA VAL A 1639 -35.94 13.73 3.06
C VAL A 1639 -37.30 14.39 2.74
N PRO A 1640 -38.44 13.92 3.30
CA PRO A 1640 -39.73 14.58 3.07
C PRO A 1640 -39.77 16.04 3.54
N LEU A 1641 -39.13 16.33 4.68
CA LEU A 1641 -39.09 17.67 5.27
C LEU A 1641 -38.30 18.64 4.39
N VAL A 1642 -37.13 18.23 3.89
CA VAL A 1642 -36.34 19.06 2.98
C VAL A 1642 -37.11 19.31 1.69
N LEU A 1643 -37.74 18.28 1.10
CA LEU A 1643 -38.52 18.45 -0.13
C LEU A 1643 -39.73 19.36 0.07
N GLN A 1644 -40.39 19.33 1.23
CA GLN A 1644 -41.46 20.27 1.56
C GLN A 1644 -40.94 21.72 1.58
N VAL A 1645 -39.78 21.97 2.21
CA VAL A 1645 -39.14 23.29 2.24
C VAL A 1645 -38.75 23.76 0.83
N LEU A 1646 -38.21 22.87 0.00
CA LEU A 1646 -37.87 23.19 -1.40
C LEU A 1646 -39.10 23.51 -2.23
N LYS A 1647 -40.18 22.70 -2.14
CA LYS A 1647 -41.45 22.96 -2.84
C LYS A 1647 -42.09 24.29 -2.42
N GLN A 1648 -42.04 24.61 -1.14
CA GLN A 1648 -42.54 25.89 -0.62
C GLN A 1648 -41.74 27.07 -1.18
N THR A 1649 -40.41 26.99 -1.14
CA THR A 1649 -39.53 28.06 -1.63
C THR A 1649 -39.59 28.21 -3.16
N ALA A 1650 -39.74 27.10 -3.88
CA ALA A 1650 -39.89 27.10 -5.33
C ALA A 1650 -41.18 27.79 -5.82
N ARG A 1651 -42.17 27.98 -4.96
CA ARG A 1651 -43.40 28.76 -5.25
C ARG A 1651 -43.29 30.25 -4.88
N SER A 1652 -42.12 30.71 -4.42
CA SER A 1652 -41.88 32.13 -4.15
C SER A 1652 -41.77 32.95 -5.44
N SER A 1653 -41.96 34.26 -5.34
CA SER A 1653 -41.83 35.21 -6.46
C SER A 1653 -40.37 35.42 -6.92
N SER A 1654 -39.38 35.07 -6.08
CA SER A 1654 -37.97 35.29 -6.34
C SER A 1654 -37.41 34.22 -7.26
N TRP A 1655 -37.16 34.60 -8.50
CA TRP A 1655 -36.56 33.69 -9.48
C TRP A 1655 -35.14 33.24 -9.08
N HIS A 1656 -34.40 34.07 -8.31
CA HIS A 1656 -33.11 33.69 -7.72
C HIS A 1656 -33.27 32.52 -6.73
N ALA A 1657 -34.32 32.56 -5.91
CA ALA A 1657 -34.66 31.46 -5.00
C ALA A 1657 -35.01 30.20 -5.78
N ARG A 1658 -35.87 30.31 -6.80
CA ARG A 1658 -36.29 29.17 -7.64
C ARG A 1658 -35.11 28.54 -8.38
N TYR A 1659 -34.21 29.35 -8.94
CA TYR A 1659 -32.97 28.88 -9.56
C TYR A 1659 -32.08 28.14 -8.55
N THR A 1660 -31.86 28.75 -7.39
CA THR A 1660 -30.94 28.18 -6.39
C THR A 1660 -31.50 26.89 -5.79
N VAL A 1661 -32.82 26.80 -5.58
CA VAL A 1661 -33.52 25.56 -5.18
C VAL A 1661 -33.24 24.42 -6.18
N LEU A 1662 -33.26 24.69 -7.49
CA LEU A 1662 -32.92 23.69 -8.51
C LEU A 1662 -31.45 23.22 -8.40
N THR A 1663 -30.49 24.15 -8.24
CA THR A 1663 -29.08 23.77 -8.06
C THR A 1663 -28.82 23.00 -6.76
N TYR A 1664 -29.56 23.33 -5.70
CA TYR A 1664 -29.52 22.63 -4.42
C TYR A 1664 -30.09 21.23 -4.58
N LEU A 1665 -31.24 21.09 -5.25
CA LEU A 1665 -31.87 19.80 -5.52
C LEU A 1665 -30.97 18.90 -6.36
N GLN A 1666 -30.36 19.42 -7.43
CA GLN A 1666 -29.45 18.68 -8.30
C GLN A 1666 -28.30 18.04 -7.50
N THR A 1667 -27.68 18.82 -6.62
CA THR A 1667 -26.55 18.36 -5.79
C THR A 1667 -27.04 17.45 -4.67
N MET A 1668 -28.10 17.84 -3.95
CA MET A 1668 -28.68 17.08 -2.84
C MET A 1668 -29.09 15.67 -3.26
N VAL A 1669 -29.75 15.53 -4.40
CA VAL A 1669 -30.21 14.24 -4.89
C VAL A 1669 -29.01 13.35 -5.21
N PHE A 1670 -28.04 13.78 -6.01
CA PHE A 1670 -26.90 12.92 -6.36
C PHE A 1670 -26.09 12.49 -5.14
N TYR A 1671 -25.84 13.41 -4.21
CA TYR A 1671 -25.09 13.13 -2.98
C TYR A 1671 -25.85 12.23 -1.98
N ASN A 1672 -27.15 12.03 -2.17
CA ASN A 1672 -28.01 11.19 -1.34
C ASN A 1672 -28.86 10.22 -2.19
N LEU A 1673 -28.40 9.87 -3.39
CA LEU A 1673 -29.21 9.33 -4.48
C LEU A 1673 -30.07 8.13 -4.05
N PHE A 1674 -29.46 7.18 -3.35
CA PHE A 1674 -30.15 5.96 -2.93
C PHE A 1674 -31.08 6.16 -1.74
N ILE A 1675 -30.88 7.20 -0.92
CA ILE A 1675 -31.82 7.55 0.15
C ILE A 1675 -33.12 8.06 -0.47
N PHE A 1676 -33.03 8.89 -1.50
CA PHE A 1676 -34.18 9.37 -2.27
C PHE A 1676 -34.82 8.24 -3.09
N LEU A 1677 -34.04 7.40 -3.80
CA LEU A 1677 -34.60 6.27 -4.57
C LEU A 1677 -35.33 5.24 -3.72
N ASN A 1678 -34.98 5.13 -2.44
CA ASN A 1678 -35.67 4.24 -1.50
C ASN A 1678 -37.00 4.84 -1.00
N ASN A 1679 -37.38 6.03 -1.45
CA ASN A 1679 -38.65 6.69 -1.14
C ASN A 1679 -39.36 7.11 -2.44
N GLU A 1680 -40.36 6.32 -2.84
CA GLU A 1680 -41.08 6.53 -4.11
C GLU A 1680 -41.77 7.90 -4.18
N ASP A 1681 -42.34 8.38 -3.08
CA ASP A 1681 -42.99 9.69 -3.01
C ASP A 1681 -42.00 10.83 -3.21
N ALA A 1682 -40.80 10.69 -2.63
CA ALA A 1682 -39.73 11.67 -2.80
C ALA A 1682 -39.30 11.79 -4.28
N VAL A 1683 -39.21 10.66 -5.01
CA VAL A 1683 -38.89 10.64 -6.44
C VAL A 1683 -39.98 11.34 -7.25
N LYS A 1684 -41.26 11.06 -6.96
CA LYS A 1684 -42.41 11.71 -7.61
C LYS A 1684 -42.46 13.22 -7.33
N ASP A 1685 -42.21 13.61 -6.08
CA ASP A 1685 -42.17 15.00 -5.64
C ASP A 1685 -41.07 15.79 -6.36
N ILE A 1686 -39.86 15.19 -6.47
CA ILE A 1686 -38.75 15.79 -7.21
C ILE A 1686 -39.09 15.93 -8.69
N ARG A 1687 -39.66 14.90 -9.31
CA ARG A 1687 -40.10 14.96 -10.71
C ARG A 1687 -41.08 16.10 -10.91
N TRP A 1688 -42.14 16.15 -10.10
CA TRP A 1688 -43.16 17.20 -10.19
C TRP A 1688 -42.55 18.60 -10.02
N LEU A 1689 -41.65 18.77 -9.04
CA LEU A 1689 -41.00 20.04 -8.76
C LEU A 1689 -40.16 20.53 -9.94
N VAL A 1690 -39.33 19.66 -10.52
CA VAL A 1690 -38.48 20.02 -11.67
C VAL A 1690 -39.32 20.31 -12.92
N ILE A 1691 -40.36 19.52 -13.19
CA ILE A 1691 -41.28 19.75 -14.32
C ILE A 1691 -42.07 21.05 -14.14
N SER A 1692 -42.51 21.36 -12.92
CA SER A 1692 -43.22 22.62 -12.62
C SER A 1692 -42.34 23.84 -12.87
N LEU A 1693 -41.05 23.78 -12.51
CA LEU A 1693 -40.11 24.89 -12.72
C LEU A 1693 -39.60 24.99 -14.16
N LEU A 1694 -39.86 23.97 -15.00
CA LEU A 1694 -39.59 24.00 -16.43
C LEU A 1694 -40.58 24.92 -17.20
N GLU A 1695 -41.75 25.20 -16.61
CA GLU A 1695 -42.78 26.12 -17.13
C GLU A 1695 -42.75 27.50 -16.44
N ASP A 1696 -41.66 27.82 -15.72
CA ASP A 1696 -41.51 29.10 -15.02
C ASP A 1696 -41.50 30.30 -15.99
N GLU A 1697 -41.93 31.47 -15.52
CA GLU A 1697 -41.87 32.69 -16.32
C GLU A 1697 -40.42 33.07 -16.67
N GLN A 1698 -39.50 32.86 -15.73
CA GLN A 1698 -38.09 33.24 -15.87
C GLN A 1698 -37.31 32.21 -16.71
N LEU A 1699 -36.56 32.69 -17.71
CA LEU A 1699 -35.81 31.82 -18.62
C LEU A 1699 -34.70 31.04 -17.91
N GLU A 1700 -33.94 31.69 -17.03
CA GLU A 1700 -32.81 31.09 -16.31
C GLU A 1700 -33.27 29.94 -15.41
N VAL A 1701 -34.44 30.07 -14.79
CA VAL A 1701 -35.06 29.01 -13.98
C VAL A 1701 -35.44 27.82 -14.87
N ARG A 1702 -36.04 28.09 -16.04
CA ARG A 1702 -36.40 27.03 -17.01
C ARG A 1702 -35.18 26.29 -17.56
N GLU A 1703 -34.11 27.00 -17.92
CA GLU A 1703 -32.85 26.40 -18.37
C GLU A 1703 -32.18 25.57 -17.25
N MET A 1704 -32.21 26.06 -16.01
CA MET A 1704 -31.70 25.30 -14.87
C MET A 1704 -32.57 24.09 -14.54
N ALA A 1705 -33.88 24.19 -14.72
CA ALA A 1705 -34.82 23.08 -14.58
C ALA A 1705 -34.55 22.01 -15.64
N ALA A 1706 -34.34 22.41 -16.90
CA ALA A 1706 -33.94 21.51 -17.98
C ALA A 1706 -32.59 20.82 -17.69
N THR A 1707 -31.60 21.57 -17.21
CA THR A 1707 -30.28 21.05 -16.82
C THR A 1707 -30.39 20.04 -15.66
N THR A 1708 -31.19 20.36 -14.65
CA THR A 1708 -31.43 19.48 -13.49
C THR A 1708 -32.18 18.22 -13.91
N LEU A 1709 -33.21 18.37 -14.74
CA LEU A 1709 -33.98 17.26 -15.29
C LEU A 1709 -33.08 16.32 -16.09
N SER A 1710 -32.26 16.88 -16.98
CA SER A 1710 -31.30 16.14 -17.80
C SER A 1710 -30.31 15.36 -16.93
N GLY A 1711 -29.75 15.99 -15.88
CA GLY A 1711 -28.84 15.33 -14.95
C GLY A 1711 -29.49 14.22 -14.12
N LEU A 1712 -30.74 14.41 -13.68
CA LEU A 1712 -31.48 13.39 -12.92
C LEU A 1712 -31.95 12.21 -13.78
N LEU A 1713 -32.23 12.45 -15.06
CA LEU A 1713 -32.44 11.41 -16.05
C LEU A 1713 -31.14 10.67 -16.36
N GLN A 1714 -30.01 11.38 -16.51
CA GLN A 1714 -28.71 10.80 -16.85
C GLN A 1714 -28.21 9.81 -15.80
N CYS A 1715 -28.39 10.11 -14.50
CA CYS A 1715 -28.00 9.18 -13.43
C CYS A 1715 -29.06 8.10 -13.15
N ASN A 1716 -30.12 8.02 -13.96
CA ASN A 1716 -31.28 7.14 -13.79
C ASN A 1716 -31.95 7.28 -12.42
N PHE A 1717 -31.90 8.47 -11.81
CA PHE A 1717 -32.71 8.79 -10.64
C PHE A 1717 -34.18 8.95 -11.04
N LEU A 1718 -34.41 9.66 -12.15
CA LEU A 1718 -35.70 9.69 -12.85
C LEU A 1718 -35.62 8.79 -14.09
N THR A 1719 -36.70 8.05 -14.34
CA THR A 1719 -36.86 7.31 -15.59
C THR A 1719 -37.56 8.18 -16.63
N MET A 1720 -37.19 8.03 -17.91
CA MET A 1720 -37.88 8.67 -19.02
C MET A 1720 -39.09 7.83 -19.44
N ASP A 1721 -40.21 8.04 -18.77
CA ASP A 1721 -41.43 7.27 -19.03
C ASP A 1721 -42.25 7.88 -20.17
N SER A 1722 -43.09 7.07 -20.82
CA SER A 1722 -44.00 7.53 -21.88
C SER A 1722 -44.87 8.75 -21.47
N PRO A 1723 -45.42 8.85 -20.23
CA PRO A 1723 -46.14 10.03 -19.79
C PRO A 1723 -45.32 11.33 -19.83
N MET A 1724 -44.00 11.24 -19.60
CA MET A 1724 -43.10 12.40 -19.64
C MET A 1724 -42.93 12.89 -21.08
N GLN A 1725 -42.74 11.97 -22.03
CA GLN A 1725 -42.67 12.30 -23.46
C GLN A 1725 -43.98 12.94 -23.95
N ILE A 1726 -45.12 12.31 -23.64
CA ILE A 1726 -46.45 12.81 -24.02
C ILE A 1726 -46.67 14.22 -23.48
N HIS A 1727 -46.32 14.46 -22.21
CA HIS A 1727 -46.46 15.77 -21.59
C HIS A 1727 -45.67 16.85 -22.34
N PHE A 1728 -44.40 16.60 -22.66
CA PHE A 1728 -43.57 17.56 -23.38
C PHE A 1728 -43.99 17.76 -24.83
N GLU A 1729 -44.38 16.70 -25.54
CA GLU A 1729 -44.89 16.81 -26.91
C GLU A 1729 -46.19 17.61 -26.99
N GLN A 1730 -47.07 17.46 -26.00
CA GLN A 1730 -48.29 18.26 -25.88
C GLN A 1730 -47.95 19.74 -25.67
N LEU A 1731 -46.97 20.05 -24.82
CA LEU A 1731 -46.48 21.41 -24.61
C LEU A 1731 -45.85 22.01 -25.87
N CYS A 1732 -45.04 21.24 -26.61
CA CYS A 1732 -44.42 21.66 -27.89
C CYS A 1732 -45.46 22.09 -28.94
N LYS A 1733 -46.66 21.48 -28.93
CA LYS A 1733 -47.77 21.77 -29.85
C LYS A 1733 -48.56 23.02 -29.48
N THR A 1734 -48.18 23.75 -28.42
CA THR A 1734 -48.79 25.03 -28.05
C THR A 1734 -48.61 26.06 -29.18
N LYS A 1735 -49.69 26.78 -29.51
CA LYS A 1735 -49.71 27.67 -30.68
C LYS A 1735 -48.79 28.87 -30.47
N LEU A 1736 -48.14 29.33 -31.54
CA LEU A 1736 -47.38 30.58 -31.52
C LEU A 1736 -48.32 31.75 -31.16
N PRO A 1737 -47.92 32.64 -30.24
CA PRO A 1737 -48.70 33.84 -29.95
C PRO A 1737 -48.84 34.67 -31.23
N LYS A 1738 -50.08 34.98 -31.65
CA LYS A 1738 -50.30 35.99 -32.70
C LYS A 1738 -49.77 37.32 -32.15
N LYS A 1739 -48.64 37.81 -32.69
CA LYS A 1739 -48.04 39.11 -32.28
C LYS A 1739 -49.17 40.15 -32.21
N ARG A 1740 -49.49 40.61 -31.00
CA ARG A 1740 -50.57 41.57 -30.77
C ARG A 1740 -50.17 42.84 -31.52
N LYS A 1741 -50.83 43.13 -32.65
CA LYS A 1741 -50.66 44.37 -33.45
C LYS A 1741 -51.21 45.61 -32.72
N ARG A 1742 -51.10 45.66 -31.39
CA ARG A 1742 -51.40 46.86 -30.60
C ARG A 1742 -50.06 47.57 -30.41
N ASP A 1743 -50.06 48.88 -30.63
CA ASP A 1743 -48.92 49.73 -30.33
C ASP A 1743 -48.42 49.39 -28.91
N PRO A 1744 -47.14 49.04 -28.70
CA PRO A 1744 -46.62 48.56 -27.40
C PRO A 1744 -46.74 49.57 -26.23
N GLY A 1745 -47.40 50.71 -26.43
CA GLY A 1745 -47.39 51.88 -25.54
C GLY A 1745 -48.32 51.86 -24.33
N SER A 1746 -48.97 50.76 -23.94
CA SER A 1746 -49.81 50.73 -22.72
C SER A 1746 -49.58 49.49 -21.84
N VAL A 1747 -48.62 49.58 -20.93
CA VAL A 1747 -48.47 48.84 -19.65
C VAL A 1747 -48.53 47.29 -19.70
N GLY A 1748 -48.29 46.65 -20.85
CA GLY A 1748 -48.57 45.23 -21.06
C GLY A 1748 -47.39 44.26 -21.23
N ASP A 1749 -46.13 44.72 -21.25
CA ASP A 1749 -45.02 43.97 -21.90
C ASP A 1749 -43.87 43.50 -20.97
N THR A 1750 -44.03 43.42 -19.65
CA THR A 1750 -42.94 42.93 -18.77
C THR A 1750 -42.73 41.42 -18.78
N ILE A 1751 -43.74 40.62 -19.15
CA ILE A 1751 -43.68 39.15 -19.16
C ILE A 1751 -43.76 38.58 -20.59
N PRO A 1752 -42.92 37.59 -20.96
CA PRO A 1752 -43.06 36.90 -22.23
C PRO A 1752 -44.41 36.16 -22.29
N SER A 1753 -44.97 36.01 -23.49
CA SER A 1753 -46.28 35.37 -23.68
C SER A 1753 -46.37 34.00 -23.02
N ALA A 1754 -47.39 33.76 -22.18
CA ALA A 1754 -47.65 32.47 -21.53
C ALA A 1754 -47.71 31.29 -22.53
N GLU A 1755 -48.31 31.50 -23.70
CA GLU A 1755 -48.32 30.52 -24.81
C GLU A 1755 -46.90 30.13 -25.27
N LEU A 1756 -45.98 31.11 -25.34
CA LEU A 1756 -44.60 30.88 -25.74
C LEU A 1756 -43.80 30.18 -24.63
N VAL A 1757 -44.10 30.49 -23.36
CA VAL A 1757 -43.49 29.82 -22.20
C VAL A 1757 -43.80 28.33 -22.21
N LYS A 1758 -45.06 27.94 -22.42
CA LYS A 1758 -45.48 26.54 -22.54
C LYS A 1758 -44.77 25.80 -23.67
N ARG A 1759 -44.73 26.42 -24.85
CA ARG A 1759 -44.05 25.87 -26.02
C ARG A 1759 -42.55 25.68 -25.74
N HIS A 1760 -41.91 26.68 -25.13
CA HIS A 1760 -40.52 26.60 -24.72
C HIS A 1760 -40.27 25.53 -23.66
N ALA A 1761 -41.16 25.37 -22.67
CA ALA A 1761 -41.07 24.33 -21.65
C ALA A 1761 -41.13 22.92 -22.26
N GLY A 1762 -42.01 22.70 -23.24
CA GLY A 1762 -42.03 21.45 -24.02
C GLY A 1762 -40.71 21.19 -24.72
N VAL A 1763 -40.19 22.17 -25.47
CA VAL A 1763 -38.93 22.04 -26.23
C VAL A 1763 -37.73 21.85 -25.30
N LEU A 1764 -37.67 22.57 -24.17
CA LEU A 1764 -36.66 22.37 -23.13
C LEU A 1764 -36.74 20.98 -22.51
N GLY A 1765 -37.95 20.47 -22.27
CA GLY A 1765 -38.16 19.12 -21.73
C GLY A 1765 -37.65 18.03 -22.68
N LEU A 1766 -37.98 18.15 -23.97
CA LEU A 1766 -37.43 17.28 -25.00
C LEU A 1766 -35.90 17.42 -25.11
N GLY A 1767 -35.39 18.65 -25.04
CA GLY A 1767 -33.95 18.92 -25.02
C GLY A 1767 -33.25 18.28 -23.83
N ALA A 1768 -33.84 18.34 -22.63
CA ALA A 1768 -33.32 17.70 -21.43
C ALA A 1768 -33.26 16.17 -21.57
N CYS A 1769 -34.28 15.57 -22.19
CA CYS A 1769 -34.29 14.14 -22.52
C CYS A 1769 -33.17 13.78 -23.51
N VAL A 1770 -32.95 14.55 -24.58
CA VAL A 1770 -31.83 14.26 -25.51
C VAL A 1770 -30.48 14.43 -24.81
N LEU A 1771 -30.30 15.51 -24.03
CA LEU A 1771 -29.04 15.78 -23.33
C LEU A 1771 -28.75 14.82 -22.17
N SER A 1772 -29.74 14.07 -21.68
CA SER A 1772 -29.52 13.10 -20.59
C SER A 1772 -28.71 11.88 -21.03
N SER A 1773 -28.60 11.63 -22.34
CA SER A 1773 -27.76 10.58 -22.90
C SER A 1773 -26.68 11.18 -23.79
N PRO A 1774 -25.58 11.72 -23.22
CA PRO A 1774 -24.59 12.49 -23.99
C PRO A 1774 -23.67 11.65 -24.88
N TYR A 1775 -23.48 10.36 -24.61
CA TYR A 1775 -22.51 9.50 -25.31
C TYR A 1775 -23.17 8.24 -25.90
N ASP A 1776 -24.50 8.24 -26.02
CA ASP A 1776 -25.28 7.10 -26.51
C ASP A 1776 -26.59 7.58 -27.14
N VAL A 1777 -27.01 6.89 -28.20
CA VAL A 1777 -28.28 7.16 -28.88
C VAL A 1777 -29.24 6.00 -28.59
N PRO A 1778 -30.02 6.07 -27.51
CA PRO A 1778 -31.04 5.09 -27.22
C PRO A 1778 -32.16 5.17 -28.26
N THR A 1779 -32.94 4.08 -28.38
CA THR A 1779 -33.96 3.88 -29.42
C THR A 1779 -35.04 4.98 -29.49
N TRP A 1780 -35.31 5.68 -28.39
CA TRP A 1780 -36.29 6.78 -28.35
C TRP A 1780 -35.73 8.12 -28.83
N MET A 1781 -34.40 8.29 -28.86
CA MET A 1781 -33.74 9.57 -29.14
C MET A 1781 -33.92 10.05 -30.59
N PRO A 1782 -33.80 9.20 -31.64
CA PRO A 1782 -33.96 9.64 -33.02
C PRO A 1782 -35.29 10.35 -33.28
N GLN A 1783 -36.40 9.77 -32.80
CA GLN A 1783 -37.72 10.39 -32.94
C GLN A 1783 -37.85 11.71 -32.17
N LEU A 1784 -37.24 11.80 -30.99
CA LEU A 1784 -37.25 13.03 -30.18
C LEU A 1784 -36.41 14.15 -30.79
N LEU A 1785 -35.29 13.81 -31.43
CA LEU A 1785 -34.46 14.74 -32.19
C LEU A 1785 -35.21 15.33 -33.39
N MET A 1786 -36.05 14.54 -34.07
CA MET A 1786 -36.90 15.04 -35.15
C MET A 1786 -37.93 16.06 -34.65
N ASN A 1787 -38.51 15.80 -33.47
CA ASN A 1787 -39.40 16.77 -32.82
C ASN A 1787 -38.66 18.09 -32.55
N LEU A 1788 -37.45 18.06 -31.98
CA LEU A 1788 -36.65 19.27 -31.73
C LEU A 1788 -36.27 19.99 -33.02
N SER A 1789 -35.95 19.26 -34.09
CA SER A 1789 -35.58 19.80 -35.39
C SER A 1789 -36.69 20.67 -36.00
N ALA A 1790 -37.97 20.32 -35.75
CA ALA A 1790 -39.12 21.11 -36.18
C ALA A 1790 -39.24 22.48 -35.48
N HIS A 1791 -38.50 22.71 -34.39
CA HIS A 1791 -38.53 23.94 -33.59
C HIS A 1791 -37.32 24.85 -33.84
N LEU A 1792 -36.45 24.56 -34.81
CA LEU A 1792 -35.28 25.41 -35.11
C LEU A 1792 -35.68 26.83 -35.55
N ASN A 1793 -36.79 26.95 -36.31
CA ASN A 1793 -37.32 28.21 -36.82
C ASN A 1793 -38.35 28.88 -35.87
N ASP A 1794 -38.51 28.36 -34.65
CA ASP A 1794 -39.35 28.99 -33.64
C ASP A 1794 -38.72 30.29 -33.13
N PRO A 1795 -39.51 31.28 -32.70
CA PRO A 1795 -38.95 32.51 -32.17
C PRO A 1795 -38.16 32.26 -30.88
N GLN A 1796 -37.19 33.14 -30.63
CA GLN A 1796 -36.47 33.21 -29.35
C GLN A 1796 -37.45 33.23 -28.15
N PRO A 1797 -37.17 32.51 -27.06
CA PRO A 1797 -35.90 31.82 -26.75
C PRO A 1797 -35.75 30.41 -27.34
N ILE A 1798 -36.79 29.86 -27.98
CA ILE A 1798 -36.85 28.45 -28.42
C ILE A 1798 -35.73 28.12 -29.41
N GLU A 1799 -35.49 28.98 -30.40
CA GLU A 1799 -34.40 28.79 -31.38
C GLU A 1799 -33.04 28.58 -30.70
N MET A 1800 -32.69 29.42 -29.73
CA MET A 1800 -31.39 29.33 -29.04
C MET A 1800 -31.26 28.01 -28.27
N THR A 1801 -32.32 27.58 -27.60
CA THR A 1801 -32.37 26.32 -26.87
C THR A 1801 -32.20 25.13 -27.81
N VAL A 1802 -32.89 25.12 -28.96
CA VAL A 1802 -32.74 24.06 -29.97
C VAL A 1802 -31.32 24.05 -30.54
N LYS A 1803 -30.78 25.21 -30.94
CA LYS A 1803 -29.39 25.33 -31.43
C LYS A 1803 -28.38 24.82 -30.43
N LYS A 1804 -28.46 25.24 -29.17
CA LYS A 1804 -27.57 24.76 -28.10
C LYS A 1804 -27.72 23.26 -27.85
N THR A 1805 -28.94 22.75 -27.80
CA THR A 1805 -29.20 21.32 -27.55
C THR A 1805 -28.61 20.46 -28.66
N LEU A 1806 -28.91 20.76 -29.92
CA LEU A 1806 -28.41 20.02 -31.07
C LEU A 1806 -26.89 20.17 -31.25
N SER A 1807 -26.34 21.34 -30.96
CA SER A 1807 -24.89 21.56 -30.96
C SER A 1807 -24.19 20.70 -29.89
N ASN A 1808 -24.75 20.65 -28.67
CA ASN A 1808 -24.20 19.79 -27.61
C ASN A 1808 -24.33 18.31 -27.96
N PHE A 1809 -25.49 17.89 -28.49
CA PHE A 1809 -25.72 16.53 -28.97
C PHE A 1809 -24.66 16.13 -30.00
N ARG A 1810 -24.48 16.92 -31.05
CA ARG A 1810 -23.51 16.62 -32.12
C ARG A 1810 -22.07 16.60 -31.61
N ARG A 1811 -21.72 17.47 -30.66
CA ARG A 1811 -20.38 17.54 -30.07
C ARG A 1811 -20.00 16.27 -29.31
N THR A 1812 -20.93 15.69 -28.56
CA THR A 1812 -20.64 14.54 -27.68
C THR A 1812 -20.83 13.18 -28.35
N HIS A 1813 -21.64 13.10 -29.43
CA HIS A 1813 -21.87 11.87 -30.20
C HIS A 1813 -20.91 11.71 -31.39
N HIS A 1814 -19.97 12.64 -31.58
CA HIS A 1814 -19.05 12.57 -32.72
C HIS A 1814 -18.04 11.41 -32.57
N ASP A 1815 -17.52 11.18 -31.36
CA ASP A 1815 -16.44 10.21 -31.08
C ASP A 1815 -16.80 8.77 -31.52
N ASN A 1816 -18.08 8.38 -31.44
CA ASN A 1816 -18.56 7.05 -31.84
C ASN A 1816 -19.73 7.14 -32.85
N TRP A 1817 -19.71 8.16 -33.71
CA TRP A 1817 -20.80 8.44 -34.65
C TRP A 1817 -21.10 7.29 -35.61
N GLN A 1818 -20.11 6.43 -35.91
CA GLN A 1818 -20.26 5.28 -36.81
C GLN A 1818 -21.26 4.24 -36.29
N GLU A 1819 -21.36 4.06 -34.98
CA GLU A 1819 -22.38 3.21 -34.34
C GLU A 1819 -23.67 4.00 -34.11
N HIS A 1820 -23.56 5.24 -33.60
CA HIS A 1820 -24.74 6.05 -33.28
C HIS A 1820 -25.64 6.33 -34.50
N LYS A 1821 -25.06 6.55 -35.69
CA LYS A 1821 -25.82 6.79 -36.91
C LYS A 1821 -26.75 5.62 -37.29
N GLN A 1822 -26.45 4.40 -36.84
CA GLN A 1822 -27.24 3.20 -37.16
C GLN A 1822 -28.59 3.17 -36.43
N GLN A 1823 -28.77 3.98 -35.39
CA GLN A 1823 -30.04 4.14 -34.70
C GLN A 1823 -30.99 5.11 -35.41
N PHE A 1824 -30.47 5.89 -36.37
CA PHE A 1824 -31.25 6.81 -37.20
C PHE A 1824 -31.61 6.15 -38.53
N THR A 1825 -32.74 6.54 -39.09
CA THR A 1825 -33.01 6.27 -40.52
C THR A 1825 -32.21 7.22 -41.40
N ASP A 1826 -31.99 6.85 -42.67
CA ASP A 1826 -31.30 7.73 -43.63
C ASP A 1826 -31.99 9.10 -43.76
N ASP A 1827 -33.33 9.12 -43.71
CA ASP A 1827 -34.13 10.37 -43.72
C ASP A 1827 -33.87 11.23 -42.48
N GLN A 1828 -33.74 10.62 -41.30
CA GLN A 1828 -33.45 11.34 -40.06
C GLN A 1828 -32.03 11.92 -40.08
N LEU A 1829 -31.06 11.18 -40.63
CA LEU A 1829 -29.69 11.66 -40.78
C LEU A 1829 -29.61 12.88 -41.71
N LEU A 1830 -30.35 12.87 -42.82
CA LEU A 1830 -30.45 14.01 -43.73
C LEU A 1830 -30.99 15.26 -43.01
N VAL A 1831 -32.05 15.11 -42.22
CA VAL A 1831 -32.57 16.22 -41.43
C VAL A 1831 -31.53 16.72 -40.43
N LEU A 1832 -30.80 15.82 -39.77
CA LEU A 1832 -29.73 16.21 -38.84
C LEU A 1832 -28.58 16.98 -39.52
N THR A 1833 -28.24 16.64 -40.76
CA THR A 1833 -27.20 17.36 -41.52
C THR A 1833 -27.65 18.73 -42.01
N ASP A 1834 -28.93 18.91 -42.30
CA ASP A 1834 -29.50 20.16 -42.82
C ASP A 1834 -29.76 21.23 -41.74
N LEU A 1835 -29.63 20.86 -40.46
CA LEU A 1835 -29.87 21.75 -39.33
C LEU A 1835 -28.76 22.81 -39.18
N LEU A 1836 -29.10 24.08 -39.41
CA LEU A 1836 -28.23 25.22 -39.15
C LEU A 1836 -28.20 25.55 -37.64
N VAL A 1837 -27.40 24.80 -36.89
CA VAL A 1837 -27.26 24.93 -35.43
C VAL A 1837 -26.07 25.80 -35.00
N SER A 1838 -25.42 26.46 -35.96
CA SER A 1838 -24.25 27.29 -35.72
C SER A 1838 -24.59 28.57 -34.92
N PRO A 1839 -23.67 29.06 -34.06
CA PRO A 1839 -23.81 30.35 -33.39
C PRO A 1839 -23.81 31.54 -34.36
N CYS A 1840 -24.19 32.72 -33.87
CA CYS A 1840 -24.31 33.97 -34.65
C CYS A 1840 -23.01 34.53 -35.25
N TYR A 1841 -21.84 33.97 -34.91
CA TYR A 1841 -20.56 34.32 -35.55
C TYR A 1841 -20.27 33.48 -36.82
N TYR A 1842 -21.13 32.49 -37.10
CA TYR A 1842 -21.35 31.94 -38.44
C TYR A 1842 -22.56 32.64 -39.07
N ALA A 1843 -22.86 32.36 -40.35
CA ALA A 1843 -23.93 33.00 -41.14
C ALA A 1843 -25.28 33.20 -40.40
#